data_AF-A0AA88YIW8-F1
#
_entry.id   AF-A0AA88YIW8-F1
#
_cell.length_a   1.000
_cell.length_b   1.000
_cell.length_c   1.000
_cell.angle_alpha   90.00
_cell.angle_beta   90.00
_cell.angle_gamma   90.00
#
_symmetry.space_group_name_H-M   'P 1'
#
loop_
_entity.id
_entity.type
_entity.pdbx_description
1 polymer ?
#
loop_
_entity_poly.entity_id
_entity_poly.type
_entity_poly.pdbx_seq_one_letter_code
_entity_poly.pdbx_strand_id
1 'polypeptide(L)'
;MKLFLVLTILLTWEFINGYTIQTRLGIIEGTESNLPEGKIYVFKKIPFAKPPVGNLRFRKPEPYGLWNTSLDARNFGPMCQQPQTALPMSEDCLYLNIYIPREISQTTRKAVMVWVHGGSYLTGSAIQYDGTPIAMLGDVIVVTINYRLGPIGFFSTGDSASPGNYGLWDQHMAFRWIHDNIEDYGGDPNIVTIFGESAGGGSVSFQSLYPGNKDLFHRVIAQSGVATSVGLRADNRVIVSEAQSMLQRLNCSLSTNEMSIDCLRQLPAATFLPEFYIIRTNNPVIDHDFVMGYAEKVLEDETSEVYKFFTSLDYMTGSLDGDGQVVVSALLQPTIASLYNINASVGFSFQILCNYFVPILTDLLLPNGVPASLNSKICAMYKNESSIVTQSNLLVDLYTDAFFTFPAHLSADFHYMRSKRNKSTYVYLMTRVNPIQTILLPGWTYGWMDRASHAMDVVYMFGGRQAFPNTEDQDFADTLIRYTTNFAKSGNPNGNNLVYWPAYDHQKNVQILDLRVETISNILPERRKFWMESVYQDTILHQTQLGTLLGNARYLSGLGNIYEFLNIPFAKPPIGYRRFRKPEPYGSWQGTHNATQYGPSCMQAKAGLPPGLPNEDLSEDCLQLNILVPFNVSSDDRRSVMVWIHGGGYIAGQAFYNDRTSLALRGNVIVVSTNYRLGPFGFFSTNDSASPGNYGLWDQHLALKWVHDNIADFGGDPGSVTIFGESAGGGSVSFQMFYPGNQGLFQKVIAQSGVAFFLRADQSTVRQVAGYYISFHNCSASNNSESVECLRGLPAEALVEGGYFAPSIDGEFVVGYAEEVLQNRDSDVSQSNAIVDIYSDFGFTMPAFSSADFHLSGMNSKTYMFLMTRANQMQISIFPEWTFPWTDQAVHAMDLFYLFNPDDLLVALNQTEDIELGHKMQQYCNPNGHDLPFWPQYDHQRRIQVLDVQIKTETDIYPDRRKFWMDTALKEDIILQTGLGSVLGKKRFVSGLGTIYEFLNIPFAKPPIGSLRFRKPEPYGSWQGTLNATQYGPSCMQAKAGLPPGLPNEDLSEDCLQLNILVPFNVSSDDRRSVMVWIHGGGYIAGQSFNNDRTSLALRGNVIVVSINYRLGPFGFFSTNDSASPGNYGLWDQHLALKWVHDNIADFGGDPGSVTVFGGSAGGRCVSFQMFYPGNQGLFQKVITQSGVAFFLRGDQSRVRQFAGFYISYHNCSRSNNSESVECLRGLPAEALVEGGYFSPTIDGEFVIGYAEEVLQTEILTFISFTLA
;
A
#
# COMPACT_ATOMS: atom_id res chain seq x y z
N MET A 1 6.98 28.51 53.11
CA MET A 1 5.74 27.79 52.71
C MET A 1 4.86 27.35 53.90
N LYS A 2 4.92 28.06 55.05
CA LYS A 2 4.07 27.83 56.24
C LYS A 2 3.01 28.94 56.46
N LEU A 3 2.89 29.89 55.52
CA LEU A 3 2.15 31.14 55.77
C LEU A 3 0.89 31.34 54.92
N PHE A 4 0.61 30.50 53.92
CA PHE A 4 -0.59 30.64 53.07
C PHE A 4 -1.71 29.62 53.38
N LEU A 5 -1.38 28.52 54.07
CA LEU A 5 -2.39 27.59 54.62
C LEU A 5 -3.07 28.14 55.89
N VAL A 6 -2.67 29.33 56.35
CA VAL A 6 -3.13 29.95 57.61
C VAL A 6 -4.10 31.12 57.36
N LEU A 7 -4.41 31.48 56.10
CA LEU A 7 -5.16 32.70 55.77
C LEU A 7 -6.52 32.51 55.08
N THR A 8 -7.11 31.32 55.14
CA THR A 8 -8.57 31.10 55.00
C THR A 8 -9.19 30.50 56.26
N ILE A 9 -8.56 30.76 57.42
CA ILE A 9 -9.25 30.75 58.72
C ILE A 9 -9.50 32.20 59.11
N LEU A 10 -10.40 32.88 58.40
CA LEU A 10 -11.00 34.13 58.87
C LEU A 10 -12.39 33.83 59.41
N LEU A 11 -12.38 33.37 60.67
CA LEU A 11 -13.32 33.76 61.73
C LEU A 11 -14.65 34.40 61.29
N THR A 12 -15.62 33.59 60.89
CA THR A 12 -16.97 33.74 61.46
C THR A 12 -17.04 32.76 62.63
N TRP A 13 -17.27 33.29 63.84
CA TRP A 13 -17.69 32.45 64.97
C TRP A 13 -19.11 31.95 64.65
N GLU A 14 -19.21 30.89 63.85
CA GLU A 14 -20.47 30.18 63.68
C GLU A 14 -20.69 29.30 64.91
N PHE A 15 -21.87 29.44 65.52
CA PHE A 15 -22.31 28.54 66.57
C PHE A 15 -22.55 27.15 65.97
N ILE A 16 -21.51 26.30 65.98
CA ILE A 16 -21.63 24.89 65.64
C ILE A 16 -22.32 24.20 66.82
N ASN A 17 -23.59 23.87 66.65
CA ASN A 17 -24.34 23.11 67.65
C ASN A 17 -24.31 21.62 67.32
N GLY A 18 -24.28 20.77 68.34
CA GLY A 18 -24.49 19.33 68.16
C GLY A 18 -25.92 19.04 67.72
N TYR A 19 -26.09 18.15 66.75
CA TYR A 19 -27.41 17.77 66.24
C TYR A 19 -27.55 16.25 66.18
N THR A 20 -28.59 15.70 66.80
CA THR A 20 -28.79 14.25 66.94
C THR A 20 -30.02 13.80 66.16
N ILE A 21 -29.88 12.70 65.41
CA ILE A 21 -31.02 12.02 64.78
C ILE A 21 -31.04 10.54 65.13
N GLN A 22 -32.23 9.94 65.08
CA GLN A 22 -32.42 8.50 65.15
C GLN A 22 -32.49 7.94 63.73
N THR A 23 -31.57 7.04 63.38
CA THR A 23 -31.60 6.30 62.12
C THR A 23 -32.00 4.84 62.35
N ARG A 24 -32.23 4.09 61.27
CA ARG A 24 -32.43 2.64 61.29
C ARG A 24 -31.21 1.86 61.78
N LEU A 25 -30.01 2.44 61.66
CA LEU A 25 -28.75 1.82 62.08
C LEU A 25 -28.37 2.14 63.53
N GLY A 26 -29.01 3.15 64.13
CA GLY A 26 -28.82 3.61 65.50
C GLY A 26 -28.83 5.14 65.63
N ILE A 27 -28.54 5.65 66.83
CA ILE A 27 -28.43 7.10 67.07
C ILE A 27 -27.13 7.64 66.46
N ILE A 28 -27.19 8.81 65.84
CA ILE A 28 -26.02 9.50 65.29
C ILE A 28 -26.02 10.99 65.65
N GLU A 29 -24.84 11.52 65.97
CA GLU A 29 -24.61 12.91 66.38
C GLU A 29 -23.73 13.64 65.35
N GLY A 30 -24.30 14.61 64.64
CA GLY A 30 -23.61 15.49 63.70
C GLY A 30 -23.56 16.95 64.18
N THR A 31 -23.38 17.87 63.25
CA THR A 31 -23.32 19.32 63.49
C THR A 31 -24.39 20.07 62.72
N GLU A 32 -24.93 21.13 63.33
CA GLU A 32 -25.80 22.13 62.69
C GLU A 32 -25.09 23.50 62.67
N SER A 33 -25.08 24.15 61.50
CA SER A 33 -24.61 25.53 61.32
C SER A 33 -25.69 26.38 60.66
N ASN A 34 -25.78 27.66 61.05
CA ASN A 34 -26.66 28.65 60.42
C ASN A 34 -25.85 29.52 59.45
N LEU A 35 -26.05 29.33 58.15
CA LEU A 35 -25.45 30.15 57.09
C LEU A 35 -26.44 31.24 56.63
N PRO A 36 -25.97 32.32 55.98
CA PRO A 36 -26.85 33.35 55.41
C PRO A 36 -27.95 32.80 54.47
N GLU A 37 -27.64 31.71 53.77
CA GLU A 37 -28.51 31.04 52.80
C GLU A 37 -29.48 30.04 53.44
N GLY A 38 -29.29 29.73 54.73
CA GLY A 38 -30.10 28.77 55.50
C GLY A 38 -29.27 27.85 56.39
N LYS A 39 -29.92 26.88 57.02
CA LYS A 39 -29.26 25.88 57.88
C LYS A 39 -28.55 24.81 57.05
N ILE A 40 -27.44 24.29 57.56
CA ILE A 40 -26.77 23.09 57.03
C ILE A 40 -26.58 22.08 58.17
N TYR A 41 -26.92 20.82 57.91
CA TYR A 41 -26.63 19.69 58.80
C TYR A 41 -25.53 18.84 58.18
N VAL A 42 -24.53 18.48 58.98
CA VAL A 42 -23.39 17.70 58.51
C VAL A 42 -23.12 16.53 59.43
N PHE A 43 -23.03 15.33 58.85
CA PHE A 43 -22.65 14.09 59.53
C PHE A 43 -21.40 13.53 58.84
N LYS A 44 -20.31 13.38 59.58
CA LYS A 44 -18.99 12.97 59.08
C LYS A 44 -18.62 11.59 59.63
N LYS A 45 -17.70 10.90 58.97
CA LYS A 45 -17.16 9.60 59.46
C LYS A 45 -18.26 8.54 59.69
N ILE A 46 -19.22 8.42 58.78
CA ILE A 46 -20.23 7.37 58.84
C ILE A 46 -19.66 6.10 58.22
N PRO A 47 -19.52 4.97 58.95
CA PRO A 47 -18.97 3.75 58.40
C PRO A 47 -20.00 3.07 57.48
N PHE A 48 -19.64 2.85 56.22
CA PHE A 48 -20.48 2.09 55.28
C PHE A 48 -20.04 0.63 55.16
N ALA A 49 -18.80 0.31 55.53
CA ALA A 49 -18.23 -1.03 55.50
C ALA A 49 -17.37 -1.30 56.74
N LYS A 50 -17.15 -2.59 57.04
CA LYS A 50 -16.18 -3.00 58.06
C LYS A 50 -14.77 -2.55 57.67
N PRO A 51 -13.91 -2.21 58.64
CA PRO A 51 -12.53 -1.84 58.36
C PRO A 51 -11.80 -2.96 57.58
N PRO A 52 -11.20 -2.67 56.41
CA PRO A 52 -10.56 -3.66 55.55
C PRO A 52 -9.14 -4.04 56.04
N VAL A 53 -9.02 -4.36 57.33
CA VAL A 53 -7.77 -4.67 58.02
C VAL A 53 -7.57 -6.18 58.21
N GLY A 54 -6.32 -6.61 58.32
CA GLY A 54 -5.96 -8.01 58.55
C GLY A 54 -6.54 -8.93 57.47
N ASN A 55 -7.38 -9.90 57.86
CA ASN A 55 -7.97 -10.88 56.93
C ASN A 55 -8.93 -10.26 55.89
N LEU A 56 -9.42 -9.02 56.12
CA LEU A 56 -10.26 -8.30 55.16
C LEU A 56 -9.45 -7.48 54.13
N ARG A 57 -8.13 -7.39 54.29
CA ARG A 57 -7.26 -6.78 53.27
C ARG A 57 -7.26 -7.65 52.01
N PHE A 58 -7.30 -7.01 50.84
CA PHE A 58 -7.44 -7.67 49.53
C PHE A 58 -8.68 -8.57 49.45
N ARG A 59 -9.80 -8.08 49.95
CA ARG A 59 -11.13 -8.69 49.84
C ARG A 59 -12.20 -7.64 49.54
N LYS A 60 -13.34 -8.07 49.00
CA LYS A 60 -14.53 -7.23 48.86
C LYS A 60 -14.96 -6.68 50.25
N PRO A 61 -15.45 -5.45 50.35
CA PRO A 61 -15.91 -4.87 51.61
C PRO A 61 -17.11 -5.64 52.15
N GLU A 62 -17.22 -5.73 53.47
CA GLU A 62 -18.37 -6.28 54.17
C GLU A 62 -19.21 -5.15 54.79
N PRO A 63 -20.55 -5.26 54.84
CA PRO A 63 -21.39 -4.24 55.49
C PRO A 63 -21.01 -4.05 56.97
N TYR A 64 -20.98 -2.80 57.43
CA TYR A 64 -20.65 -2.48 58.82
C TYR A 64 -21.67 -3.06 59.82
N GLY A 65 -22.97 -2.91 59.53
CA GLY A 65 -24.07 -3.35 60.39
C GLY A 65 -24.59 -2.26 61.33
N LEU A 66 -25.37 -2.67 62.35
CA LEU A 66 -25.93 -1.78 63.37
C LEU A 66 -24.85 -1.31 64.36
N TRP A 67 -24.95 -0.08 64.85
CA TRP A 67 -24.13 0.40 65.97
C TRP A 67 -24.91 0.40 67.29
N ASN A 68 -24.35 -0.25 68.31
CA ASN A 68 -25.02 -0.45 69.61
C ASN A 68 -25.03 0.80 70.51
N THR A 69 -24.25 1.82 70.18
CA THR A 69 -24.10 3.09 70.93
C THR A 69 -24.23 4.27 69.99
N SER A 70 -24.52 5.48 70.51
CA SER A 70 -24.53 6.71 69.69
C SER A 70 -23.22 6.84 68.89
N LEU A 71 -23.33 7.08 67.57
CA LEU A 71 -22.19 7.31 66.68
C LEU A 71 -21.85 8.81 66.63
N ASP A 72 -20.64 9.18 67.07
CA ASP A 72 -20.14 10.55 66.96
C ASP A 72 -19.64 10.85 65.53
N ALA A 73 -20.44 11.61 64.80
CA ALA A 73 -20.23 11.99 63.41
C ALA A 73 -19.90 13.49 63.25
N ARG A 74 -19.30 14.12 64.26
CA ARG A 74 -18.94 15.57 64.20
C ARG A 74 -17.58 15.84 63.57
N ASN A 75 -16.68 14.85 63.59
CA ASN A 75 -15.32 14.96 63.11
C ASN A 75 -15.06 14.04 61.92
N PHE A 76 -14.17 14.44 61.02
CA PHE A 76 -13.78 13.61 59.88
C PHE A 76 -13.05 12.32 60.31
N GLY A 77 -13.28 11.26 59.53
CA GLY A 77 -12.49 10.03 59.61
C GLY A 77 -11.08 10.22 59.04
N PRO A 78 -10.20 9.22 59.17
CA PRO A 78 -8.90 9.24 58.51
C PRO A 78 -9.04 9.09 56.99
N MET A 79 -8.04 9.58 56.25
CA MET A 79 -7.88 9.25 54.83
C MET A 79 -7.47 7.78 54.68
N CYS A 80 -7.74 7.18 53.51
CA CYS A 80 -7.15 5.88 53.19
C CYS A 80 -5.63 5.98 53.07
N GLN A 81 -4.94 4.87 53.37
CA GLN A 81 -3.48 4.76 53.25
C GLN A 81 -3.00 5.21 51.87
N GLN A 82 -2.06 6.16 51.82
CA GLN A 82 -1.52 6.77 50.60
C GLN A 82 -0.15 7.44 50.87
N PRO A 83 0.60 7.89 49.84
CA PRO A 83 1.81 8.70 49.97
C PRO A 83 1.67 9.88 50.95
N GLN A 84 2.71 10.13 51.75
CA GLN A 84 2.64 10.92 52.99
C GLN A 84 1.97 12.30 52.84
N THR A 85 0.87 12.51 53.58
CA THR A 85 0.13 13.79 53.66
C THR A 85 0.22 14.39 55.08
N ALA A 86 -0.27 15.63 55.25
CA ALA A 86 -0.35 16.30 56.55
C ALA A 86 -1.54 15.84 57.41
N LEU A 87 -2.43 15.00 56.87
CA LEU A 87 -3.67 14.54 57.52
C LEU A 87 -3.55 13.08 57.99
N PRO A 88 -4.33 12.65 59.01
CA PRO A 88 -4.31 11.28 59.50
C PRO A 88 -4.73 10.27 58.42
N MET A 89 -3.96 9.18 58.29
CA MET A 89 -4.22 8.07 57.36
C MET A 89 -4.43 6.76 58.11
N SER A 90 -5.26 5.87 57.57
CA SER A 90 -5.55 4.55 58.13
C SER A 90 -6.04 3.58 57.05
N GLU A 91 -5.89 2.27 57.27
CA GLU A 91 -6.62 1.25 56.48
C GLU A 91 -8.11 1.22 56.85
N ASP A 92 -8.43 1.51 58.12
CA ASP A 92 -9.80 1.78 58.56
C ASP A 92 -10.20 3.17 58.05
N CYS A 93 -10.65 3.24 56.80
CA CYS A 93 -10.96 4.49 56.12
C CYS A 93 -12.28 4.49 55.35
N LEU A 94 -13.05 3.39 55.35
CA LEU A 94 -14.29 3.20 54.59
C LEU A 94 -15.48 3.96 55.22
N TYR A 95 -15.39 5.28 55.14
CA TYR A 95 -16.32 6.23 55.69
C TYR A 95 -16.89 7.15 54.61
N LEU A 96 -18.09 7.69 54.88
CA LEU A 96 -18.71 8.75 54.11
C LEU A 96 -19.13 9.94 54.99
N ASN A 97 -19.35 11.08 54.35
CA ASN A 97 -19.89 12.30 54.97
C ASN A 97 -21.16 12.75 54.25
N ILE A 98 -22.15 13.29 54.96
CA ILE A 98 -23.45 13.71 54.42
C ILE A 98 -23.69 15.18 54.78
N TYR A 99 -24.04 15.98 53.79
CA TYR A 99 -24.34 17.42 53.88
C TYR A 99 -25.80 17.65 53.46
N ILE A 100 -26.61 18.21 54.36
CA ILE A 100 -28.06 18.30 54.19
C ILE A 100 -28.50 19.76 54.33
N PRO A 101 -29.11 20.36 53.29
CA PRO A 101 -29.51 21.76 53.32
C PRO A 101 -30.88 21.95 53.97
N ARG A 102 -31.02 23.06 54.69
CA ARG A 102 -32.25 23.64 55.26
C ARG A 102 -32.90 22.82 56.37
N GLU A 103 -33.45 21.66 56.06
CA GLU A 103 -34.17 20.80 57.01
C GLU A 103 -34.00 19.33 56.68
N ILE A 104 -33.97 18.49 57.71
CA ILE A 104 -34.06 17.04 57.57
C ILE A 104 -35.54 16.66 57.61
N SER A 105 -36.12 16.39 56.43
CA SER A 105 -37.53 16.05 56.28
C SER A 105 -37.71 14.62 55.81
N GLN A 106 -38.55 13.87 56.52
CA GLN A 106 -38.96 12.52 56.13
C GLN A 106 -40.10 12.52 55.11
N THR A 107 -40.83 13.63 54.96
CA THR A 107 -42.00 13.76 54.06
C THR A 107 -41.67 14.40 52.72
N THR A 108 -40.65 15.26 52.68
CA THR A 108 -40.20 15.99 51.48
C THR A 108 -38.75 15.62 51.21
N ARG A 109 -38.56 14.48 50.54
CA ARG A 109 -37.25 13.90 50.26
C ARG A 109 -36.51 14.64 49.15
N LYS A 110 -35.21 14.82 49.31
CA LYS A 110 -34.33 15.57 48.39
C LYS A 110 -33.56 14.63 47.46
N ALA A 111 -33.20 15.12 46.28
CA ALA A 111 -32.24 14.45 45.41
C ALA A 111 -30.88 14.31 46.12
N VAL A 112 -30.16 13.23 45.82
CA VAL A 112 -28.88 12.87 46.46
C VAL A 112 -27.78 12.87 45.41
N MET A 113 -26.67 13.57 45.68
CA MET A 113 -25.46 13.58 44.86
C MET A 113 -24.31 12.93 45.61
N VAL A 114 -23.74 11.86 45.07
CA VAL A 114 -22.67 11.08 45.70
C VAL A 114 -21.35 11.33 44.98
N TRP A 115 -20.43 12.00 45.66
CA TRP A 115 -19.11 12.37 45.16
C TRP A 115 -18.10 11.25 45.36
N VAL A 116 -17.49 10.83 44.25
CA VAL A 116 -16.32 9.94 44.23
C VAL A 116 -15.09 10.76 43.85
N HIS A 117 -14.13 10.88 44.75
CA HIS A 117 -12.96 11.70 44.53
C HIS A 117 -11.97 11.11 43.52
N GLY A 118 -11.25 11.99 42.82
CA GLY A 118 -10.13 11.64 41.95
C GLY A 118 -8.82 11.37 42.71
N GLY A 119 -7.68 11.49 42.00
CA GLY A 119 -6.34 11.25 42.55
C GLY A 119 -5.61 10.02 41.99
N SER A 120 -5.83 9.70 40.71
CA SER A 120 -5.19 8.58 39.99
C SER A 120 -5.32 7.22 40.67
N TYR A 121 -6.40 7.01 41.44
CA TYR A 121 -6.61 5.85 42.32
C TYR A 121 -5.52 5.65 43.39
N LEU A 122 -4.60 6.59 43.54
CA LEU A 122 -3.41 6.54 44.39
C LEU A 122 -3.54 7.41 45.64
N THR A 123 -4.18 8.57 45.49
CA THR A 123 -4.33 9.60 46.53
C THR A 123 -5.77 10.13 46.55
N GLY A 124 -6.08 10.95 47.55
CA GLY A 124 -7.37 11.63 47.68
C GLY A 124 -8.15 11.21 48.92
N SER A 125 -9.19 11.99 49.23
CA SER A 125 -10.11 11.72 50.35
C SER A 125 -11.38 12.56 50.27
N ALA A 126 -12.48 12.02 50.79
CA ALA A 126 -13.73 12.73 51.03
C ALA A 126 -13.58 14.00 51.90
N ILE A 127 -12.51 14.09 52.71
CA ILE A 127 -12.23 15.24 53.60
C ILE A 127 -11.92 16.52 52.81
N GLN A 128 -11.43 16.38 51.58
CA GLN A 128 -10.99 17.52 50.76
C GLN A 128 -12.16 18.31 50.14
N TYR A 129 -13.38 17.78 50.23
CA TYR A 129 -14.53 18.27 49.48
C TYR A 129 -15.66 18.65 50.43
N ASP A 130 -15.84 19.96 50.64
CA ASP A 130 -16.97 20.49 51.42
C ASP A 130 -18.23 20.57 50.54
N GLY A 131 -19.19 19.68 50.78
CA GLY A 131 -20.44 19.62 50.02
C GLY A 131 -21.40 20.79 50.25
N THR A 132 -21.10 21.70 51.19
CA THR A 132 -21.99 22.78 51.60
C THR A 132 -22.44 23.70 50.45
N PRO A 133 -21.56 24.22 49.57
CA PRO A 133 -22.00 25.12 48.49
C PRO A 133 -22.99 24.46 47.53
N ILE A 134 -22.73 23.21 47.14
CA ILE A 134 -23.59 22.43 46.25
C ILE A 134 -24.92 22.13 46.94
N ALA A 135 -24.89 21.70 48.20
CA ALA A 135 -26.09 21.38 48.97
C ALA A 135 -27.00 22.61 49.14
N MET A 136 -26.43 23.75 49.54
CA MET A 136 -27.18 24.97 49.84
C MET A 136 -27.77 25.63 48.60
N LEU A 137 -26.97 25.81 47.54
CA LEU A 137 -27.44 26.44 46.30
C LEU A 137 -28.34 25.50 45.49
N GLY A 138 -27.97 24.23 45.44
CA GLY A 138 -28.67 23.20 44.70
C GLY A 138 -29.91 22.66 45.40
N ASP A 139 -30.09 22.89 46.70
CA ASP A 139 -31.14 22.26 47.51
C ASP A 139 -31.17 20.72 47.33
N VAL A 140 -30.00 20.10 47.43
CA VAL A 140 -29.77 18.64 47.30
C VAL A 140 -28.95 18.12 48.48
N ILE A 141 -29.03 16.83 48.78
CA ILE A 141 -28.12 16.19 49.73
C ILE A 141 -26.83 15.83 48.99
N VAL A 142 -25.68 16.17 49.58
CA VAL A 142 -24.36 15.79 49.04
C VAL A 142 -23.72 14.76 49.96
N VAL A 143 -23.21 13.69 49.38
CA VAL A 143 -22.49 12.62 50.08
C VAL A 143 -21.08 12.52 49.53
N THR A 144 -20.04 12.58 50.36
CA THR A 144 -18.65 12.37 49.94
C THR A 144 -18.13 11.05 50.51
N ILE A 145 -17.53 10.19 49.68
CA ILE A 145 -17.10 8.84 50.09
C ILE A 145 -15.59 8.65 49.98
N ASN A 146 -15.01 7.89 50.92
CA ASN A 146 -13.67 7.32 50.78
C ASN A 146 -13.76 5.92 50.15
N TYR A 147 -12.69 5.50 49.47
CA TYR A 147 -12.49 4.13 48.97
C TYR A 147 -11.01 3.76 49.06
N ARG A 148 -10.67 2.46 49.12
CA ARG A 148 -9.26 2.02 49.19
C ARG A 148 -8.47 2.46 47.95
N LEU A 149 -7.22 2.86 48.15
CA LEU A 149 -6.33 3.43 47.14
C LEU A 149 -5.06 2.59 46.95
N GLY A 150 -4.40 2.81 45.82
CA GLY A 150 -3.12 2.24 45.44
C GLY A 150 -3.09 0.71 45.52
N PRO A 151 -1.97 0.13 45.98
CA PRO A 151 -1.87 -1.33 46.09
C PRO A 151 -2.95 -1.94 46.99
N ILE A 152 -3.41 -1.23 48.03
CA ILE A 152 -4.43 -1.77 48.95
C ILE A 152 -5.81 -1.81 48.28
N GLY A 153 -6.09 -0.89 47.36
CA GLY A 153 -7.36 -0.81 46.62
C GLY A 153 -7.39 -1.62 45.32
N PHE A 154 -6.25 -1.82 44.67
CA PHE A 154 -6.22 -2.30 43.27
C PHE A 154 -5.21 -3.41 42.98
N PHE A 155 -4.47 -3.90 43.98
CA PHE A 155 -3.54 -5.01 43.78
C PHE A 155 -4.25 -6.26 43.22
N SER A 156 -3.73 -6.75 42.10
CA SER A 156 -4.27 -7.92 41.41
C SER A 156 -3.15 -8.89 41.03
N THR A 157 -3.40 -10.19 41.22
CA THR A 157 -2.54 -11.26 40.72
C THR A 157 -2.94 -11.76 39.33
N GLY A 158 -4.02 -11.22 38.74
CA GLY A 158 -4.58 -11.69 37.46
C GLY A 158 -5.31 -13.03 37.55
N ASP A 159 -5.53 -13.54 38.76
CA ASP A 159 -6.23 -14.79 39.04
C ASP A 159 -7.15 -14.62 40.27
N SER A 160 -7.79 -15.72 40.69
CA SER A 160 -8.76 -15.70 41.79
C SER A 160 -8.14 -15.45 43.18
N ALA A 161 -6.81 -15.52 43.34
CA ALA A 161 -6.18 -15.31 44.65
C ALA A 161 -6.28 -13.84 45.10
N SER A 162 -6.12 -12.91 44.16
CA SER A 162 -6.37 -11.49 44.36
C SER A 162 -6.88 -10.90 43.04
N PRO A 163 -8.19 -10.91 42.77
CA PRO A 163 -8.74 -10.44 41.50
C PRO A 163 -8.55 -8.93 41.28
N GLY A 164 -8.45 -8.14 42.36
CA GLY A 164 -8.27 -6.68 42.30
C GLY A 164 -9.57 -5.90 42.46
N ASN A 165 -9.57 -4.62 42.04
CA ASN A 165 -10.73 -3.72 42.04
C ASN A 165 -11.42 -3.48 43.39
N TYR A 166 -10.74 -3.71 44.52
CA TYR A 166 -11.31 -3.54 45.86
C TYR A 166 -11.84 -2.12 46.11
N GLY A 167 -11.17 -1.09 45.57
CA GLY A 167 -11.64 0.30 45.63
C GLY A 167 -12.97 0.52 44.90
N LEU A 168 -13.21 -0.13 43.75
CA LEU A 168 -14.50 -0.08 43.06
C LEU A 168 -15.59 -0.84 43.85
N TRP A 169 -15.23 -1.94 44.49
CA TRP A 169 -16.15 -2.65 45.38
C TRP A 169 -16.52 -1.83 46.63
N ASP A 170 -15.60 -1.02 47.16
CA ASP A 170 -15.89 -0.08 48.26
C ASP A 170 -16.93 0.96 47.85
N GLN A 171 -16.77 1.54 46.66
CA GLN A 171 -17.73 2.49 46.10
C GLN A 171 -19.11 1.84 45.90
N HIS A 172 -19.15 0.61 45.36
CA HIS A 172 -20.40 -0.17 45.24
C HIS A 172 -21.08 -0.37 46.61
N MET A 173 -20.30 -0.73 47.65
CA MET A 173 -20.83 -0.87 49.01
C MET A 173 -21.35 0.46 49.56
N ALA A 174 -20.67 1.58 49.29
CA ALA A 174 -21.13 2.90 49.69
C ALA A 174 -22.45 3.26 48.99
N PHE A 175 -22.61 2.99 47.70
CA PHE A 175 -23.86 3.24 46.97
C PHE A 175 -25.01 2.40 47.52
N ARG A 176 -24.76 1.13 47.82
CA ARG A 176 -25.72 0.26 48.48
C ARG A 176 -26.11 0.80 49.85
N TRP A 177 -25.14 1.24 50.65
CA TRP A 177 -25.41 1.86 51.94
C TRP A 177 -26.27 3.11 51.79
N ILE A 178 -25.99 3.96 50.80
CA ILE A 178 -26.76 5.19 50.55
C ILE A 178 -28.19 4.84 50.15
N HIS A 179 -28.38 3.93 49.20
CA HIS A 179 -29.71 3.43 48.82
C HIS A 179 -30.50 2.93 50.04
N ASP A 180 -29.86 2.16 50.92
CA ASP A 180 -30.52 1.52 52.05
C ASP A 180 -30.77 2.46 53.24
N ASN A 181 -30.11 3.64 53.33
CA ASN A 181 -30.11 4.47 54.55
C ASN A 181 -30.38 5.97 54.33
N ILE A 182 -30.26 6.51 53.12
CA ILE A 182 -30.30 7.97 52.90
C ILE A 182 -31.66 8.61 53.21
N GLU A 183 -32.73 7.81 53.21
CA GLU A 183 -34.06 8.24 53.65
C GLU A 183 -34.05 8.80 55.07
N ASP A 184 -33.27 8.22 55.98
CA ASP A 184 -33.20 8.66 57.38
C ASP A 184 -32.60 10.08 57.51
N TYR A 185 -31.89 10.52 56.47
CA TYR A 185 -31.29 11.84 56.33
C TYR A 185 -32.10 12.78 55.42
N GLY A 186 -33.31 12.36 55.00
CA GLY A 186 -34.21 13.13 54.15
C GLY A 186 -33.90 13.05 52.65
N GLY A 187 -33.11 12.08 52.21
CA GLY A 187 -32.85 11.82 50.79
C GLY A 187 -33.87 10.88 50.15
N ASP A 188 -34.00 10.97 48.83
CA ASP A 188 -34.78 10.02 48.03
C ASP A 188 -33.83 8.99 47.37
N PRO A 189 -33.89 7.69 47.76
CA PRO A 189 -33.06 6.65 47.16
C PRO A 189 -33.35 6.43 45.66
N ASN A 190 -34.50 6.90 45.16
CA ASN A 190 -34.86 6.81 43.74
C ASN A 190 -34.34 8.00 42.90
N ILE A 191 -33.70 8.98 43.53
CA ILE A 191 -33.18 10.19 42.87
C ILE A 191 -31.72 10.39 43.29
N VAL A 192 -30.92 9.35 43.10
CA VAL A 192 -29.48 9.32 43.39
C VAL A 192 -28.67 9.51 42.11
N THR A 193 -27.75 10.47 42.16
CA THR A 193 -26.77 10.79 41.12
C THR A 193 -25.37 10.53 41.65
N ILE A 194 -24.59 9.70 40.98
CA ILE A 194 -23.16 9.57 41.27
C ILE A 194 -22.38 10.54 40.39
N PHE A 195 -21.39 11.20 40.96
CA PHE A 195 -20.53 12.10 40.22
C PHE A 195 -19.10 12.06 40.74
N GLY A 196 -18.14 12.30 39.84
CA GLY A 196 -16.73 12.25 40.18
C GLY A 196 -15.87 12.88 39.10
N GLU A 197 -14.65 13.23 39.49
CA GLU A 197 -13.67 13.87 38.60
C GLU A 197 -12.39 13.05 38.47
N SER A 198 -11.77 13.06 37.29
CA SER A 198 -10.53 12.34 37.00
C SER A 198 -10.69 10.82 37.21
N ALA A 199 -9.88 10.20 38.06
CA ALA A 199 -10.08 8.81 38.52
C ALA A 199 -11.45 8.58 39.19
N GLY A 200 -12.05 9.60 39.78
CA GLY A 200 -13.42 9.58 40.30
C GLY A 200 -14.46 9.59 39.17
N GLY A 201 -14.19 10.32 38.08
CA GLY A 201 -14.97 10.30 36.83
C GLY A 201 -14.91 8.91 36.19
N GLY A 202 -13.70 8.35 36.07
CA GLY A 202 -13.48 6.97 35.66
C GLY A 202 -14.22 5.98 36.56
N SER A 203 -14.17 6.17 37.88
CA SER A 203 -14.90 5.36 38.86
C SER A 203 -16.40 5.36 38.59
N VAL A 204 -17.06 6.54 38.53
CA VAL A 204 -18.51 6.59 38.29
C VAL A 204 -18.89 6.07 36.91
N SER A 205 -18.00 6.18 35.93
CA SER A 205 -18.15 5.54 34.62
C SER A 205 -18.06 4.01 34.71
N PHE A 206 -17.06 3.42 35.39
CA PHE A 206 -17.02 1.96 35.62
C PHE A 206 -18.23 1.46 36.42
N GLN A 207 -18.68 2.22 37.41
CA GLN A 207 -19.88 1.90 38.19
C GLN A 207 -21.13 1.87 37.29
N SER A 208 -21.20 2.74 36.28
CA SER A 208 -22.29 2.76 35.29
C SER A 208 -22.26 1.58 34.30
N LEU A 209 -21.15 0.82 34.27
CA LEU A 209 -20.98 -0.37 33.44
C LEU A 209 -21.14 -1.68 34.22
N TYR A 210 -21.37 -1.64 35.54
CA TYR A 210 -21.56 -2.84 36.36
C TYR A 210 -23.05 -3.06 36.67
N PRO A 211 -23.73 -4.05 36.05
CA PRO A 211 -25.18 -4.26 36.21
C PRO A 211 -25.63 -4.55 37.64
N GLY A 212 -24.73 -4.98 38.53
CA GLY A 212 -25.03 -5.16 39.95
C GLY A 212 -25.33 -3.85 40.69
N ASN A 213 -25.13 -2.70 40.04
CA ASN A 213 -25.54 -1.38 40.54
C ASN A 213 -26.95 -0.96 40.13
N LYS A 214 -27.68 -1.81 39.40
CA LYS A 214 -29.05 -1.52 39.00
C LYS A 214 -29.88 -1.13 40.23
N ASP A 215 -30.66 -0.07 40.07
CA ASP A 215 -31.52 0.54 41.09
C ASP A 215 -30.80 1.28 42.24
N LEU A 216 -29.46 1.23 42.34
CA LEU A 216 -28.71 1.97 43.38
C LEU A 216 -28.54 3.46 43.05
N PHE A 217 -28.46 3.79 41.77
CA PHE A 217 -28.41 5.17 41.26
C PHE A 217 -29.03 5.26 39.87
N HIS A 218 -29.37 6.47 39.46
CA HIS A 218 -30.20 6.72 38.27
C HIS A 218 -29.53 7.66 37.27
N ARG A 219 -28.50 8.38 37.72
CA ARG A 219 -27.79 9.39 36.93
C ARG A 219 -26.31 9.40 37.23
N VAL A 220 -25.52 9.79 36.24
CA VAL A 220 -24.06 9.81 36.32
C VAL A 220 -23.54 11.11 35.76
N ILE A 221 -22.60 11.75 36.46
CA ILE A 221 -21.82 12.88 35.96
C ILE A 221 -20.33 12.49 36.01
N ALA A 222 -19.74 12.19 34.85
CA ALA A 222 -18.34 11.79 34.73
C ALA A 222 -17.48 12.97 34.21
N GLN A 223 -16.77 13.64 35.10
CA GLN A 223 -16.00 14.86 34.82
C GLN A 223 -14.53 14.50 34.54
N SER A 224 -14.02 14.86 33.36
CA SER A 224 -12.61 14.67 32.97
C SER A 224 -12.06 13.27 33.25
N GLY A 225 -12.87 12.24 32.98
CA GLY A 225 -12.48 10.84 33.13
C GLY A 225 -13.66 9.91 32.91
N VAL A 226 -13.48 8.89 32.07
CA VAL A 226 -14.50 7.87 31.77
C VAL A 226 -13.84 6.49 31.64
N ALA A 227 -14.62 5.41 31.62
CA ALA A 227 -14.11 4.05 31.52
C ALA A 227 -13.37 3.77 30.18
N THR A 228 -13.65 4.55 29.13
CA THR A 228 -12.94 4.54 27.84
C THR A 228 -11.65 5.37 27.85
N SER A 229 -11.36 6.10 28.92
CA SER A 229 -10.13 6.91 29.02
C SER A 229 -8.91 6.01 29.17
N VAL A 230 -7.93 6.22 28.30
CA VAL A 230 -6.63 5.54 28.41
C VAL A 230 -5.94 5.97 29.70
N GLY A 231 -5.28 5.03 30.38
CA GLY A 231 -4.57 5.29 31.63
C GLY A 231 -5.44 5.28 32.89
N LEU A 232 -6.77 5.16 32.80
CA LEU A 232 -7.65 4.90 33.95
C LEU A 232 -7.93 3.40 34.19
N ARG A 233 -7.33 2.53 33.37
CA ARG A 233 -7.33 1.08 33.50
C ARG A 233 -5.89 0.56 33.42
N ALA A 234 -5.56 -0.48 34.17
CA ALA A 234 -4.27 -1.15 34.11
C ALA A 234 -4.23 -2.18 32.97
N ASP A 235 -3.05 -2.38 32.36
CA ASP A 235 -2.83 -3.41 31.36
C ASP A 235 -2.60 -4.78 32.04
N ASN A 236 -3.48 -5.74 31.76
CA ASN A 236 -3.43 -7.08 32.32
C ASN A 236 -2.12 -7.84 32.01
N ARG A 237 -1.30 -7.39 31.05
CA ARG A 237 0.01 -8.01 30.77
C ARG A 237 1.08 -7.69 31.81
N VAL A 238 0.96 -6.55 32.49
CA VAL A 238 1.95 -6.10 33.48
C VAL A 238 1.52 -6.36 34.92
N ILE A 239 0.22 -6.57 35.19
CA ILE A 239 -0.27 -6.77 36.57
C ILE A 239 0.40 -7.97 37.25
N VAL A 240 0.59 -9.09 36.54
CA VAL A 240 1.15 -10.32 37.13
C VAL A 240 2.63 -10.12 37.49
N SER A 241 3.41 -9.49 36.61
CA SER A 241 4.84 -9.25 36.85
C SER A 241 5.07 -8.20 37.94
N GLU A 242 4.23 -7.16 38.00
CA GLU A 242 4.26 -6.18 39.09
C GLU A 242 3.83 -6.80 40.43
N ALA A 243 2.82 -7.66 40.42
CA ALA A 243 2.39 -8.40 41.61
C ALA A 243 3.49 -9.32 42.14
N GLN A 244 4.14 -10.10 41.27
CA GLN A 244 5.30 -10.92 41.63
C GLN A 244 6.45 -10.08 42.17
N SER A 245 6.70 -8.91 41.58
CA SER A 245 7.76 -7.99 42.03
C SER A 245 7.48 -7.42 43.41
N MET A 246 6.21 -7.09 43.71
CA MET A 246 5.79 -6.66 45.04
C MET A 246 5.93 -7.80 46.06
N LEU A 247 5.45 -9.00 45.72
CA LEU A 247 5.61 -10.19 46.55
C LEU A 247 7.08 -10.44 46.88
N GLN A 248 7.97 -10.31 45.90
CA GLN A 248 9.41 -10.43 46.07
C GLN A 248 9.97 -9.39 47.04
N ARG A 249 9.66 -8.10 46.83
CA ARG A 249 10.17 -6.99 47.67
C ARG A 249 9.70 -7.10 49.13
N LEU A 250 8.48 -7.60 49.32
CA LEU A 250 7.88 -7.77 50.63
C LEU A 250 8.18 -9.13 51.27
N ASN A 251 9.11 -9.90 50.71
CA ASN A 251 9.54 -11.21 51.20
C ASN A 251 8.40 -12.24 51.34
N CYS A 252 7.40 -12.18 50.47
CA CYS A 252 6.38 -13.20 50.31
C CYS A 252 6.72 -14.15 49.15
N SER A 253 6.11 -15.35 49.14
CA SER A 253 6.32 -16.32 48.05
C SER A 253 5.86 -15.74 46.71
N LEU A 254 6.63 -16.00 45.64
CA LEU A 254 6.31 -15.53 44.29
C LEU A 254 5.12 -16.27 43.65
N SER A 255 4.62 -17.33 44.29
CA SER A 255 3.39 -17.99 43.86
C SER A 255 2.20 -17.05 43.95
N THR A 256 1.35 -16.95 42.92
CA THR A 256 0.09 -16.18 42.97
C THR A 256 -1.03 -17.02 43.55
N ASN A 257 -0.89 -17.45 44.80
CA ASN A 257 -1.88 -18.28 45.48
C ASN A 257 -2.27 -17.66 46.82
N GLU A 258 -3.31 -18.23 47.45
CA GLU A 258 -3.85 -17.72 48.72
C GLU A 258 -2.79 -17.60 49.82
N MET A 259 -1.80 -18.50 49.87
CA MET A 259 -0.71 -18.43 50.87
C MET A 259 0.13 -17.16 50.73
N SER A 260 0.40 -16.72 49.50
CA SER A 260 1.15 -15.49 49.25
C SER A 260 0.33 -14.24 49.56
N ILE A 261 -0.98 -14.27 49.31
CA ILE A 261 -1.88 -13.18 49.69
C ILE A 261 -2.03 -13.11 51.21
N ASP A 262 -2.11 -14.25 51.89
CA ASP A 262 -2.12 -14.32 53.36
C ASP A 262 -0.85 -13.76 53.99
N CYS A 263 0.31 -13.98 53.37
CA CYS A 263 1.56 -13.31 53.75
C CYS A 263 1.40 -11.78 53.70
N LEU A 264 0.89 -11.23 52.59
CA LEU A 264 0.66 -9.78 52.47
C LEU A 264 -0.38 -9.26 53.50
N ARG A 265 -1.43 -10.03 53.82
CA ARG A 265 -2.45 -9.65 54.83
C ARG A 265 -1.87 -9.52 56.24
N GLN A 266 -0.81 -10.26 56.56
CA GLN A 266 -0.16 -10.24 57.87
C GLN A 266 0.81 -9.06 58.05
N LEU A 267 1.20 -8.38 56.97
CA LEU A 267 2.14 -7.25 57.04
C LEU A 267 1.47 -5.99 57.63
N PRO A 268 2.21 -5.13 58.35
CA PRO A 268 1.72 -3.82 58.74
C PRO A 268 1.38 -2.94 57.52
N ALA A 269 0.33 -2.12 57.62
CA ALA A 269 -0.08 -1.19 56.55
C ALA A 269 1.07 -0.27 56.06
N ALA A 270 1.91 0.18 57.01
CA ALA A 270 3.05 1.06 56.71
C ALA A 270 4.09 0.41 55.79
N THR A 271 4.17 -0.93 55.74
CA THR A 271 5.08 -1.67 54.85
C THR A 271 4.72 -1.47 53.37
N PHE A 272 3.47 -1.12 53.07
CA PHE A 272 3.00 -0.87 51.70
C PHE A 272 3.30 0.54 51.21
N LEU A 273 3.69 1.48 52.08
CA LEU A 273 3.94 2.88 51.71
C LEU A 273 4.94 3.07 50.55
N PRO A 274 6.09 2.35 50.51
CA PRO A 274 7.00 2.44 49.37
C PRO A 274 6.37 1.92 48.07
N GLU A 275 5.48 0.93 48.16
CA GLU A 275 4.87 0.29 46.99
C GLU A 275 3.95 1.24 46.22
N PHE A 276 3.38 2.27 46.87
CA PHE A 276 2.64 3.33 46.18
C PHE A 276 3.50 4.13 45.18
N TYR A 277 4.82 4.11 45.29
CA TYR A 277 5.73 4.77 44.36
C TYR A 277 6.38 3.80 43.35
N ILE A 278 6.36 2.49 43.64
CA ILE A 278 7.09 1.48 42.86
C ILE A 278 6.14 0.75 41.91
N ILE A 279 4.94 0.41 42.35
CA ILE A 279 3.93 -0.26 41.53
C ILE A 279 3.31 0.77 40.61
N ARG A 280 3.27 0.46 39.31
CA ARG A 280 2.73 1.36 38.29
C ARG A 280 1.28 1.06 37.97
N THR A 281 0.81 -0.17 38.23
CA THR A 281 -0.60 -0.55 38.08
C THR A 281 -1.38 -0.35 39.38
N ASN A 282 -1.91 0.85 39.59
CA ASN A 282 -2.83 1.17 40.70
C ASN A 282 -4.26 1.43 40.22
N ASN A 283 -4.53 1.11 38.96
CA ASN A 283 -5.79 1.37 38.28
C ASN A 283 -6.70 0.14 38.31
N PRO A 284 -8.01 0.30 38.05
CA PRO A 284 -8.91 -0.78 37.72
C PRO A 284 -8.32 -1.79 36.73
N VAL A 285 -8.51 -3.08 36.99
CA VAL A 285 -8.06 -4.22 36.16
C VAL A 285 -9.26 -4.94 35.55
N ILE A 286 -9.08 -5.63 34.42
CA ILE A 286 -10.13 -6.51 33.90
C ILE A 286 -10.10 -7.80 34.72
N ASP A 287 -11.06 -7.94 35.63
CA ASP A 287 -11.20 -9.09 36.55
C ASP A 287 -12.31 -10.06 36.13
N HIS A 288 -13.07 -9.72 35.07
CA HIS A 288 -14.23 -10.46 34.59
C HIS A 288 -15.34 -10.66 35.65
N ASP A 289 -15.37 -9.79 36.66
CA ASP A 289 -16.38 -9.77 37.73
C ASP A 289 -16.99 -8.37 37.85
N PHE A 290 -16.18 -7.37 38.22
CA PHE A 290 -16.60 -5.97 38.23
C PHE A 290 -16.36 -5.29 36.88
N VAL A 291 -15.17 -5.47 36.32
CA VAL A 291 -14.76 -4.92 35.02
C VAL A 291 -14.67 -6.08 34.03
N MET A 292 -15.71 -6.21 33.21
CA MET A 292 -15.87 -7.36 32.31
C MET A 292 -14.87 -7.41 31.15
N GLY A 293 -14.40 -6.25 30.71
CA GLY A 293 -13.52 -6.09 29.56
C GLY A 293 -13.20 -4.63 29.29
N TYR A 294 -12.66 -4.35 28.12
CA TYR A 294 -12.47 -2.99 27.61
C TYR A 294 -13.84 -2.32 27.42
N ALA A 295 -14.02 -1.10 27.92
CA ALA A 295 -15.32 -0.43 27.95
C ALA A 295 -15.90 -0.28 26.53
N GLU A 296 -15.07 0.14 25.58
CA GLU A 296 -15.40 0.25 24.17
C GLU A 296 -15.91 -1.07 23.58
N LYS A 297 -15.27 -2.21 23.91
CA LYS A 297 -15.66 -3.55 23.44
C LYS A 297 -16.96 -4.05 24.07
N VAL A 298 -17.11 -3.85 25.39
CA VAL A 298 -18.29 -4.31 26.12
C VAL A 298 -19.53 -3.52 25.72
N LEU A 299 -19.36 -2.24 25.35
CA LEU A 299 -20.45 -1.36 24.91
C LEU A 299 -20.88 -1.55 23.45
N GLU A 300 -20.14 -2.33 22.66
CA GLU A 300 -20.56 -2.73 21.30
C GLU A 300 -21.70 -3.77 21.31
N ASP A 301 -21.75 -4.65 22.32
CA ASP A 301 -22.80 -5.66 22.44
C ASP A 301 -24.06 -5.11 23.10
N GLU A 302 -25.01 -4.68 22.25
CA GLU A 302 -26.32 -4.17 22.66
C GLU A 302 -27.17 -5.18 23.45
N THR A 303 -26.88 -6.48 23.30
CA THR A 303 -27.64 -7.53 23.99
C THR A 303 -27.14 -7.76 25.41
N SER A 304 -25.95 -7.27 25.74
CA SER A 304 -25.33 -7.41 27.05
C SER A 304 -26.11 -6.68 28.14
N GLU A 305 -26.10 -7.24 29.36
CA GLU A 305 -26.69 -6.57 30.52
C GLU A 305 -25.93 -5.29 30.90
N VAL A 306 -24.62 -5.23 30.60
CA VAL A 306 -23.79 -4.03 30.79
C VAL A 306 -24.34 -2.88 29.96
N TYR A 307 -24.54 -3.11 28.66
CA TYR A 307 -25.07 -2.10 27.74
C TYR A 307 -26.48 -1.62 28.14
N LYS A 308 -27.37 -2.56 28.46
CA LYS A 308 -28.75 -2.24 28.89
C LYS A 308 -28.78 -1.42 30.18
N PHE A 309 -27.90 -1.72 31.13
CA PHE A 309 -27.80 -0.96 32.37
C PHE A 309 -27.26 0.45 32.10
N PHE A 310 -26.14 0.57 31.38
CA PHE A 310 -25.53 1.85 31.05
C PHE A 310 -26.53 2.81 30.40
N THR A 311 -27.24 2.35 29.36
CA THR A 311 -28.22 3.17 28.62
C THR A 311 -29.56 3.39 29.35
N SER A 312 -29.74 2.80 30.53
CA SER A 312 -30.92 3.06 31.38
C SER A 312 -30.76 4.29 32.27
N LEU A 313 -29.55 4.84 32.36
CA LEU A 313 -29.18 5.96 33.22
C LEU A 313 -29.33 7.30 32.47
N ASP A 314 -29.53 8.40 33.20
CA ASP A 314 -29.25 9.73 32.62
C ASP A 314 -27.75 9.99 32.72
N TYR A 315 -27.11 10.37 31.62
CA TYR A 315 -25.64 10.44 31.54
C TYR A 315 -25.16 11.85 31.17
N MET A 316 -24.26 12.40 31.98
CA MET A 316 -23.53 13.63 31.69
C MET A 316 -22.03 13.35 31.74
N THR A 317 -21.29 13.85 30.76
CA THR A 317 -19.82 13.81 30.79
C THR A 317 -19.24 15.11 30.26
N GLY A 318 -17.98 15.38 30.54
CA GLY A 318 -17.31 16.55 30.00
C GLY A 318 -15.82 16.55 30.27
N SER A 319 -15.15 17.50 29.63
CA SER A 319 -13.71 17.73 29.77
C SER A 319 -13.43 19.23 29.88
N LEU A 320 -12.19 19.57 30.20
CA LEU A 320 -11.67 20.93 30.16
C LEU A 320 -10.68 21.05 28.99
N ASP A 321 -10.62 22.21 28.35
CA ASP A 321 -9.76 22.42 27.16
C ASP A 321 -8.25 22.38 27.45
N GLY A 322 -7.87 22.34 28.74
CA GLY A 322 -6.50 22.16 29.23
C GLY A 322 -6.31 20.93 30.13
N ASP A 323 -7.20 19.93 30.10
CA ASP A 323 -7.06 18.72 30.94
C ASP A 323 -5.68 18.03 30.77
N GLY A 324 -5.15 17.98 29.54
CA GLY A 324 -3.87 17.37 29.21
C GLY A 324 -2.66 17.96 29.95
N GLN A 325 -2.78 19.15 30.55
CA GLN A 325 -1.73 19.75 31.35
C GLN A 325 -1.28 18.86 32.50
N VAL A 326 -2.21 18.11 33.12
CA VAL A 326 -1.87 17.20 34.24
C VAL A 326 -0.91 16.11 33.79
N VAL A 327 -1.11 15.57 32.59
CA VAL A 327 -0.28 14.50 32.04
C VAL A 327 1.06 15.04 31.58
N VAL A 328 1.05 16.17 30.88
CA VAL A 328 2.29 16.86 30.44
C VAL A 328 3.16 17.20 31.65
N SER A 329 2.59 17.78 32.71
CA SER A 329 3.32 18.10 33.93
C SER A 329 3.83 16.87 34.68
N ALA A 330 3.08 15.76 34.68
CA ALA A 330 3.54 14.49 35.24
C ALA A 330 4.74 13.90 34.49
N LEU A 331 4.80 14.04 33.16
CA LEU A 331 5.94 13.62 32.33
C LEU A 331 7.18 14.51 32.50
N LEU A 332 6.99 15.75 32.97
CA LEU A 332 8.05 16.76 33.10
C LEU A 332 8.69 16.82 34.49
N GLN A 333 8.54 15.76 35.30
CA GLN A 333 9.24 15.70 36.59
C GLN A 333 10.74 16.01 36.44
N PRO A 334 11.37 16.69 37.41
CA PRO A 334 12.71 17.30 37.27
C PRO A 334 13.78 16.36 36.71
N THR A 335 13.68 15.07 37.03
CA THR A 335 14.58 14.01 36.55
C THR A 335 14.48 13.82 35.03
N ILE A 336 13.26 13.76 34.48
CA ILE A 336 13.01 13.58 33.04
C ILE A 336 13.37 14.85 32.28
N ALA A 337 12.97 16.02 32.80
CA ALA A 337 13.33 17.30 32.21
C ALA A 337 14.86 17.49 32.14
N SER A 338 15.59 17.06 33.18
CA SER A 338 17.06 17.09 33.20
C SER A 338 17.70 16.08 32.23
N LEU A 339 17.13 14.87 32.08
CA LEU A 339 17.65 13.84 31.18
C LEU A 339 17.62 14.28 29.71
N TYR A 340 16.59 15.04 29.33
CA TYR A 340 16.38 15.49 27.95
C TYR A 340 16.75 16.97 27.72
N ASN A 341 17.33 17.64 28.72
CA ASN A 341 17.71 19.05 28.67
C ASN A 341 16.54 19.99 28.27
N ILE A 342 15.36 19.71 28.81
CA ILE A 342 14.10 20.41 28.49
C ILE A 342 13.84 21.51 29.51
N ASN A 343 13.64 22.75 29.06
CA ASN A 343 13.21 23.86 29.90
C ASN A 343 11.69 24.07 29.81
N ALA A 344 10.94 23.39 30.68
CA ALA A 344 9.47 23.43 30.69
C ALA A 344 8.88 24.84 30.86
N SER A 345 9.62 25.79 31.45
CA SER A 345 9.17 27.18 31.62
C SER A 345 9.09 27.97 30.30
N VAL A 346 9.81 27.54 29.25
CA VAL A 346 9.87 28.21 27.94
C VAL A 346 8.88 27.61 26.93
N GLY A 347 8.57 26.32 27.06
CA GLY A 347 7.72 25.55 26.13
C GLY A 347 8.50 24.51 25.33
N PHE A 348 7.83 23.87 24.36
CA PHE A 348 8.34 22.73 23.59
C PHE A 348 8.27 22.99 22.09
N SER A 349 9.35 22.64 21.38
CA SER A 349 9.36 22.67 19.93
C SER A 349 8.64 21.46 19.34
N PHE A 350 8.31 21.55 18.05
CA PHE A 350 7.76 20.43 17.29
C PHE A 350 8.64 19.18 17.35
N GLN A 351 9.97 19.33 17.34
CA GLN A 351 10.88 18.17 17.46
C GLN A 351 10.78 17.49 18.83
N ILE A 352 10.60 18.25 19.91
CA ILE A 352 10.45 17.66 21.25
C ILE A 352 9.13 16.89 21.35
N LEU A 353 8.04 17.46 20.81
CA LEU A 353 6.76 16.77 20.70
C LEU A 353 6.92 15.42 19.99
N CYS A 354 7.50 15.43 18.79
CA CYS A 354 7.58 14.24 17.94
C CYS A 354 8.58 13.18 18.37
N ASN A 355 9.73 13.59 18.93
CA ASN A 355 10.77 12.64 19.30
C ASN A 355 10.54 12.00 20.68
N TYR A 356 9.72 12.63 21.54
CA TYR A 356 9.54 12.17 22.92
C TYR A 356 8.08 11.96 23.29
N PHE A 357 7.26 13.00 23.19
CA PHE A 357 5.88 12.94 23.71
C PHE A 357 4.95 12.05 22.88
N VAL A 358 5.10 12.06 21.55
CA VAL A 358 4.29 11.23 20.65
C VAL A 358 4.61 9.73 20.82
N PRO A 359 5.89 9.29 20.81
CA PRO A 359 6.22 7.89 21.07
C PRO A 359 5.78 7.38 22.45
N ILE A 360 5.91 8.20 23.50
CA ILE A 360 5.41 7.84 24.85
C ILE A 360 3.90 7.63 24.82
N LEU A 361 3.18 8.54 24.14
CA LEU A 361 1.73 8.43 24.02
C LEU A 361 1.32 7.18 23.25
N THR A 362 1.92 6.90 22.10
CA THR A 362 1.52 5.76 21.26
C THR A 362 1.86 4.42 21.90
N ASP A 363 2.97 4.32 22.61
CA ASP A 363 3.30 3.13 23.42
C ASP A 363 2.24 2.89 24.51
N LEU A 364 1.74 3.96 25.13
CA LEU A 364 0.67 3.87 26.13
C LEU A 364 -0.69 3.51 25.50
N LEU A 365 -1.03 4.09 24.35
CA LEU A 365 -2.29 3.85 23.65
C LEU A 365 -2.36 2.44 23.04
N LEU A 366 -1.27 2.00 22.40
CA LEU A 366 -1.18 0.76 21.64
C LEU A 366 -0.02 -0.12 22.14
N PRO A 367 -0.09 -0.62 23.38
CA PRO A 367 1.00 -1.38 23.98
C PRO A 367 1.19 -2.77 23.33
N ASN A 368 0.38 -3.16 22.33
CA ASN A 368 0.54 -4.38 21.52
C ASN A 368 1.30 -4.13 20.20
N GLY A 369 1.75 -2.89 19.96
CA GLY A 369 2.47 -2.49 18.76
C GLY A 369 1.89 -1.23 18.15
N VAL A 370 2.76 -0.23 17.95
CA VAL A 370 2.42 1.03 17.32
C VAL A 370 2.57 0.89 15.81
N PRO A 371 1.54 1.18 14.99
CA PRO A 371 1.67 1.18 13.54
C PRO A 371 2.79 2.15 13.11
N ALA A 372 3.66 1.73 12.17
CA ALA A 372 4.82 2.52 11.74
C ALA A 372 4.47 3.96 11.31
N SER A 373 3.26 4.18 10.78
CA SER A 373 2.78 5.50 10.34
C SER A 373 2.04 6.32 11.41
N LEU A 374 1.74 5.77 12.59
CA LEU A 374 0.89 6.46 13.56
C LEU A 374 1.60 7.67 14.19
N ASN A 375 2.86 7.52 14.58
CA ASN A 375 3.64 8.61 15.17
C ASN A 375 3.75 9.81 14.21
N SER A 376 4.03 9.56 12.93
CA SER A 376 4.15 10.62 11.93
C SER A 376 2.81 11.32 11.66
N LYS A 377 1.69 10.58 11.68
CA LYS A 377 0.34 11.16 11.55
C LYS A 377 -0.04 12.02 12.76
N ILE A 378 0.20 11.57 13.99
CA ILE A 378 -0.03 12.37 15.21
C ILE A 378 0.81 13.64 15.15
N CYS A 379 2.09 13.51 14.80
CA CYS A 379 2.99 14.63 14.60
C CYS A 379 2.43 15.66 13.60
N ALA A 380 1.99 15.22 12.44
CA ALA A 380 1.41 16.10 11.43
C ALA A 380 0.16 16.83 11.93
N MET A 381 -0.69 16.14 12.69
CA MET A 381 -1.95 16.69 13.22
C MET A 381 -1.73 17.79 14.28
N TYR A 382 -0.72 17.66 15.12
CA TYR A 382 -0.43 18.58 16.23
C TYR A 382 0.80 19.46 15.97
N LYS A 383 1.08 19.78 14.69
CA LYS A 383 2.21 20.60 14.27
C LYS A 383 1.89 22.09 14.23
N ASN A 384 2.74 22.91 14.83
CA ASN A 384 2.82 24.34 14.59
C ASN A 384 4.26 24.86 14.76
N GLU A 385 4.83 25.44 13.71
CA GLU A 385 6.22 25.95 13.73
C GLU A 385 6.32 27.47 13.94
N SER A 386 5.20 28.18 13.99
CA SER A 386 5.15 29.65 14.07
C SER A 386 5.45 30.21 15.46
N SER A 387 5.15 29.45 16.53
CA SER A 387 5.31 29.90 17.91
C SER A 387 5.54 28.72 18.86
N ILE A 388 6.56 28.85 19.72
CA ILE A 388 6.86 27.86 20.77
C ILE A 388 5.69 27.69 21.75
N VAL A 389 4.99 28.77 22.07
CA VAL A 389 3.83 28.75 22.99
C VAL A 389 2.67 28.01 22.34
N THR A 390 2.36 28.33 21.07
CA THR A 390 1.28 27.65 20.34
C THR A 390 1.58 26.16 20.15
N GLN A 391 2.81 25.80 19.82
CA GLN A 391 3.22 24.40 19.73
C GLN A 391 3.13 23.67 21.08
N SER A 392 3.45 24.35 22.18
CA SER A 392 3.33 23.78 23.54
C SER A 392 1.87 23.55 23.92
N ASN A 393 0.98 24.48 23.56
CA ASN A 393 -0.45 24.31 23.74
C ASN A 393 -1.03 23.19 22.87
N LEU A 394 -0.48 22.94 21.67
CA LEU A 394 -0.85 21.77 20.86
C LEU A 394 -0.40 20.44 21.49
N LEU A 395 0.71 20.43 22.23
CA LEU A 395 1.08 19.25 23.05
C LEU A 395 0.05 19.03 24.16
N VAL A 396 -0.43 20.10 24.81
CA VAL A 396 -1.52 19.99 25.79
C VAL A 396 -2.79 19.47 25.12
N ASP A 397 -3.17 20.02 23.96
CA ASP A 397 -4.31 19.55 23.16
C ASP A 397 -4.21 18.06 22.83
N LEU A 398 -3.03 17.56 22.43
CA LEU A 398 -2.80 16.15 22.14
C LEU A 398 -3.17 15.25 23.32
N TYR A 399 -2.70 15.60 24.52
CA TYR A 399 -2.98 14.82 25.73
C TYR A 399 -4.40 15.06 26.27
N THR A 400 -4.96 16.26 26.10
CA THR A 400 -6.37 16.56 26.38
C THR A 400 -7.27 15.66 25.54
N ASP A 401 -7.01 15.58 24.23
CA ASP A 401 -7.80 14.79 23.31
C ASP A 401 -7.66 13.29 23.61
N ALA A 402 -6.44 12.79 23.79
CA ALA A 402 -6.18 11.36 23.95
C ALA A 402 -6.74 10.76 25.25
N PHE A 403 -6.66 11.49 26.37
CA PHE A 403 -7.02 10.95 27.70
C PHE A 403 -8.42 11.36 28.16
N PHE A 404 -8.93 12.50 27.69
CA PHE A 404 -10.11 13.13 28.28
C PHE A 404 -11.21 13.39 27.26
N THR A 405 -10.99 14.33 26.34
CA THR A 405 -12.04 14.83 25.44
C THR A 405 -12.53 13.73 24.52
N PHE A 406 -11.65 13.05 23.77
CA PHE A 406 -12.09 12.02 22.83
C PHE A 406 -12.76 10.83 23.53
N PRO A 407 -12.19 10.24 24.62
CA PRO A 407 -12.87 9.20 25.38
C PRO A 407 -14.24 9.60 25.93
N ALA A 408 -14.40 10.83 26.43
CA ALA A 408 -15.69 11.34 26.92
C ALA A 408 -16.73 11.39 25.79
N HIS A 409 -16.33 11.89 24.62
CA HIS A 409 -17.17 11.89 23.43
C HIS A 409 -17.53 10.48 22.94
N LEU A 410 -16.58 9.54 22.96
CA LEU A 410 -16.82 8.14 22.60
C LEU A 410 -17.83 7.47 23.56
N SER A 411 -17.68 7.70 24.86
CA SER A 411 -18.63 7.22 25.87
C SER A 411 -20.03 7.82 25.66
N ALA A 412 -20.10 9.11 25.35
CA ALA A 412 -21.36 9.77 25.00
C ALA A 412 -21.98 9.22 23.70
N ASP A 413 -21.19 8.86 22.70
CA ASP A 413 -21.69 8.23 21.47
C ASP A 413 -22.31 6.87 21.76
N PHE A 414 -21.63 6.01 22.55
CA PHE A 414 -22.18 4.70 22.95
C PHE A 414 -23.49 4.84 23.73
N HIS A 415 -23.57 5.84 24.62
CA HIS A 415 -24.78 6.11 25.38
C HIS A 415 -25.91 6.67 24.50
N TYR A 416 -25.63 7.65 23.62
CA TYR A 416 -26.63 8.32 22.79
C TYR A 416 -27.17 7.46 21.66
N MET A 417 -26.30 6.85 20.84
CA MET A 417 -26.65 6.29 19.53
C MET A 417 -27.82 5.30 19.58
N ARG A 418 -28.04 4.69 20.74
CA ARG A 418 -28.84 3.49 20.90
C ARG A 418 -29.54 3.41 22.26
N SER A 419 -29.57 4.51 23.04
CA SER A 419 -30.44 4.59 24.23
C SER A 419 -31.91 4.52 23.80
N LYS A 420 -32.75 3.93 24.66
CA LYS A 420 -34.21 4.08 24.50
C LYS A 420 -34.51 5.58 24.53
N ARG A 421 -35.36 6.07 23.62
CA ARG A 421 -35.73 7.50 23.40
C ARG A 421 -36.12 8.35 24.63
N ASN A 422 -36.09 7.81 25.85
CA ASN A 422 -36.51 8.46 27.09
C ASN A 422 -35.35 8.81 28.07
N LYS A 423 -34.08 8.55 27.73
CA LYS A 423 -32.92 8.90 28.59
C LYS A 423 -31.99 9.91 27.93
N SER A 424 -31.50 10.87 28.71
CA SER A 424 -30.80 12.03 28.19
C SER A 424 -29.28 11.89 28.32
N THR A 425 -28.57 12.36 27.30
CA THR A 425 -27.09 12.44 27.29
C THR A 425 -26.70 13.92 27.19
N TYR A 426 -25.74 14.38 28.00
CA TYR A 426 -25.24 15.75 27.94
C TYR A 426 -23.71 15.77 27.97
N VAL A 427 -23.12 16.63 27.12
CA VAL A 427 -21.66 16.78 27.02
C VAL A 427 -21.29 18.24 27.21
N TYR A 428 -20.27 18.53 28.02
CA TYR A 428 -19.68 19.87 28.13
C TYR A 428 -18.18 19.90 27.83
N LEU A 429 -17.72 21.07 27.42
CA LEU A 429 -16.32 21.46 27.39
C LEU A 429 -16.19 22.78 28.17
N MET A 430 -15.42 22.80 29.25
CA MET A 430 -15.16 24.03 30.01
C MET A 430 -13.85 24.67 29.54
N THR A 431 -13.92 25.96 29.19
CA THR A 431 -12.79 26.78 28.70
C THR A 431 -12.40 27.89 29.67
N ARG A 432 -13.21 28.11 30.72
CA ARG A 432 -12.95 29.15 31.72
C ARG A 432 -11.67 28.85 32.50
N VAL A 433 -10.65 29.68 32.30
CA VAL A 433 -9.40 29.65 33.07
C VAL A 433 -9.66 30.15 34.48
N ASN A 434 -9.31 29.34 35.47
CA ASN A 434 -9.50 29.69 36.86
C ASN A 434 -8.46 30.75 37.30
N PRO A 435 -8.88 31.89 37.89
CA PRO A 435 -7.98 33.00 38.23
C PRO A 435 -6.96 32.65 39.32
N ILE A 436 -7.16 31.56 40.07
CA ILE A 436 -6.27 31.10 41.15
C ILE A 436 -5.53 29.80 40.79
N GLN A 437 -5.60 29.32 39.55
CA GLN A 437 -4.99 28.04 39.17
C GLN A 437 -3.48 27.95 39.49
N THR A 438 -2.73 29.03 39.25
CA THR A 438 -1.28 29.10 39.51
C THR A 438 -0.95 29.13 41.01
N ILE A 439 -1.90 29.55 41.84
CA ILE A 439 -1.80 29.54 43.31
C ILE A 439 -2.09 28.14 43.85
N LEU A 440 -3.07 27.45 43.28
CA LEU A 440 -3.50 26.12 43.70
C LEU A 440 -2.52 25.01 43.26
N LEU A 441 -1.86 25.17 42.12
CA LEU A 441 -0.98 24.17 41.50
C LEU A 441 0.45 24.70 41.25
N PRO A 442 1.16 25.20 42.29
CA PRO A 442 2.49 25.77 42.10
C PRO A 442 3.48 24.70 41.61
N GLY A 443 4.13 24.97 40.47
CA GLY A 443 5.09 24.06 39.84
C GLY A 443 4.46 22.98 38.94
N TRP A 444 3.13 22.91 38.86
CA TRP A 444 2.39 22.04 37.94
C TRP A 444 1.79 22.80 36.75
N THR A 445 1.73 24.12 36.82
CA THR A 445 1.30 25.01 35.73
C THR A 445 2.45 25.92 35.29
N TYR A 446 2.65 26.10 33.99
CA TYR A 446 3.64 27.01 33.42
C TYR A 446 2.97 28.24 32.81
N GLY A 447 3.69 29.35 32.66
CA GLY A 447 3.11 30.62 32.18
C GLY A 447 2.51 30.58 30.77
N TRP A 448 2.87 29.59 29.96
CA TRP A 448 2.31 29.35 28.63
C TRP A 448 1.07 28.45 28.64
N MET A 449 0.73 27.81 29.79
CA MET A 449 -0.47 27.00 29.97
C MET A 449 -1.66 27.90 30.30
N ASP A 450 -2.29 28.44 29.26
CA ASP A 450 -3.34 29.47 29.35
C ASP A 450 -4.76 28.92 29.19
N ARG A 451 -4.95 27.61 29.43
CA ARG A 451 -6.23 26.90 29.30
C ARG A 451 -6.80 26.43 30.64
N ALA A 452 -8.07 26.01 30.66
CA ALA A 452 -8.70 25.49 31.86
C ALA A 452 -8.00 24.18 32.29
N SER A 453 -7.24 24.25 33.38
CA SER A 453 -6.46 23.12 33.89
C SER A 453 -7.36 22.00 34.44
N HIS A 454 -6.83 20.77 34.49
CA HIS A 454 -7.52 19.62 35.08
C HIS A 454 -8.08 19.90 36.49
N ALA A 455 -9.27 19.36 36.79
CA ALA A 455 -10.02 19.53 38.04
C ALA A 455 -10.49 20.96 38.39
N MET A 456 -10.39 21.95 37.49
CA MET A 456 -10.79 23.32 37.82
C MET A 456 -12.30 23.49 37.99
N ASP A 457 -13.11 22.68 37.33
CA ASP A 457 -14.57 22.64 37.52
C ASP A 457 -14.96 22.19 38.95
N VAL A 458 -14.19 21.29 39.56
CA VAL A 458 -14.34 20.88 40.97
C VAL A 458 -14.14 22.06 41.92
N VAL A 459 -13.19 22.95 41.64
CA VAL A 459 -12.93 24.15 42.46
C VAL A 459 -14.14 25.09 42.40
N TYR A 460 -14.73 25.27 41.21
CA TYR A 460 -15.96 26.06 41.05
C TYR A 460 -17.15 25.44 41.80
N MET A 461 -17.29 24.12 41.80
CA MET A 461 -18.41 23.44 42.48
C MET A 461 -18.26 23.41 44.00
N PHE A 462 -17.14 22.93 44.53
CA PHE A 462 -16.94 22.73 45.98
C PHE A 462 -16.40 23.96 46.70
N GLY A 463 -15.73 24.89 46.01
CA GLY A 463 -15.31 26.16 46.59
C GLY A 463 -16.45 27.18 46.69
N GLY A 464 -17.44 27.07 45.79
CA GLY A 464 -18.56 28.01 45.68
C GLY A 464 -18.08 29.45 45.46
N ARG A 465 -18.97 30.41 45.73
CA ARG A 465 -18.65 31.85 45.55
C ARG A 465 -17.45 32.32 46.39
N GLN A 466 -17.23 31.73 47.56
CA GLN A 466 -16.23 32.23 48.52
C GLN A 466 -14.79 31.97 48.08
N ALA A 467 -14.57 31.01 47.17
CA ALA A 467 -13.25 30.70 46.65
C ALA A 467 -12.73 31.74 45.64
N PHE A 468 -13.59 32.63 45.11
CA PHE A 468 -13.27 33.50 43.99
C PHE A 468 -13.31 34.98 44.35
N PRO A 469 -12.29 35.77 43.95
CA PRO A 469 -12.19 37.18 44.31
C PRO A 469 -13.09 38.10 43.47
N ASN A 470 -13.50 37.68 42.27
CA ASN A 470 -14.29 38.49 41.35
C ASN A 470 -15.70 37.91 41.17
N THR A 471 -16.66 38.78 40.83
CA THR A 471 -18.08 38.42 40.72
C THR A 471 -18.37 37.52 39.52
N GLU A 472 -17.61 37.64 38.43
CA GLU A 472 -17.81 36.84 37.22
C GLU A 472 -17.59 35.35 37.49
N ASP A 473 -16.49 35.01 38.18
CA ASP A 473 -16.17 33.64 38.58
C ASP A 473 -17.10 33.11 39.68
N GLN A 474 -17.62 34.00 40.55
CA GLN A 474 -18.66 33.63 41.51
C GLN A 474 -19.97 33.25 40.82
N ASP A 475 -20.40 34.02 39.83
CA ASP A 475 -21.62 33.75 39.09
C ASP A 475 -21.46 32.53 38.15
N PHE A 476 -20.24 32.30 37.64
CA PHE A 476 -19.89 31.07 36.93
C PHE A 476 -19.94 29.83 37.85
N ALA A 477 -19.42 29.92 39.08
CA ALA A 477 -19.55 28.87 40.09
C ALA A 477 -21.03 28.51 40.34
N ASP A 478 -21.86 29.53 40.55
CA ASP A 478 -23.31 29.34 40.75
C ASP A 478 -23.97 28.67 39.52
N THR A 479 -23.54 29.05 38.31
CA THR A 479 -24.03 28.47 37.05
C THR A 479 -23.70 26.98 36.94
N LEU A 480 -22.46 26.59 37.22
CA LEU A 480 -22.02 25.19 37.19
C LEU A 480 -22.75 24.33 38.24
N ILE A 481 -22.90 24.85 39.47
CA ILE A 481 -23.65 24.17 40.52
C ILE A 481 -25.13 24.00 40.11
N ARG A 482 -25.75 25.00 39.48
CA ARG A 482 -27.14 24.89 39.01
C ARG A 482 -27.31 23.85 37.91
N TYR A 483 -26.44 23.81 36.90
CA TYR A 483 -26.52 22.78 35.85
C TYR A 483 -26.42 21.36 36.45
N THR A 484 -25.42 21.13 37.30
CA THR A 484 -25.17 19.81 37.90
C THR A 484 -26.28 19.39 38.86
N THR A 485 -26.82 20.31 39.66
CA THR A 485 -27.91 20.00 40.61
C THR A 485 -29.28 19.86 39.94
N ASN A 486 -29.57 20.62 38.87
CA ASN A 486 -30.77 20.41 38.04
C ASN A 486 -30.74 19.03 37.37
N PHE A 487 -29.58 18.66 36.81
CA PHE A 487 -29.37 17.32 36.26
C PHE A 487 -29.57 16.25 37.34
N ALA A 488 -29.04 16.46 38.54
CA ALA A 488 -29.22 15.50 39.63
C ALA A 488 -30.69 15.31 40.03
N LYS A 489 -31.51 16.37 40.00
CA LYS A 489 -32.94 16.30 40.34
C LYS A 489 -33.78 15.63 39.25
N SER A 490 -33.49 15.90 37.98
CA SER A 490 -34.44 15.64 36.88
C SER A 490 -33.88 14.84 35.70
N GLY A 491 -32.56 14.67 35.61
CA GLY A 491 -31.90 14.11 34.42
C GLY A 491 -31.71 15.15 33.31
N ASN A 492 -32.01 16.42 33.59
CA ASN A 492 -31.91 17.54 32.65
C ASN A 492 -31.19 18.72 33.34
N PRO A 493 -30.08 19.24 32.80
CA PRO A 493 -29.34 20.34 33.41
C PRO A 493 -30.07 21.69 33.34
N ASN A 494 -31.09 21.82 32.49
CA ASN A 494 -31.79 23.08 32.25
C ASN A 494 -32.63 23.54 33.46
N GLY A 495 -32.77 24.85 33.58
CA GLY A 495 -33.59 25.49 34.61
C GLY A 495 -33.73 26.99 34.38
N ASN A 496 -34.47 27.68 35.25
CA ASN A 496 -34.68 29.12 35.13
C ASN A 496 -33.35 29.88 35.22
N ASN A 497 -33.18 30.91 34.37
CA ASN A 497 -31.99 31.76 34.31
C ASN A 497 -30.69 31.04 33.93
N LEU A 498 -30.77 29.93 33.21
CA LEU A 498 -29.64 29.26 32.58
C LEU A 498 -29.77 29.35 31.06
N VAL A 499 -28.63 29.36 30.36
CA VAL A 499 -28.63 29.18 28.91
C VAL A 499 -29.11 27.77 28.61
N TYR A 500 -29.93 27.63 27.57
CA TYR A 500 -30.47 26.34 27.22
C TYR A 500 -29.35 25.38 26.76
N TRP A 501 -29.27 24.22 27.42
CA TRP A 501 -28.34 23.15 27.11
C TRP A 501 -29.08 22.01 26.40
N PRO A 502 -28.91 21.88 25.06
CA PRO A 502 -29.54 20.79 24.31
C PRO A 502 -28.92 19.43 24.65
N ALA A 503 -29.74 18.39 24.58
CA ALA A 503 -29.24 17.03 24.71
C ALA A 503 -28.24 16.72 23.58
N TYR A 504 -27.24 15.90 23.91
CA TYR A 504 -26.31 15.33 22.94
C TYR A 504 -27.09 14.42 22.00
N ASP A 505 -26.93 14.65 20.69
CA ASP A 505 -27.65 13.94 19.65
C ASP A 505 -26.78 13.68 18.40
N HIS A 506 -27.39 13.36 17.26
CA HIS A 506 -26.71 13.17 15.98
C HIS A 506 -25.91 14.39 15.52
N GLN A 507 -26.24 15.61 15.96
CA GLN A 507 -25.47 16.84 15.72
C GLN A 507 -24.32 16.99 16.72
N LYS A 508 -24.30 16.15 17.77
CA LYS A 508 -23.22 16.01 18.75
C LYS A 508 -23.00 17.32 19.50
N ASN A 509 -24.09 17.86 20.02
CA ASN A 509 -24.13 19.14 20.72
C ASN A 509 -23.30 19.10 22.01
N VAL A 510 -22.38 20.04 22.16
CA VAL A 510 -21.57 20.24 23.36
C VAL A 510 -21.83 21.63 23.92
N GLN A 511 -22.00 21.71 25.25
CA GLN A 511 -22.09 22.99 25.93
C GLN A 511 -20.68 23.51 26.26
N ILE A 512 -20.36 24.69 25.77
CA ILE A 512 -19.15 25.41 26.14
C ILE A 512 -19.45 26.17 27.43
N LEU A 513 -18.73 25.82 28.49
CA LEU A 513 -18.86 26.44 29.80
C LEU A 513 -17.74 27.49 29.98
N ASP A 514 -18.13 28.73 29.73
CA ASP A 514 -17.35 29.94 30.00
C ASP A 514 -18.29 31.03 30.55
N LEU A 515 -17.79 32.25 30.78
CA LEU A 515 -18.62 33.41 31.12
C LEU A 515 -19.75 33.61 30.11
N ARG A 516 -19.49 33.31 28.84
CA ARG A 516 -20.51 33.27 27.79
C ARG A 516 -20.79 31.83 27.40
N VAL A 517 -21.81 31.26 28.03
CA VAL A 517 -22.25 29.88 27.76
C VAL A 517 -22.86 29.79 26.37
N GLU A 518 -22.34 28.90 25.54
CA GLU A 518 -22.82 28.65 24.17
C GLU A 518 -22.82 27.17 23.82
N THR A 519 -23.56 26.77 22.79
CA THR A 519 -23.61 25.39 22.32
C THR A 519 -22.94 25.29 20.96
N ILE A 520 -22.04 24.33 20.80
CA ILE A 520 -21.37 24.02 19.54
C ILE A 520 -21.73 22.59 19.12
N SER A 521 -22.18 22.41 17.88
CA SER A 521 -22.41 21.09 17.29
C SER A 521 -21.14 20.56 16.65
N ASN A 522 -20.82 19.29 16.90
CA ASN A 522 -19.67 18.60 16.30
C ASN A 522 -18.33 19.33 16.47
N ILE A 523 -18.04 19.75 17.71
CA ILE A 523 -16.78 20.40 18.10
C ILE A 523 -15.55 19.56 17.69
N LEU A 524 -14.52 20.23 17.16
CA LEU A 524 -13.24 19.64 16.74
C LEU A 524 -13.37 18.46 15.74
N PRO A 525 -14.07 18.64 14.61
CA PRO A 525 -14.44 17.54 13.72
C PRO A 525 -13.24 16.80 13.13
N GLU A 526 -12.17 17.53 12.77
CA GLU A 526 -10.95 16.94 12.20
C GLU A 526 -10.17 16.11 13.22
N ARG A 527 -9.95 16.66 14.43
CA ARG A 527 -9.28 15.94 15.52
C ARG A 527 -10.05 14.68 15.90
N ARG A 528 -11.37 14.78 16.03
CA ARG A 528 -12.21 13.62 16.31
C ARG A 528 -12.16 12.57 15.20
N LYS A 529 -12.25 12.98 13.93
CA LYS A 529 -12.10 12.07 12.79
C LYS A 529 -10.77 11.34 12.85
N PHE A 530 -9.68 12.08 13.10
CA PHE A 530 -8.34 11.54 13.24
C PHE A 530 -8.24 10.44 14.32
N TRP A 531 -8.73 10.71 15.54
CA TRP A 531 -8.68 9.75 16.65
C TRP A 531 -9.54 8.50 16.40
N MET A 532 -10.73 8.65 15.82
CA MET A 532 -11.57 7.51 15.41
C MET A 532 -10.86 6.63 14.38
N GLU A 533 -10.26 7.23 13.34
CA GLU A 533 -9.71 6.48 12.20
C GLU A 533 -8.32 5.90 12.48
N SER A 534 -7.55 6.53 13.37
CA SER A 534 -6.13 6.22 13.56
C SER A 534 -5.81 5.46 14.85
N VAL A 535 -6.66 5.51 15.87
CA VAL A 535 -6.36 4.97 17.21
C VAL A 535 -7.43 4.00 17.72
N TYR A 536 -8.71 4.34 17.59
CA TYR A 536 -9.81 3.51 18.10
C TYR A 536 -10.40 2.59 17.01
N GLN A 537 -9.54 1.90 16.27
CA GLN A 537 -9.99 0.81 15.39
C GLN A 537 -10.46 -0.35 16.27
N ASP A 538 -11.72 -0.74 16.11
CA ASP A 538 -12.37 -1.74 16.95
C ASP A 538 -11.80 -3.12 16.65
N THR A 539 -11.02 -3.73 17.52
CA THR A 539 -10.63 -5.13 17.27
C THR A 539 -11.83 -6.07 17.45
N ILE A 540 -12.01 -7.04 16.55
CA ILE A 540 -13.13 -7.99 16.53
C ILE A 540 -12.61 -9.43 16.51
N LEU A 541 -13.29 -10.34 17.20
CA LEU A 541 -13.01 -11.78 17.09
C LEU A 541 -13.94 -12.40 16.04
N HIS A 542 -13.36 -13.05 15.04
CA HIS A 542 -14.10 -13.72 13.96
C HIS A 542 -13.76 -15.19 13.92
N GLN A 543 -14.78 -16.06 13.98
CA GLN A 543 -14.59 -17.50 13.98
C GLN A 543 -14.56 -18.03 12.54
N THR A 544 -13.55 -18.84 12.24
CA THR A 544 -13.43 -19.52 10.94
C THR A 544 -13.15 -21.01 11.16
N GLN A 545 -13.29 -21.82 10.10
CA GLN A 545 -12.95 -23.24 10.13
C GLN A 545 -11.45 -23.50 10.35
N LEU A 546 -10.59 -22.51 10.09
CA LEU A 546 -9.14 -22.60 10.29
C LEU A 546 -8.68 -22.18 11.69
N GLY A 547 -9.56 -21.55 12.47
CA GLY A 547 -9.29 -21.01 13.80
C GLY A 547 -9.92 -19.63 14.01
N THR A 548 -9.72 -19.03 15.19
CA THR A 548 -10.23 -17.68 15.49
C THR A 548 -9.27 -16.63 14.92
N LEU A 549 -9.82 -15.55 14.35
CA LEU A 549 -9.09 -14.37 13.90
C LEU A 549 -9.41 -13.18 14.81
N LEU A 550 -8.41 -12.35 15.10
CA LEU A 550 -8.60 -11.01 15.67
C LEU A 550 -8.44 -9.98 14.55
N GLY A 551 -9.53 -9.43 14.02
CA GLY A 551 -9.52 -8.39 12.98
C GLY A 551 -9.78 -6.99 13.54
N ASN A 552 -9.92 -5.99 12.68
CA ASN A 552 -10.35 -4.63 13.00
C ASN A 552 -11.77 -4.36 12.48
N ALA A 553 -12.45 -3.41 13.08
CA ALA A 553 -13.69 -2.79 12.69
C ALA A 553 -13.40 -1.28 12.63
N ARG A 554 -13.69 -0.68 11.50
CA ARG A 554 -13.34 0.70 11.21
C ARG A 554 -14.57 1.41 10.68
N TYR A 555 -14.89 2.57 11.25
CA TYR A 555 -15.92 3.46 10.71
C TYR A 555 -15.28 4.45 9.74
N LEU A 556 -15.82 4.52 8.52
CA LEU A 556 -15.42 5.49 7.51
C LEU A 556 -16.55 6.50 7.30
N SER A 557 -16.26 7.77 7.64
CA SER A 557 -17.24 8.86 7.53
C SER A 557 -17.80 8.96 6.11
N GLY A 558 -19.13 8.87 5.97
CA GLY A 558 -19.82 8.93 4.68
C GLY A 558 -19.88 7.63 3.89
N LEU A 559 -19.20 6.56 4.32
CA LEU A 559 -19.20 5.25 3.66
C LEU A 559 -19.75 4.11 4.55
N GLY A 560 -19.62 4.23 5.88
CA GLY A 560 -20.13 3.25 6.85
C GLY A 560 -19.03 2.46 7.55
N ASN A 561 -19.42 1.42 8.27
CA ASN A 561 -18.51 0.52 8.99
C ASN A 561 -17.94 -0.56 8.04
N ILE A 562 -16.70 -0.97 8.26
CA ILE A 562 -16.05 -2.09 7.58
C ILE A 562 -15.28 -2.95 8.58
N TYR A 563 -15.24 -4.26 8.36
CA TYR A 563 -14.36 -5.19 9.05
C TYR A 563 -13.12 -5.48 8.20
N GLU A 564 -11.94 -5.42 8.82
CA GLU A 564 -10.65 -5.63 8.17
C GLU A 564 -9.94 -6.81 8.85
N PHE A 565 -9.67 -7.88 8.11
CA PHE A 565 -8.85 -8.99 8.58
C PHE A 565 -7.57 -9.02 7.76
N LEU A 566 -6.48 -8.59 8.36
CA LEU A 566 -5.19 -8.37 7.71
C LEU A 566 -4.24 -9.53 8.02
N ASN A 567 -3.28 -9.82 7.13
CA ASN A 567 -2.22 -10.82 7.40
C ASN A 567 -2.73 -12.25 7.73
N ILE A 568 -3.68 -12.77 6.95
CA ILE A 568 -4.14 -14.16 7.09
C ILE A 568 -3.23 -15.07 6.25
N PRO A 569 -2.57 -16.08 6.83
CA PRO A 569 -1.65 -16.94 6.09
C PRO A 569 -2.42 -17.95 5.23
N PHE A 570 -2.18 -17.95 3.93
CA PHE A 570 -2.75 -18.95 3.03
C PHE A 570 -1.77 -20.06 2.66
N ALA A 571 -0.46 -19.79 2.76
CA ALA A 571 0.60 -20.75 2.46
C ALA A 571 1.64 -20.84 3.58
N LYS A 572 2.29 -21.99 3.71
CA LYS A 572 3.46 -22.13 4.59
C LYS A 572 4.60 -21.21 4.11
N PRO A 573 5.42 -20.67 5.04
CA PRO A 573 6.52 -19.80 4.68
C PRO A 573 7.44 -20.47 3.65
N PRO A 574 7.71 -19.84 2.49
CA PRO A 574 8.55 -20.38 1.41
C PRO A 574 10.06 -20.35 1.72
N ILE A 575 10.44 -20.61 2.97
CA ILE A 575 11.82 -20.56 3.47
C ILE A 575 12.57 -21.89 3.29
N GLY A 576 13.90 -21.80 3.17
CA GLY A 576 14.80 -22.95 3.11
C GLY A 576 14.46 -23.91 1.97
N TYR A 577 14.16 -25.17 2.28
CA TYR A 577 13.88 -26.19 1.25
C TYR A 577 12.65 -25.90 0.38
N ARG A 578 11.74 -25.03 0.86
CA ARG A 578 10.53 -24.58 0.13
C ARG A 578 10.81 -23.46 -0.88
N ARG A 579 12.01 -22.87 -0.88
CA ARG A 579 12.44 -21.95 -1.93
C ARG A 579 12.46 -22.67 -3.27
N PHE A 580 12.04 -21.96 -4.31
CA PHE A 580 11.94 -22.49 -5.66
C PHE A 580 11.11 -23.78 -5.72
N ARG A 581 9.97 -23.78 -5.02
CA ARG A 581 8.95 -24.83 -5.04
C ARG A 581 7.56 -24.21 -5.00
N LYS A 582 6.58 -24.99 -5.42
CA LYS A 582 5.16 -24.66 -5.28
C LYS A 582 4.81 -24.41 -3.80
N PRO A 583 3.89 -23.47 -3.52
CA PRO A 583 3.46 -23.21 -2.15
C PRO A 583 2.67 -24.40 -1.60
N GLU A 584 2.78 -24.60 -0.28
CA GLU A 584 2.01 -25.59 0.47
C GLU A 584 0.93 -24.87 1.29
N PRO A 585 -0.31 -25.39 1.39
CA PRO A 585 -1.33 -24.80 2.25
C PRO A 585 -0.85 -24.68 3.70
N TYR A 586 -1.17 -23.56 4.37
CA TYR A 586 -0.77 -23.32 5.77
C TYR A 586 -1.39 -24.35 6.74
N GLY A 587 -2.71 -24.57 6.63
CA GLY A 587 -3.50 -25.40 7.54
C GLY A 587 -4.24 -24.58 8.60
N SER A 588 -4.86 -25.24 9.57
CA SER A 588 -5.51 -24.59 10.73
C SER A 588 -4.49 -24.15 11.77
N TRP A 589 -4.75 -23.04 12.47
CA TRP A 589 -3.94 -22.57 13.61
C TRP A 589 -4.64 -22.85 14.95
N GLN A 590 -3.86 -22.88 16.02
CA GLN A 590 -4.35 -23.05 17.39
C GLN A 590 -4.46 -21.68 18.08
N GLY A 591 -5.58 -21.43 18.74
CA GLY A 591 -5.85 -20.14 19.40
C GLY A 591 -6.29 -19.05 18.42
N THR A 592 -6.10 -17.80 18.83
CA THR A 592 -6.48 -16.61 18.04
C THR A 592 -5.28 -16.11 17.23
N HIS A 593 -5.42 -16.09 15.90
CA HIS A 593 -4.43 -15.47 15.01
C HIS A 593 -4.68 -13.96 14.91
N ASN A 594 -3.62 -13.17 15.11
CA ASN A 594 -3.73 -11.72 15.09
C ASN A 594 -3.75 -11.20 13.65
N ALA A 595 -4.90 -10.71 13.23
CA ALA A 595 -5.18 -10.20 11.89
C ALA A 595 -5.50 -8.68 11.90
N THR A 596 -4.91 -7.93 12.83
CA THR A 596 -5.15 -6.48 13.02
C THR A 596 -4.14 -5.60 12.28
N GLN A 597 -3.07 -6.18 11.72
CA GLN A 597 -1.98 -5.45 11.05
C GLN A 597 -1.61 -6.15 9.74
N TYR A 598 -1.12 -5.39 8.76
CA TYR A 598 -0.62 -5.96 7.50
C TYR A 598 0.61 -6.83 7.74
N GLY A 599 0.72 -7.91 6.97
CA GLY A 599 1.89 -8.77 6.96
C GLY A 599 3.07 -8.13 6.24
N PRO A 600 4.28 -8.70 6.38
CA PRO A 600 5.46 -8.22 5.68
C PRO A 600 5.28 -8.36 4.17
N SER A 601 5.92 -7.46 3.43
CA SER A 601 5.99 -7.55 1.97
C SER A 601 6.96 -8.66 1.56
N CYS A 602 6.69 -9.30 0.42
CA CYS A 602 7.59 -10.34 -0.09
C CYS A 602 8.97 -9.76 -0.44
N MET A 603 10.01 -10.58 -0.26
CA MET A 603 11.40 -10.22 -0.61
C MET A 603 11.49 -9.60 -2.01
N GLN A 604 11.96 -8.35 -2.07
CA GLN A 604 12.02 -7.51 -3.27
C GLN A 604 13.07 -6.39 -3.09
N ALA A 605 13.54 -5.81 -4.19
CA ALA A 605 14.55 -4.76 -4.14
C ALA A 605 13.97 -3.45 -3.56
N LYS A 606 14.77 -2.73 -2.75
CA LYS A 606 14.33 -1.45 -2.16
C LYS A 606 14.22 -0.30 -3.18
N ALA A 607 14.93 -0.40 -4.31
CA ALA A 607 14.94 0.59 -5.38
C ALA A 607 13.88 0.25 -6.46
N GLY A 608 12.92 1.15 -6.69
CA GLY A 608 11.87 0.99 -7.72
C GLY A 608 10.45 1.38 -7.29
N LEU A 609 10.23 1.68 -6.00
CA LEU A 609 8.94 2.19 -5.51
C LEU A 609 8.91 3.74 -5.56
N PRO A 610 7.75 4.36 -5.85
CA PRO A 610 7.58 5.81 -5.76
C PRO A 610 7.94 6.35 -4.36
N PRO A 611 8.42 7.61 -4.24
CA PRO A 611 8.74 8.22 -2.94
C PRO A 611 7.50 8.26 -2.03
N GLY A 612 7.60 7.76 -0.79
CA GLY A 612 6.56 7.90 0.23
C GLY A 612 5.88 6.62 0.73
N LEU A 613 6.33 5.42 0.33
CA LEU A 613 5.76 4.15 0.79
C LEU A 613 6.68 3.42 1.79
N PRO A 614 6.16 2.87 2.89
CA PRO A 614 6.95 2.12 3.85
C PRO A 614 7.40 0.80 3.23
N ASN A 615 8.69 0.68 2.98
CA ASN A 615 9.37 -0.56 2.58
C ASN A 615 10.23 -1.07 3.74
N GLU A 616 9.65 -1.10 4.94
CA GLU A 616 10.43 -1.29 6.17
C GLU A 616 10.49 -2.76 6.64
N ASP A 617 9.52 -3.61 6.27
CA ASP A 617 9.48 -5.03 6.69
C ASP A 617 9.34 -5.99 5.50
N LEU A 618 10.47 -6.55 5.07
CA LEU A 618 10.58 -7.55 3.99
C LEU A 618 10.79 -8.92 4.61
N SER A 619 10.03 -9.91 4.18
CA SER A 619 10.17 -11.29 4.66
C SER A 619 9.91 -12.29 3.54
N GLU A 620 10.52 -13.47 3.67
CA GLU A 620 10.09 -14.64 2.90
C GLU A 620 8.75 -15.19 3.42
N ASP A 621 8.43 -15.00 4.69
CA ASP A 621 7.13 -15.36 5.29
C ASP A 621 6.07 -14.30 4.97
N CYS A 622 5.83 -14.10 3.68
CA CYS A 622 4.99 -13.01 3.16
C CYS A 622 3.68 -13.49 2.50
N LEU A 623 3.45 -14.80 2.37
CA LEU A 623 2.32 -15.39 1.64
C LEU A 623 1.02 -15.33 2.47
N GLN A 624 0.50 -14.11 2.52
CA GLN A 624 -0.60 -13.68 3.36
C GLN A 624 -1.67 -12.98 2.50
N LEU A 625 -2.90 -12.95 2.98
CA LEU A 625 -4.01 -12.21 2.37
C LEU A 625 -4.71 -11.29 3.37
N ASN A 626 -5.38 -10.28 2.85
CA ASN A 626 -6.21 -9.35 3.61
C ASN A 626 -7.64 -9.43 3.11
N ILE A 627 -8.63 -9.34 3.99
CA ILE A 627 -10.06 -9.40 3.68
C ILE A 627 -10.73 -8.16 4.24
N LEU A 628 -11.43 -7.43 3.37
CA LEU A 628 -12.27 -6.30 3.72
C LEU A 628 -13.74 -6.72 3.57
N VAL A 629 -14.49 -6.68 4.66
CA VAL A 629 -15.89 -7.13 4.72
C VAL A 629 -16.79 -5.94 5.10
N PRO A 630 -17.78 -5.56 4.29
CA PRO A 630 -18.77 -4.57 4.68
C PRO A 630 -19.48 -4.96 5.99
N PHE A 631 -19.85 -3.98 6.83
CA PHE A 631 -20.51 -4.24 8.11
C PHE A 631 -21.90 -4.89 7.94
N ASN A 632 -22.34 -5.65 8.95
CA ASN A 632 -23.57 -6.47 8.96
C ASN A 632 -23.64 -7.62 7.93
N VAL A 633 -22.51 -8.02 7.35
CA VAL A 633 -22.44 -9.24 6.53
C VAL A 633 -22.33 -10.46 7.45
N SER A 634 -23.34 -11.32 7.43
CA SER A 634 -23.31 -12.62 8.11
C SER A 634 -22.71 -13.71 7.19
N SER A 635 -22.30 -14.85 7.74
CA SER A 635 -21.85 -16.00 6.94
C SER A 635 -22.90 -16.50 5.94
N ASP A 636 -24.18 -16.20 6.17
CA ASP A 636 -25.30 -16.60 5.32
C ASP A 636 -25.60 -15.62 4.16
N ASP A 637 -24.95 -14.44 4.15
CA ASP A 637 -25.27 -13.36 3.20
C ASP A 637 -24.83 -13.65 1.75
N ARG A 638 -23.82 -14.51 1.55
CA ARG A 638 -23.30 -14.95 0.24
C ARG A 638 -23.02 -13.77 -0.72
N ARG A 639 -22.21 -12.81 -0.27
CA ARG A 639 -21.81 -11.60 -1.01
C ARG A 639 -20.83 -11.92 -2.15
N SER A 640 -20.90 -11.16 -3.24
CA SER A 640 -19.86 -11.25 -4.29
C SER A 640 -18.48 -10.90 -3.74
N VAL A 641 -17.47 -11.62 -4.22
CA VAL A 641 -16.08 -11.49 -3.77
C VAL A 641 -15.23 -10.94 -4.91
N MET A 642 -14.36 -9.98 -4.62
CA MET A 642 -13.37 -9.45 -5.55
C MET A 642 -11.95 -9.68 -5.02
N VAL A 643 -11.11 -10.41 -5.76
CA VAL A 643 -9.73 -10.73 -5.37
C VAL A 643 -8.74 -9.90 -6.18
N TRP A 644 -8.01 -9.03 -5.50
CA TRP A 644 -6.98 -8.17 -6.08
C TRP A 644 -5.61 -8.84 -6.13
N ILE A 645 -5.00 -8.81 -7.32
CA ILE A 645 -3.61 -9.20 -7.55
C ILE A 645 -2.82 -7.95 -7.94
N HIS A 646 -1.81 -7.59 -7.14
CA HIS A 646 -1.07 -6.35 -7.35
C HIS A 646 -0.09 -6.40 -8.53
N GLY A 647 0.15 -5.23 -9.13
CA GLY A 647 1.14 -5.01 -10.18
C GLY A 647 2.57 -4.86 -9.66
N GLY A 648 3.40 -4.11 -10.38
CA GLY A 648 4.81 -3.85 -10.05
C GLY A 648 5.83 -4.72 -10.81
N GLY A 649 5.47 -5.13 -12.04
CA GLY A 649 6.40 -5.73 -13.00
C GLY A 649 6.93 -7.12 -12.61
N TYR A 650 6.28 -7.80 -11.66
CA TYR A 650 6.70 -9.05 -11.01
C TYR A 650 7.96 -8.96 -10.14
N ILE A 651 8.53 -7.78 -9.97
CA ILE A 651 9.78 -7.55 -9.22
C ILE A 651 9.56 -6.78 -7.92
N ALA A 652 8.48 -5.99 -7.84
CA ALA A 652 8.10 -5.25 -6.66
C ALA A 652 6.56 -5.21 -6.50
N GLY A 653 6.05 -4.95 -5.29
CA GLY A 653 4.64 -4.80 -4.99
C GLY A 653 4.25 -5.35 -3.62
N GLN A 654 2.99 -5.10 -3.21
CA GLN A 654 2.42 -5.59 -1.95
C GLN A 654 0.89 -5.56 -1.97
N ALA A 655 0.25 -6.46 -1.21
CA ALA A 655 -1.20 -6.64 -1.14
C ALA A 655 -1.99 -5.42 -0.62
N PHE A 656 -1.34 -4.55 0.14
CA PHE A 656 -1.94 -3.36 0.76
C PHE A 656 -1.60 -2.06 0.03
N TYR A 657 -1.07 -2.17 -1.20
CA TYR A 657 -0.91 -1.04 -2.11
C TYR A 657 -2.29 -0.54 -2.55
N ASN A 658 -2.64 0.73 -2.28
CA ASN A 658 -3.96 1.38 -2.47
C ASN A 658 -5.09 0.88 -1.53
N ASP A 659 -5.82 1.81 -0.90
CA ASP A 659 -6.96 1.51 -0.03
C ASP A 659 -8.18 1.07 -0.87
N ARG A 660 -8.77 -0.09 -0.54
CA ARG A 660 -9.91 -0.69 -1.26
C ARG A 660 -11.21 -0.65 -0.45
N THR A 661 -11.23 0.02 0.70
CA THR A 661 -12.40 0.14 1.56
C THR A 661 -13.60 0.77 0.84
N SER A 662 -13.37 1.78 -0.01
CA SER A 662 -14.42 2.40 -0.82
C SER A 662 -15.03 1.43 -1.83
N LEU A 663 -14.23 0.56 -2.46
CA LEU A 663 -14.72 -0.48 -3.37
C LEU A 663 -15.59 -1.49 -2.61
N ALA A 664 -15.15 -1.93 -1.44
CA ALA A 664 -15.91 -2.86 -0.60
C ALA A 664 -17.26 -2.26 -0.15
N LEU A 665 -17.26 -1.03 0.38
CA LEU A 665 -18.45 -0.39 0.94
C LEU A 665 -19.43 0.11 -0.13
N ARG A 666 -18.96 0.79 -1.18
CA ARG A 666 -19.83 1.31 -2.25
C ARG A 666 -20.30 0.19 -3.17
N GLY A 667 -19.44 -0.77 -3.46
CA GLY A 667 -19.79 -1.95 -4.25
C GLY A 667 -20.62 -2.96 -3.47
N ASN A 668 -20.64 -2.86 -2.13
CA ASN A 668 -21.21 -3.84 -1.23
C ASN A 668 -20.72 -5.27 -1.54
N VAL A 669 -19.40 -5.39 -1.69
CA VAL A 669 -18.68 -6.62 -2.03
C VAL A 669 -17.58 -6.90 -1.01
N ILE A 670 -17.22 -8.17 -0.84
CA ILE A 670 -16.04 -8.54 -0.05
C ILE A 670 -14.81 -8.39 -0.94
N VAL A 671 -13.79 -7.68 -0.47
CA VAL A 671 -12.55 -7.49 -1.22
C VAL A 671 -11.41 -8.25 -0.54
N VAL A 672 -10.74 -9.12 -1.28
CA VAL A 672 -9.56 -9.84 -0.84
C VAL A 672 -8.34 -9.29 -1.57
N SER A 673 -7.23 -9.06 -0.90
CA SER A 673 -5.95 -8.77 -1.55
C SER A 673 -4.86 -9.73 -1.07
N THR A 674 -3.93 -10.11 -1.95
CA THR A 674 -2.97 -11.16 -1.64
C THR A 674 -1.54 -10.79 -2.08
N ASN A 675 -0.57 -11.20 -1.26
CA ASN A 675 0.85 -11.17 -1.62
C ASN A 675 1.21 -12.44 -2.41
N TYR A 676 2.17 -12.32 -3.32
CA TYR A 676 2.79 -13.44 -4.02
C TYR A 676 4.30 -13.21 -4.12
N ARG A 677 5.09 -14.29 -4.24
CA ARG A 677 6.55 -14.15 -4.38
C ARG A 677 6.92 -13.39 -5.65
N LEU A 678 7.90 -12.49 -5.52
CA LEU A 678 8.37 -11.58 -6.58
C LEU A 678 9.80 -11.91 -6.99
N GLY A 679 10.23 -11.35 -8.11
CA GLY A 679 11.58 -11.46 -8.66
C GLY A 679 12.07 -12.92 -8.71
N PRO A 680 13.30 -13.21 -8.25
CA PRO A 680 13.85 -14.56 -8.30
C PRO A 680 13.06 -15.55 -7.43
N PHE A 681 12.54 -15.12 -6.27
CA PHE A 681 11.74 -15.98 -5.40
C PHE A 681 10.45 -16.47 -6.07
N GLY A 682 9.85 -15.61 -6.91
CA GLY A 682 8.62 -15.90 -7.62
C GLY A 682 8.82 -16.59 -8.97
N PHE A 683 9.90 -16.28 -9.70
CA PHE A 683 9.97 -16.54 -11.14
C PHE A 683 11.32 -17.11 -11.62
N PHE A 684 12.26 -17.41 -10.73
CA PHE A 684 13.51 -18.09 -11.12
C PHE A 684 13.24 -19.48 -11.71
N SER A 685 13.68 -19.72 -12.95
CA SER A 685 13.51 -20.98 -13.66
C SER A 685 14.79 -21.44 -14.33
N THR A 686 15.16 -22.70 -14.13
CA THR A 686 16.21 -23.40 -14.89
C THR A 686 15.64 -24.06 -16.16
N ASN A 687 14.32 -23.94 -16.39
CA ASN A 687 13.60 -24.56 -17.50
C ASN A 687 13.77 -26.10 -17.55
N ASP A 688 13.93 -26.71 -16.37
CA ASP A 688 14.00 -28.15 -16.14
C ASP A 688 13.40 -28.48 -14.75
N SER A 689 13.48 -29.75 -14.33
CA SER A 689 12.91 -30.19 -13.05
C SER A 689 13.61 -29.64 -11.80
N ALA A 690 14.79 -29.00 -11.92
CA ALA A 690 15.50 -28.45 -10.76
C ALA A 690 14.79 -27.20 -10.22
N SER A 691 14.32 -26.33 -11.12
CA SER A 691 13.46 -25.18 -10.82
C SER A 691 12.57 -24.86 -12.03
N PRO A 692 11.35 -25.40 -12.10
CA PRO A 692 10.43 -25.14 -13.22
C PRO A 692 10.03 -23.65 -13.36
N GLY A 693 9.98 -22.90 -12.26
CA GLY A 693 9.62 -21.47 -12.24
C GLY A 693 8.16 -21.21 -11.88
N ASN A 694 7.72 -19.96 -12.12
CA ASN A 694 6.33 -19.49 -11.93
C ASN A 694 5.72 -19.68 -10.53
N TYR A 695 6.56 -19.76 -9.51
CA TYR A 695 6.13 -19.91 -8.12
C TYR A 695 5.18 -18.79 -7.65
N GLY A 696 5.37 -17.56 -8.12
CA GLY A 696 4.45 -16.44 -7.86
C GLY A 696 3.05 -16.66 -8.44
N LEU A 697 2.92 -17.32 -9.60
CA LEU A 697 1.60 -17.70 -10.15
C LEU A 697 0.98 -18.86 -9.37
N TRP A 698 1.80 -19.79 -8.88
CA TRP A 698 1.35 -20.85 -7.98
C TRP A 698 0.89 -20.33 -6.62
N ASP A 699 1.53 -19.27 -6.09
CA ASP A 699 1.11 -18.57 -4.87
C ASP A 699 -0.29 -17.99 -5.05
N GLN A 700 -0.51 -17.28 -6.15
CA GLN A 700 -1.82 -16.74 -6.51
C GLN A 700 -2.87 -17.84 -6.69
N HIS A 701 -2.54 -18.96 -7.35
CA HIS A 701 -3.46 -20.10 -7.48
C HIS A 701 -3.87 -20.66 -6.11
N LEU A 702 -2.91 -20.82 -5.18
CA LEU A 702 -3.21 -21.30 -3.85
C LEU A 702 -4.03 -20.28 -3.03
N ALA A 703 -3.79 -18.98 -3.20
CA ALA A 703 -4.62 -17.93 -2.61
C ALA A 703 -6.06 -17.97 -3.14
N LEU A 704 -6.26 -18.17 -4.43
CA LEU A 704 -7.59 -18.32 -5.03
C LEU A 704 -8.32 -19.56 -4.51
N LYS A 705 -7.59 -20.67 -4.36
CA LYS A 705 -8.12 -21.88 -3.73
C LYS A 705 -8.51 -21.63 -2.26
N TRP A 706 -7.67 -20.91 -1.52
CA TRP A 706 -7.99 -20.52 -0.14
C TRP A 706 -9.26 -19.67 -0.09
N VAL A 707 -9.41 -18.69 -0.99
CA VAL A 707 -10.62 -17.85 -1.06
C VAL A 707 -11.85 -18.72 -1.34
N HIS A 708 -11.79 -19.60 -2.34
CA HIS A 708 -12.87 -20.53 -2.65
C HIS A 708 -13.27 -21.38 -1.43
N ASP A 709 -12.30 -21.91 -0.69
CA ASP A 709 -12.54 -22.84 0.40
C ASP A 709 -13.00 -22.15 1.71
N ASN A 710 -12.65 -20.87 1.93
CA ASN A 710 -12.80 -20.21 3.25
C ASN A 710 -13.63 -18.92 3.24
N ILE A 711 -13.86 -18.26 2.10
CA ILE A 711 -14.49 -16.93 2.09
C ILE A 711 -15.95 -16.92 2.57
N ALA A 712 -16.61 -18.10 2.58
CA ALA A 712 -17.95 -18.27 3.12
C ALA A 712 -18.03 -17.94 4.63
N ASP A 713 -16.95 -18.20 5.39
CA ASP A 713 -16.89 -17.85 6.82
C ASP A 713 -16.94 -16.32 7.04
N PHE A 714 -16.63 -15.53 6.01
CA PHE A 714 -16.70 -14.06 6.01
C PHE A 714 -17.98 -13.54 5.33
N GLY A 715 -18.91 -14.43 4.97
CA GLY A 715 -20.14 -14.10 4.26
C GLY A 715 -20.00 -13.93 2.75
N GLY A 716 -18.88 -14.38 2.17
CA GLY A 716 -18.65 -14.38 0.73
C GLY A 716 -19.30 -15.58 0.03
N ASP A 717 -19.65 -15.41 -1.24
CA ASP A 717 -20.09 -16.49 -2.12
C ASP A 717 -18.90 -17.02 -2.94
N PRO A 718 -18.41 -18.23 -2.68
CA PRO A 718 -17.36 -18.85 -3.50
C PRO A 718 -17.83 -19.14 -4.94
N GLY A 719 -19.15 -19.13 -5.20
CA GLY A 719 -19.72 -19.21 -6.55
C GLY A 719 -19.76 -17.89 -7.31
N SER A 720 -19.37 -16.76 -6.69
CA SER A 720 -19.36 -15.44 -7.31
C SER A 720 -18.09 -14.64 -6.95
N VAL A 721 -16.96 -15.16 -7.41
CA VAL A 721 -15.62 -14.59 -7.26
C VAL A 721 -15.18 -13.91 -8.56
N THR A 722 -14.70 -12.67 -8.44
CA THR A 722 -14.10 -11.87 -9.53
C THR A 722 -12.63 -11.63 -9.22
N ILE A 723 -11.71 -12.04 -10.10
CA ILE A 723 -10.29 -11.69 -9.94
C ILE A 723 -9.96 -10.41 -10.72
N PHE A 724 -9.15 -9.52 -10.16
CA PHE A 724 -8.76 -8.29 -10.83
C PHE A 724 -7.33 -7.83 -10.50
N GLY A 725 -6.71 -7.09 -11.41
CA GLY A 725 -5.32 -6.65 -11.26
C GLY A 725 -4.88 -5.62 -12.28
N GLU A 726 -3.87 -4.82 -11.92
CA GLU A 726 -3.26 -3.78 -12.75
C GLU A 726 -1.83 -4.15 -13.16
N SER A 727 -1.43 -3.80 -14.40
CA SER A 727 -0.09 -4.06 -14.94
C SER A 727 0.30 -5.55 -14.85
N ALA A 728 1.37 -5.92 -14.14
CA ALA A 728 1.72 -7.32 -13.86
C ALA A 728 0.61 -8.11 -13.14
N GLY A 729 -0.26 -7.44 -12.38
CA GLY A 729 -1.47 -8.00 -11.79
C GLY A 729 -2.53 -8.33 -12.84
N GLY A 730 -2.68 -7.49 -13.87
CA GLY A 730 -3.56 -7.78 -15.02
C GLY A 730 -3.02 -8.95 -15.87
N GLY A 731 -1.69 -9.01 -16.04
CA GLY A 731 -1.01 -10.17 -16.62
C GLY A 731 -1.26 -11.45 -15.82
N SER A 732 -1.15 -11.37 -14.50
CA SER A 732 -1.47 -12.46 -13.57
C SER A 732 -2.91 -12.95 -13.72
N VAL A 733 -3.90 -12.04 -13.77
CA VAL A 733 -5.31 -12.38 -14.03
C VAL A 733 -5.45 -13.20 -15.31
N SER A 734 -4.73 -12.85 -16.38
CA SER A 734 -4.74 -13.59 -17.64
C SER A 734 -4.11 -14.99 -17.50
N PHE A 735 -2.98 -15.12 -16.82
CA PHE A 735 -2.35 -16.44 -16.59
C PHE A 735 -3.21 -17.34 -15.71
N GLN A 736 -3.85 -16.81 -14.67
CA GLN A 736 -4.80 -17.56 -13.84
C GLN A 736 -6.00 -18.04 -14.67
N MET A 737 -6.48 -17.23 -15.61
CA MET A 737 -7.57 -17.62 -16.52
C MET A 737 -7.19 -18.78 -17.45
N PHE A 738 -5.93 -18.83 -17.90
CA PHE A 738 -5.48 -19.88 -18.83
C PHE A 738 -5.11 -21.20 -18.16
N TYR A 739 -4.85 -21.20 -16.86
CA TYR A 739 -4.49 -22.41 -16.14
C TYR A 739 -5.74 -23.26 -15.82
N PRO A 740 -5.90 -24.47 -16.40
CA PRO A 740 -7.11 -25.27 -16.22
C PRO A 740 -7.38 -25.69 -14.77
N GLY A 741 -6.33 -25.76 -13.93
CA GLY A 741 -6.48 -26.08 -12.52
C GLY A 741 -7.22 -25.01 -11.69
N ASN A 742 -7.57 -23.87 -12.30
CA ASN A 742 -8.41 -22.84 -11.69
C ASN A 742 -9.90 -22.98 -11.99
N GLN A 743 -10.32 -24.01 -12.74
CA GLN A 743 -11.72 -24.21 -13.08
C GLN A 743 -12.60 -24.22 -11.82
N GLY A 744 -13.58 -23.32 -11.76
CA GLY A 744 -14.50 -23.17 -10.63
C GLY A 744 -14.02 -22.26 -9.48
N LEU A 745 -12.76 -21.82 -9.46
CA LEU A 745 -12.25 -20.94 -8.39
C LEU A 745 -12.70 -19.48 -8.55
N PHE A 746 -13.03 -19.05 -9.76
CA PHE A 746 -13.61 -17.73 -10.06
C PHE A 746 -14.45 -17.77 -11.33
N GLN A 747 -15.35 -16.78 -11.48
CA GLN A 747 -16.34 -16.71 -12.57
C GLN A 747 -16.20 -15.45 -13.43
N LYS A 748 -15.47 -14.44 -12.94
CA LYS A 748 -15.35 -13.13 -13.58
C LYS A 748 -13.91 -12.64 -13.47
N VAL A 749 -13.45 -11.89 -14.48
CA VAL A 749 -12.08 -11.35 -14.52
C VAL A 749 -12.07 -9.89 -14.93
N ILE A 750 -11.17 -9.10 -14.34
CA ILE A 750 -10.90 -7.71 -14.75
C ILE A 750 -9.39 -7.51 -14.89
N ALA A 751 -8.90 -7.33 -16.12
CA ALA A 751 -7.48 -7.08 -16.38
C ALA A 751 -7.26 -5.62 -16.79
N GLN A 752 -6.47 -4.87 -16.02
CA GLN A 752 -6.18 -3.45 -16.25
C GLN A 752 -4.73 -3.27 -16.68
N SER A 753 -4.49 -2.64 -17.83
CA SER A 753 -3.14 -2.26 -18.33
C SER A 753 -2.15 -3.42 -18.61
N GLY A 754 -2.49 -4.68 -18.33
CA GLY A 754 -1.63 -5.83 -18.58
C GLY A 754 -2.40 -7.10 -18.94
N VAL A 755 -1.86 -7.88 -19.89
CA VAL A 755 -2.40 -9.17 -20.33
C VAL A 755 -1.25 -10.15 -20.63
N ALA A 756 -1.51 -11.45 -20.56
CA ALA A 756 -0.51 -12.52 -20.71
C ALA A 756 0.26 -12.52 -22.05
N PHE A 757 -0.24 -11.82 -23.07
CA PHE A 757 0.42 -11.67 -24.38
C PHE A 757 1.76 -10.92 -24.31
N PHE A 758 1.92 -9.98 -23.36
CA PHE A 758 3.07 -9.06 -23.33
C PHE A 758 4.03 -9.27 -22.17
N LEU A 759 3.66 -10.08 -21.17
CA LEU A 759 4.27 -10.07 -19.84
C LEU A 759 4.92 -11.42 -19.46
N ARG A 760 5.68 -12.02 -20.38
CA ARG A 760 6.42 -13.28 -20.18
C ARG A 760 7.81 -13.26 -20.81
N ALA A 761 8.72 -14.07 -20.28
CA ALA A 761 10.06 -14.26 -20.81
C ALA A 761 10.12 -15.45 -21.80
N ASP A 762 10.91 -15.29 -22.86
CA ASP A 762 11.21 -16.37 -23.80
C ASP A 762 12.13 -17.44 -23.17
N GLN A 763 11.97 -18.71 -23.54
CA GLN A 763 12.74 -19.82 -22.97
C GLN A 763 14.25 -19.71 -23.17
N SER A 764 14.72 -19.04 -24.24
CA SER A 764 16.14 -18.80 -24.44
C SER A 764 16.68 -17.74 -23.48
N THR A 765 15.91 -16.67 -23.24
CA THR A 765 16.21 -15.64 -22.23
C THR A 765 16.20 -16.22 -20.82
N VAL A 766 15.22 -17.06 -20.47
CA VAL A 766 15.12 -17.70 -19.16
C VAL A 766 16.39 -18.50 -18.82
N ARG A 767 16.88 -19.33 -19.76
CA ARG A 767 18.10 -20.11 -19.56
C ARG A 767 19.36 -19.26 -19.40
N GLN A 768 19.46 -18.16 -20.14
CA GLN A 768 20.58 -17.22 -20.02
C GLN A 768 20.56 -16.47 -18.69
N VAL A 769 19.40 -15.95 -18.29
CA VAL A 769 19.21 -15.26 -17.01
C VAL A 769 19.48 -16.21 -15.84
N ALA A 770 19.01 -17.46 -15.92
CA ALA A 770 19.28 -18.46 -14.89
C ALA A 770 20.78 -18.78 -14.76
N GLY A 771 21.48 -18.99 -15.88
CA GLY A 771 22.93 -19.23 -15.87
C GLY A 771 23.72 -18.04 -15.32
N TYR A 772 23.35 -16.81 -15.70
CA TYR A 772 23.94 -15.59 -15.14
C TYR A 772 23.69 -15.48 -13.65
N TYR A 773 22.44 -15.66 -13.20
CA TYR A 773 22.06 -15.53 -11.81
C TYR A 773 22.74 -16.59 -10.91
N ILE A 774 22.86 -17.84 -11.39
CA ILE A 774 23.63 -18.90 -10.72
C ILE A 774 25.11 -18.50 -10.60
N SER A 775 25.70 -17.96 -11.67
CA SER A 775 27.10 -17.53 -11.67
C SER A 775 27.33 -16.31 -10.79
N PHE A 776 26.40 -15.35 -10.78
CA PHE A 776 26.47 -14.13 -9.98
C PHE A 776 26.53 -14.44 -8.48
N HIS A 777 25.77 -15.43 -8.05
CA HIS A 777 25.73 -15.91 -6.66
C HIS A 777 26.78 -16.98 -6.33
N ASN A 778 27.75 -17.22 -7.22
CA ASN A 778 28.79 -18.26 -7.07
C ASN A 778 28.23 -19.68 -6.80
N CYS A 779 27.08 -20.01 -7.38
CA CYS A 779 26.40 -21.30 -7.23
C CYS A 779 26.56 -22.23 -8.43
N SER A 780 27.53 -21.97 -9.32
CA SER A 780 27.81 -22.81 -10.48
C SER A 780 28.24 -24.22 -10.05
N ALA A 781 27.48 -25.23 -10.48
CA ALA A 781 27.69 -26.64 -10.10
C ALA A 781 27.68 -27.57 -11.33
N SER A 782 27.84 -28.88 -11.09
CA SER A 782 27.89 -29.89 -12.15
C SER A 782 26.52 -30.11 -12.83
N ASN A 783 25.45 -29.80 -12.13
CA ASN A 783 24.06 -29.87 -12.60
C ASN A 783 23.18 -28.82 -11.92
N ASN A 784 22.04 -28.52 -12.54
CA ASN A 784 21.12 -27.47 -12.07
C ASN A 784 20.52 -27.75 -10.69
N SER A 785 20.38 -29.03 -10.27
CA SER A 785 19.83 -29.37 -8.95
C SER A 785 20.78 -28.96 -7.82
N GLU A 786 22.08 -29.18 -7.99
CA GLU A 786 23.11 -28.71 -7.06
C GLU A 786 23.18 -27.18 -7.02
N SER A 787 23.07 -26.51 -8.18
CA SER A 787 23.04 -25.05 -8.24
C SER A 787 21.82 -24.45 -7.53
N VAL A 788 20.64 -25.04 -7.70
CA VAL A 788 19.43 -24.61 -6.98
C VAL A 788 19.58 -24.84 -5.47
N GLU A 789 20.16 -25.97 -5.05
CA GLU A 789 20.38 -26.24 -3.62
C GLU A 789 21.37 -25.26 -2.99
N CYS A 790 22.42 -24.85 -3.72
CA CYS A 790 23.30 -23.76 -3.30
C CYS A 790 22.52 -22.45 -3.10
N LEU A 791 21.68 -22.06 -4.07
CA LEU A 791 20.85 -20.84 -3.95
C LEU A 791 19.90 -20.92 -2.74
N ARG A 792 19.35 -22.10 -2.44
CA ARG A 792 18.52 -22.30 -1.22
C ARG A 792 19.28 -22.06 0.07
N GLY A 793 20.59 -22.23 0.10
CA GLY A 793 21.44 -22.02 1.27
C GLY A 793 21.83 -20.56 1.52
N LEU A 794 21.57 -19.64 0.59
CA LEU A 794 21.97 -18.23 0.71
C LEU A 794 21.00 -17.40 1.57
N PRO A 795 21.44 -16.28 2.19
CA PRO A 795 20.53 -15.33 2.83
C PRO A 795 19.51 -14.76 1.84
N ALA A 796 18.28 -14.48 2.29
CA ALA A 796 17.21 -14.04 1.40
C ALA A 796 17.53 -12.68 0.75
N GLU A 797 18.17 -11.78 1.49
CA GLU A 797 18.57 -10.44 1.06
C GLU A 797 19.57 -10.50 -0.08
N ALA A 798 20.46 -11.49 -0.08
CA ALA A 798 21.44 -11.68 -1.15
C ALA A 798 20.75 -12.07 -2.46
N LEU A 799 19.67 -12.84 -2.39
CA LEU A 799 18.96 -13.33 -3.58
C LEU A 799 18.11 -12.24 -4.25
N VAL A 800 17.83 -11.10 -3.60
CA VAL A 800 16.97 -10.06 -4.19
C VAL A 800 17.59 -9.41 -5.44
N GLU A 801 18.92 -9.35 -5.52
CA GLU A 801 19.66 -8.72 -6.62
C GLU A 801 20.08 -9.74 -7.70
N GLY A 802 20.23 -9.29 -8.95
CA GLY A 802 20.89 -10.06 -10.00
C GLY A 802 20.09 -10.40 -11.26
N GLY A 803 18.92 -9.79 -11.50
CA GLY A 803 18.22 -9.90 -12.79
C GLY A 803 16.73 -9.58 -12.72
N TYR A 804 16.11 -9.38 -13.89
CA TYR A 804 14.67 -9.25 -14.04
C TYR A 804 14.05 -10.62 -14.32
N PHE A 805 13.04 -10.98 -13.54
CA PHE A 805 12.34 -12.25 -13.66
C PHE A 805 10.86 -12.00 -13.98
N ALA A 806 10.32 -12.79 -14.89
CA ALA A 806 8.94 -12.73 -15.35
C ALA A 806 8.39 -14.16 -15.54
N PRO A 807 7.07 -14.33 -15.65
CA PRO A 807 6.46 -15.60 -16.02
C PRO A 807 7.14 -16.24 -17.24
N SER A 808 7.35 -17.55 -17.22
CA SER A 808 8.04 -18.31 -18.27
C SER A 808 7.24 -19.55 -18.68
N ILE A 809 7.46 -20.09 -19.88
CA ILE A 809 6.78 -21.34 -20.30
C ILE A 809 7.45 -22.52 -19.58
N ASP A 810 6.75 -23.06 -18.58
CA ASP A 810 7.19 -24.20 -17.76
C ASP A 810 6.55 -25.53 -18.20
N GLY A 811 5.57 -25.49 -19.11
CA GLY A 811 4.83 -26.67 -19.57
C GLY A 811 3.82 -27.21 -18.55
N GLU A 812 3.62 -26.53 -17.42
CA GLU A 812 2.73 -26.95 -16.35
C GLU A 812 1.69 -25.88 -16.00
N PHE A 813 2.13 -24.73 -15.48
CA PHE A 813 1.23 -23.60 -15.21
C PHE A 813 1.05 -22.77 -16.48
N VAL A 814 2.15 -22.47 -17.17
CA VAL A 814 2.19 -21.77 -18.45
C VAL A 814 2.60 -22.79 -19.50
N VAL A 815 1.60 -23.42 -20.12
CA VAL A 815 1.78 -24.58 -21.00
C VAL A 815 2.23 -24.22 -22.43
N GLY A 816 2.15 -22.95 -22.82
CA GLY A 816 2.48 -22.49 -24.17
C GLY A 816 2.27 -21.01 -24.35
N TYR A 817 2.34 -20.55 -25.59
CA TYR A 817 2.03 -19.16 -25.94
C TYR A 817 0.53 -18.92 -25.75
N ALA A 818 0.12 -17.77 -25.21
CA ALA A 818 -1.30 -17.47 -24.95
C ALA A 818 -2.15 -17.56 -26.23
N GLU A 819 -1.55 -17.19 -27.36
CA GLU A 819 -2.07 -17.33 -28.72
C GLU A 819 -2.39 -18.78 -29.07
N GLU A 820 -1.49 -19.72 -28.75
CA GLU A 820 -1.64 -21.15 -29.04
C GLU A 820 -2.71 -21.80 -28.16
N VAL A 821 -2.77 -21.40 -26.88
CA VAL A 821 -3.78 -21.88 -25.91
C VAL A 821 -5.19 -21.44 -26.33
N LEU A 822 -5.32 -20.24 -26.91
CA LEU A 822 -6.60 -19.70 -27.38
C LEU A 822 -7.02 -20.20 -28.77
N GLN A 823 -6.07 -20.60 -29.63
CA GLN A 823 -6.36 -21.17 -30.96
C GLN A 823 -6.82 -22.63 -30.89
N ASN A 824 -6.30 -23.40 -29.93
CA ASN A 824 -6.77 -24.74 -29.62
C ASN A 824 -8.12 -24.65 -28.87
N ARG A 825 -9.22 -24.64 -29.62
CA ARG A 825 -10.63 -24.51 -29.15
C ARG A 825 -11.11 -25.54 -28.10
N ASP A 826 -10.23 -26.38 -27.58
CA ASP A 826 -10.51 -27.35 -26.52
C ASP A 826 -10.26 -26.80 -25.10
N SER A 827 -9.77 -25.56 -24.96
CA SER A 827 -9.68 -24.90 -23.65
C SER A 827 -11.01 -24.22 -23.30
N ASP A 828 -11.62 -24.63 -22.18
CA ASP A 828 -12.93 -24.23 -21.64
C ASP A 828 -12.97 -22.75 -21.16
N VAL A 829 -12.18 -21.86 -21.78
CA VAL A 829 -12.01 -20.43 -21.46
C VAL A 829 -13.30 -19.63 -21.72
N SER A 830 -14.31 -20.23 -22.35
CA SER A 830 -15.59 -19.59 -22.71
C SER A 830 -16.56 -19.36 -21.55
N GLN A 831 -16.23 -19.73 -20.30
CA GLN A 831 -17.17 -19.66 -19.17
C GLN A 831 -17.04 -18.41 -18.27
N SER A 832 -16.00 -17.60 -18.42
CA SER A 832 -15.76 -16.42 -17.56
C SER A 832 -16.17 -15.11 -18.22
N ASN A 833 -16.94 -14.27 -17.53
CA ASN A 833 -17.24 -12.91 -18.00
C ASN A 833 -16.02 -12.00 -17.77
N ALA A 834 -15.49 -11.41 -18.84
CA ALA A 834 -14.25 -10.62 -18.80
C ALA A 834 -14.49 -9.14 -19.10
N ILE A 835 -13.89 -8.27 -18.27
CA ILE A 835 -13.70 -6.84 -18.55
C ILE A 835 -12.21 -6.62 -18.74
N VAL A 836 -11.82 -6.11 -19.91
CA VAL A 836 -10.40 -5.83 -20.22
C VAL A 836 -10.28 -4.35 -20.54
N ASP A 837 -9.46 -3.64 -19.77
CA ASP A 837 -9.23 -2.21 -19.94
C ASP A 837 -7.86 -1.94 -20.57
N ILE A 838 -7.84 -1.04 -21.56
CA ILE A 838 -6.64 -0.58 -22.26
C ILE A 838 -6.77 0.94 -22.41
N TYR A 839 -6.06 1.71 -21.57
CA TYR A 839 -5.98 3.16 -21.70
C TYR A 839 -5.33 3.56 -23.05
N SER A 840 -5.80 4.66 -23.65
CA SER A 840 -5.30 5.18 -24.93
C SER A 840 -3.82 5.63 -24.91
N ASP A 841 -3.27 5.88 -23.72
CA ASP A 841 -2.03 6.66 -23.54
C ASP A 841 -0.83 5.82 -23.10
N PHE A 842 -1.01 4.53 -22.79
CA PHE A 842 0.08 3.64 -22.34
C PHE A 842 1.11 3.28 -23.42
N GLY A 843 0.88 3.67 -24.68
CA GLY A 843 1.89 3.58 -25.73
C GLY A 843 3.12 4.49 -25.50
N PHE A 844 3.05 5.43 -24.55
CA PHE A 844 4.07 6.45 -24.32
C PHE A 844 5.09 6.12 -23.21
N THR A 845 4.78 5.21 -22.28
CA THR A 845 5.64 4.90 -21.11
C THR A 845 6.59 3.71 -21.29
N MET A 846 6.45 2.93 -22.37
CA MET A 846 7.37 1.83 -22.69
C MET A 846 8.86 2.20 -22.86
N PRO A 847 9.28 3.42 -23.26
CA PRO A 847 10.71 3.73 -23.37
C PRO A 847 11.42 3.96 -22.02
N ALA A 848 10.68 4.19 -20.93
CA ALA A 848 11.27 4.58 -19.63
C ALA A 848 11.74 3.37 -18.79
N PHE A 849 11.02 2.24 -18.84
CA PHE A 849 11.34 1.04 -18.05
C PHE A 849 12.43 0.14 -18.67
N SER A 850 12.87 0.41 -19.91
CA SER A 850 13.97 -0.32 -20.55
C SER A 850 15.37 0.24 -20.20
N SER A 851 15.49 1.09 -19.18
CA SER A 851 16.73 1.82 -18.85
C SER A 851 17.60 1.15 -17.78
N ALA A 852 17.18 0.03 -17.19
CA ALA A 852 18.01 -0.78 -16.29
C ALA A 852 18.43 -2.09 -16.97
N ASP A 853 19.61 -2.08 -17.58
CA ASP A 853 20.45 -3.22 -17.94
C ASP A 853 19.81 -4.45 -18.63
N PHE A 854 18.76 -4.25 -19.43
CA PHE A 854 18.44 -5.20 -20.50
C PHE A 854 19.26 -4.85 -21.75
N HIS A 855 20.35 -5.57 -21.95
CA HIS A 855 20.88 -5.76 -23.30
C HIS A 855 19.85 -6.53 -24.13
N LEU A 856 18.91 -5.80 -24.75
CA LEU A 856 18.12 -6.25 -25.88
C LEU A 856 19.08 -6.54 -27.05
N SER A 857 19.67 -7.74 -27.04
CA SER A 857 20.46 -8.27 -28.14
C SER A 857 19.57 -8.30 -29.40
N GLY A 858 19.80 -7.34 -30.29
CA GLY A 858 19.09 -7.22 -31.56
C GLY A 858 18.58 -5.82 -31.92
N MET A 859 18.58 -4.86 -30.98
CA MET A 859 18.19 -3.48 -31.29
C MET A 859 19.43 -2.62 -31.53
N ASN A 860 19.74 -2.31 -32.79
CA ASN A 860 20.94 -1.53 -33.11
C ASN A 860 20.85 -0.11 -32.51
N SER A 861 22.01 0.49 -32.20
CA SER A 861 22.11 1.81 -31.58
C SER A 861 21.43 2.92 -32.37
N LYS A 862 21.23 2.75 -33.70
CA LYS A 862 20.46 3.68 -34.54
C LYS A 862 18.95 3.47 -34.44
N THR A 863 18.43 2.29 -34.14
CA THR A 863 17.01 2.04 -33.83
C THR A 863 16.68 2.57 -32.44
N TYR A 864 17.60 2.39 -31.49
CA TYR A 864 17.53 3.05 -30.19
C TYR A 864 17.57 4.58 -30.34
N MET A 865 18.55 5.12 -31.10
CA MET A 865 18.60 6.55 -31.38
C MET A 865 17.43 7.01 -32.24
N PHE A 866 16.85 6.20 -33.13
CA PHE A 866 15.70 6.55 -33.97
C PHE A 866 14.40 6.56 -33.17
N LEU A 867 14.23 5.66 -32.20
CA LEU A 867 13.13 5.69 -31.23
C LEU A 867 13.28 6.89 -30.28
N MET A 868 14.49 7.16 -29.78
CA MET A 868 14.79 8.34 -28.95
C MET A 868 14.72 9.66 -29.75
N THR A 869 15.13 9.66 -31.03
CA THR A 869 15.09 10.85 -31.91
C THR A 869 13.69 11.06 -32.47
N ARG A 870 12.86 10.02 -32.68
CA ARG A 870 11.42 10.19 -32.98
C ARG A 870 10.62 10.59 -31.75
N ALA A 871 10.99 10.13 -30.55
CA ALA A 871 10.46 10.67 -29.30
C ALA A 871 10.84 12.16 -29.15
N ASN A 872 12.10 12.53 -29.45
CA ASN A 872 12.57 13.92 -29.43
C ASN A 872 12.10 14.77 -30.64
N GLN A 873 11.73 14.18 -31.78
CA GLN A 873 11.22 14.92 -32.97
C GLN A 873 9.69 15.05 -32.96
N MET A 874 8.96 14.11 -32.34
CA MET A 874 7.54 14.30 -32.01
C MET A 874 7.35 15.30 -30.86
N GLN A 875 8.40 15.56 -30.07
CA GLN A 875 8.48 16.71 -29.16
C GLN A 875 8.51 18.08 -29.86
N ILE A 876 8.78 18.17 -31.18
CA ILE A 876 9.05 19.46 -31.86
C ILE A 876 7.90 19.94 -32.77
N SER A 877 6.78 19.20 -32.89
CA SER A 877 5.70 19.61 -33.82
C SER A 877 4.34 19.92 -33.20
N ILE A 878 4.23 20.09 -31.88
CA ILE A 878 3.03 20.64 -31.26
C ILE A 878 3.43 21.68 -30.18
N PHE A 879 3.21 22.96 -30.52
CA PHE A 879 3.41 24.25 -29.80
C PHE A 879 4.84 24.84 -29.64
N PRO A 880 5.20 25.89 -30.42
CA PRO A 880 6.50 26.59 -30.33
C PRO A 880 6.66 27.67 -29.23
N GLU A 881 5.77 27.81 -28.24
CA GLU A 881 5.76 29.00 -27.35
C GLU A 881 5.97 28.76 -25.85
N TRP A 882 6.47 27.59 -25.42
CA TRP A 882 6.71 27.34 -24.00
C TRP A 882 8.06 26.66 -23.76
N THR A 883 9.14 27.44 -23.80
CA THR A 883 10.37 27.09 -23.08
C THR A 883 10.21 27.53 -21.61
N PHE A 884 9.93 26.58 -20.72
CA PHE A 884 10.16 26.75 -19.27
C PHE A 884 11.07 25.63 -18.75
N PRO A 885 11.96 25.93 -17.77
CA PRO A 885 12.84 24.94 -17.16
C PRO A 885 12.02 24.03 -16.25
N TRP A 886 12.48 22.79 -16.08
CA TRP A 886 11.96 21.82 -15.13
C TRP A 886 11.74 22.45 -13.74
N THR A 887 10.49 22.67 -13.36
CA THR A 887 10.05 23.00 -12.00
C THR A 887 8.94 22.04 -11.57
N ASP A 888 8.82 21.84 -10.25
CA ASP A 888 8.03 20.84 -9.52
C ASP A 888 6.53 20.71 -9.85
N GLN A 889 5.97 21.54 -10.74
CA GLN A 889 4.53 21.60 -11.01
C GLN A 889 4.02 20.62 -12.06
N ALA A 890 4.87 20.08 -12.95
CA ALA A 890 4.43 19.11 -13.97
C ALA A 890 4.23 17.69 -13.39
N VAL A 891 4.92 17.35 -12.30
CA VAL A 891 4.71 16.09 -11.55
C VAL A 891 3.37 16.10 -10.82
N HIS A 892 2.91 17.28 -10.36
CA HIS A 892 1.63 17.42 -9.65
C HIS A 892 0.40 17.11 -10.50
N ALA A 893 0.43 17.27 -11.83
CA ALA A 893 -0.75 17.06 -12.67
C ALA A 893 -1.10 15.58 -12.91
N MET A 894 -0.10 14.67 -12.91
CA MET A 894 -0.33 13.22 -12.98
C MET A 894 -0.70 12.62 -11.62
N ASP A 895 -0.15 13.19 -10.54
CA ASP A 895 -0.47 12.82 -9.17
C ASP A 895 -1.92 13.18 -8.78
N LEU A 896 -2.48 14.26 -9.34
CA LEU A 896 -3.83 14.74 -9.02
C LEU A 896 -4.98 13.84 -9.51
N PHE A 897 -4.77 12.98 -10.53
CA PHE A 897 -5.81 12.06 -11.01
C PHE A 897 -5.82 10.71 -10.29
N TYR A 898 -4.73 10.33 -9.60
CA TYR A 898 -4.58 9.05 -8.93
C TYR A 898 -4.65 9.14 -7.39
N LEU A 899 -4.51 10.33 -6.80
CA LEU A 899 -4.43 10.50 -5.34
C LEU A 899 -5.68 11.06 -4.66
N PHE A 900 -6.69 11.52 -5.39
CA PHE A 900 -7.91 12.09 -4.76
C PHE A 900 -9.18 11.37 -5.18
N ASN A 901 -9.95 10.96 -4.17
CA ASN A 901 -11.37 10.66 -4.26
C ASN A 901 -12.10 11.90 -4.85
N PRO A 902 -13.08 11.77 -5.76
CA PRO A 902 -13.83 12.92 -6.30
C PRO A 902 -14.42 13.85 -5.22
N ASP A 903 -14.70 13.30 -4.04
CA ASP A 903 -15.20 14.05 -2.88
C ASP A 903 -14.09 14.91 -2.21
N ASP A 904 -12.82 14.49 -2.24
CA ASP A 904 -11.69 15.27 -1.70
C ASP A 904 -11.30 16.42 -2.62
N LEU A 905 -11.51 16.26 -3.94
CA LEU A 905 -11.37 17.34 -4.92
C LEU A 905 -12.44 18.42 -4.71
N LEU A 906 -13.67 18.02 -4.35
CA LEU A 906 -14.76 18.93 -4.01
C LEU A 906 -14.53 19.65 -2.67
N VAL A 907 -13.92 19.01 -1.68
CA VAL A 907 -13.53 19.65 -0.41
C VAL A 907 -12.37 20.61 -0.60
N ALA A 908 -11.36 20.25 -1.42
CA ALA A 908 -10.26 21.15 -1.77
C ALA A 908 -10.74 22.39 -2.56
N LEU A 909 -11.72 22.23 -3.45
CA LEU A 909 -12.30 23.34 -4.23
C LEU A 909 -13.24 24.24 -3.41
N ASN A 910 -13.86 23.74 -2.34
CA ASN A 910 -14.74 24.54 -1.47
C ASN A 910 -13.98 25.35 -0.40
N GLN A 911 -12.71 25.03 -0.16
CA GLN A 911 -11.87 25.66 0.88
C GLN A 911 -10.89 26.70 0.33
N THR A 912 -10.69 26.77 -0.99
CA THR A 912 -9.94 27.86 -1.62
C THR A 912 -10.89 28.97 -2.04
N GLU A 913 -10.87 30.11 -1.34
CA GLU A 913 -11.44 31.39 -1.81
C GLU A 913 -10.68 31.96 -3.04
N ASP A 914 -9.97 31.11 -3.78
CA ASP A 914 -9.15 31.50 -4.92
C ASP A 914 -9.94 31.30 -6.23
N ILE A 915 -10.71 32.33 -6.56
CA ILE A 915 -11.47 32.47 -7.81
C ILE A 915 -10.56 32.29 -9.05
N GLU A 916 -9.25 32.54 -8.93
CA GLU A 916 -8.30 32.45 -10.03
C GLU A 916 -7.94 31.00 -10.37
N LEU A 917 -7.93 30.09 -9.39
CA LEU A 917 -7.69 28.66 -9.61
C LEU A 917 -8.89 27.99 -10.29
N GLY A 918 -10.11 28.37 -9.90
CA GLY A 918 -11.36 27.93 -10.55
C GLY A 918 -11.46 28.37 -12.01
N HIS A 919 -11.03 29.61 -12.32
CA HIS A 919 -10.98 30.10 -13.71
C HIS A 919 -9.89 29.40 -14.55
N LYS A 920 -8.74 29.07 -13.96
CA LYS A 920 -7.68 28.32 -14.66
C LYS A 920 -8.11 26.89 -14.98
N MET A 921 -8.83 26.20 -14.09
CA MET A 921 -9.33 24.84 -14.33
C MET A 921 -10.45 24.80 -15.39
N GLN A 922 -11.30 25.83 -15.48
CA GLN A 922 -12.29 25.95 -16.57
C GLN A 922 -11.62 26.11 -17.95
N GLN A 923 -10.48 26.79 -18.02
CA GLN A 923 -9.70 26.95 -19.25
C GLN A 923 -8.98 25.65 -19.68
N TYR A 924 -8.56 24.83 -18.71
CA TYR A 924 -7.93 23.53 -18.98
C TYR A 924 -8.91 22.48 -19.52
N CYS A 925 -10.18 22.52 -19.09
CA CYS A 925 -11.20 21.56 -19.50
C CYS A 925 -11.96 21.95 -20.79
N ASN A 926 -11.77 23.17 -21.32
CA ASN A 926 -12.31 23.58 -22.62
C ASN A 926 -11.31 24.47 -23.38
N PRO A 927 -10.29 23.88 -24.02
CA PRO A 927 -9.25 24.66 -24.70
C PRO A 927 -9.71 25.30 -26.01
N ASN A 928 -10.92 24.99 -26.52
CA ASN A 928 -11.35 25.39 -27.87
C ASN A 928 -12.71 26.12 -27.95
N GLY A 929 -13.30 26.58 -26.83
CA GLY A 929 -14.36 27.58 -26.86
C GLY A 929 -15.61 27.26 -27.70
N HIS A 930 -15.94 25.98 -27.90
CA HIS A 930 -17.19 25.58 -28.54
C HIS A 930 -18.23 25.19 -27.48
N ASP A 931 -19.35 25.90 -27.49
CA ASP A 931 -20.52 25.67 -26.66
C ASP A 931 -21.08 24.25 -26.86
N LEU A 932 -21.00 23.41 -25.82
CA LEU A 932 -21.85 22.23 -25.68
C LEU A 932 -23.01 22.57 -24.73
N PRO A 933 -24.26 22.18 -25.06
CA PRO A 933 -25.44 22.65 -24.33
C PRO A 933 -25.68 21.85 -23.04
N PHE A 934 -25.85 22.59 -21.94
CA PHE A 934 -26.53 22.23 -20.69
C PHE A 934 -25.98 21.08 -19.83
N TRP A 935 -25.24 21.44 -18.77
CA TRP A 935 -25.31 20.74 -17.48
C TRP A 935 -26.67 21.04 -16.80
N PRO A 936 -27.41 20.05 -16.26
CA PRO A 936 -28.62 20.34 -15.49
C PRO A 936 -28.26 20.93 -14.12
N GLN A 937 -29.15 21.78 -13.59
CA GLN A 937 -29.06 22.34 -12.24
C GLN A 937 -29.08 21.24 -11.16
N TYR A 938 -28.27 21.46 -10.13
CA TYR A 938 -28.10 20.65 -8.93
C TYR A 938 -29.42 20.47 -8.17
N ASP A 939 -29.95 19.24 -8.09
CA ASP A 939 -31.10 18.88 -7.25
C ASP A 939 -30.60 18.46 -5.86
N HIS A 940 -30.86 19.31 -4.87
CA HIS A 940 -30.45 19.11 -3.47
C HIS A 940 -31.14 17.93 -2.76
N GLN A 941 -32.13 17.25 -3.36
CA GLN A 941 -32.89 16.18 -2.69
C GLN A 941 -32.42 14.75 -3.02
N ARG A 942 -31.57 14.54 -4.03
CA ARG A 942 -31.05 13.22 -4.40
C ARG A 942 -29.53 13.29 -4.51
N ARG A 943 -28.82 12.97 -3.42
CA ARG A 943 -27.34 12.97 -3.33
C ARG A 943 -26.68 11.89 -4.20
N ILE A 944 -26.88 11.91 -5.51
CA ILE A 944 -26.17 11.05 -6.47
C ILE A 944 -25.90 11.89 -7.73
N GLN A 945 -24.63 12.22 -8.01
CA GLN A 945 -24.21 12.45 -9.40
C GLN A 945 -23.94 11.08 -10.01
N VAL A 946 -24.91 10.59 -10.81
CA VAL A 946 -24.59 9.55 -11.78
C VAL A 946 -23.80 10.25 -12.86
N LEU A 947 -22.51 9.93 -12.98
CA LEU A 947 -21.74 10.21 -14.19
C LEU A 947 -22.41 9.41 -15.30
N ASP A 948 -23.39 10.02 -15.97
CA ASP A 948 -23.98 9.50 -17.20
C ASP A 948 -22.94 9.71 -18.31
N VAL A 949 -21.83 8.97 -18.20
CA VAL A 949 -20.95 8.76 -19.34
C VAL A 949 -21.82 8.02 -20.33
N GLN A 950 -22.19 8.67 -21.43
CA GLN A 950 -22.75 8.01 -22.59
C GLN A 950 -21.77 6.92 -23.00
N ILE A 951 -21.96 5.69 -22.48
CA ILE A 951 -21.21 4.52 -22.92
C ILE A 951 -21.68 4.29 -24.34
N LYS A 952 -20.89 4.78 -25.30
CA LYS A 952 -20.98 4.32 -26.67
C LYS A 952 -20.68 2.83 -26.63
N THR A 953 -21.73 2.03 -26.76
CA THR A 953 -21.62 0.60 -27.07
C THR A 953 -21.21 0.46 -28.53
N GLU A 954 -19.98 0.85 -28.85
CA GLU A 954 -19.34 0.50 -30.12
C GLU A 954 -18.62 -0.83 -29.92
N THR A 955 -19.03 -1.86 -30.64
CA THR A 955 -18.56 -3.25 -30.52
C THR A 955 -17.10 -3.46 -30.94
N ASP A 956 -16.43 -2.46 -31.51
CA ASP A 956 -15.00 -2.45 -31.82
C ASP A 956 -14.55 -0.98 -31.95
N ILE A 957 -13.88 -0.44 -30.93
CA ILE A 957 -13.51 1.00 -30.84
C ILE A 957 -12.26 1.34 -31.66
N TYR A 958 -11.50 0.34 -32.09
CA TYR A 958 -10.33 0.49 -32.98
C TYR A 958 -10.19 -0.70 -33.95
N PRO A 959 -11.17 -0.96 -34.82
CA PRO A 959 -11.18 -2.15 -35.67
C PRO A 959 -9.94 -2.21 -36.56
N ASP A 960 -9.40 -1.07 -37.01
CA ASP A 960 -8.19 -1.00 -37.81
C ASP A 960 -6.91 -1.27 -37.00
N ARG A 961 -6.85 -0.85 -35.71
CA ARG A 961 -5.71 -1.16 -34.84
C ARG A 961 -5.75 -2.59 -34.35
N ARG A 962 -6.94 -3.12 -34.07
CA ARG A 962 -7.16 -4.52 -33.75
C ARG A 962 -6.81 -5.39 -34.96
N LYS A 963 -7.27 -5.03 -36.16
CA LYS A 963 -6.86 -5.69 -37.41
C LYS A 963 -5.35 -5.61 -37.63
N PHE A 964 -4.73 -4.45 -37.44
CA PHE A 964 -3.27 -4.27 -37.44
C PHE A 964 -2.59 -5.24 -36.46
N TRP A 965 -2.96 -5.25 -35.17
CA TRP A 965 -2.29 -6.08 -34.17
C TRP A 965 -2.61 -7.57 -34.34
N MET A 966 -3.82 -7.93 -34.77
CA MET A 966 -4.16 -9.32 -35.12
C MET A 966 -3.38 -9.77 -36.38
N ASP A 967 -3.18 -8.91 -37.38
CA ASP A 967 -2.36 -9.20 -38.57
C ASP A 967 -0.84 -9.16 -38.30
N THR A 968 -0.39 -8.57 -37.18
CA THR A 968 1.04 -8.38 -36.81
C THR A 968 1.51 -9.33 -35.70
N ALA A 969 0.67 -9.62 -34.71
CA ALA A 969 0.96 -10.46 -33.56
C ALA A 969 0.70 -11.94 -33.85
N LEU A 970 -0.24 -12.26 -34.75
CA LEU A 970 -0.31 -13.58 -35.37
C LEU A 970 0.74 -13.62 -36.49
N LYS A 971 1.97 -14.01 -36.13
CA LYS A 971 2.94 -14.49 -37.12
C LYS A 971 2.36 -15.76 -37.75
N GLU A 972 1.57 -15.57 -38.79
CA GLU A 972 1.25 -16.66 -39.69
C GLU A 972 2.51 -16.94 -40.51
N ASP A 973 3.20 -17.99 -40.10
CA ASP A 973 4.12 -18.74 -40.93
C ASP A 973 3.39 -19.14 -42.22
N ILE A 974 3.84 -18.64 -43.36
CA ILE A 974 3.21 -18.85 -44.67
C ILE A 974 4.03 -19.85 -45.47
N ILE A 975 3.42 -20.96 -45.88
CA ILE A 975 4.05 -21.94 -46.77
C ILE A 975 3.62 -21.63 -48.21
N LEU A 976 4.58 -21.22 -49.04
CA LEU A 976 4.41 -21.07 -50.49
C LEU A 976 4.89 -22.32 -51.22
N GLN A 977 4.10 -22.82 -52.17
CA GLN A 977 4.51 -23.93 -53.04
C GLN A 977 5.17 -23.36 -54.30
N THR A 978 6.40 -23.79 -54.58
CA THR A 978 7.17 -23.38 -55.78
C THR A 978 7.55 -24.60 -56.61
N GLY A 979 7.97 -24.38 -57.86
CA GLY A 979 8.52 -25.44 -58.72
C GLY A 979 9.79 -26.12 -58.18
N LEU A 980 10.47 -25.51 -57.19
CA LEU A 980 11.69 -26.03 -56.56
C LEU A 980 11.44 -26.74 -55.23
N GLY A 981 10.24 -26.66 -54.66
CA GLY A 981 9.88 -27.18 -53.34
C GLY A 981 9.06 -26.16 -52.51
N SER A 982 8.58 -26.56 -51.34
CA SER A 982 7.82 -25.66 -50.46
C SER A 982 8.76 -24.69 -49.75
N VAL A 983 8.34 -23.45 -49.55
CA VAL A 983 9.11 -22.38 -48.88
C VAL A 983 8.27 -21.80 -47.74
N LEU A 984 8.78 -21.86 -46.51
CA LEU A 984 8.17 -21.25 -45.35
C LEU A 984 8.68 -19.81 -45.19
N GLY A 985 7.85 -18.82 -45.49
CA GLY A 985 8.10 -17.41 -45.22
C GLY A 985 7.34 -16.91 -43.99
N LYS A 986 7.46 -15.62 -43.70
CA LYS A 986 6.72 -14.96 -42.61
C LYS A 986 5.96 -13.74 -43.09
N LYS A 987 4.78 -13.53 -42.52
CA LYS A 987 4.00 -12.28 -42.65
C LYS A 987 4.54 -11.24 -41.67
N ARG A 988 4.83 -10.03 -42.14
CA ARG A 988 5.24 -8.90 -41.30
C ARG A 988 4.40 -7.67 -41.63
N PHE A 989 3.85 -7.02 -40.62
CA PHE A 989 3.21 -5.71 -40.79
C PHE A 989 4.25 -4.60 -40.64
N VAL A 990 4.22 -3.60 -41.53
CA VAL A 990 5.06 -2.40 -41.44
C VAL A 990 4.21 -1.15 -41.22
N SER A 991 4.41 -0.54 -40.05
CA SER A 991 3.67 0.64 -39.61
C SER A 991 3.68 1.76 -40.64
N GLY A 992 2.48 2.22 -41.02
CA GLY A 992 2.28 3.30 -42.00
C GLY A 992 2.49 2.91 -43.47
N LEU A 993 2.80 1.65 -43.79
CA LEU A 993 3.06 1.19 -45.15
C LEU A 993 2.23 -0.03 -45.56
N GLY A 994 1.80 -0.86 -44.60
CA GLY A 994 0.97 -2.05 -44.84
C GLY A 994 1.71 -3.36 -44.57
N THR A 995 1.09 -4.47 -44.97
CA THR A 995 1.60 -5.82 -44.72
C THR A 995 2.51 -6.30 -45.85
N ILE A 996 3.57 -7.05 -45.51
CA ILE A 996 4.50 -7.67 -46.45
C ILE A 996 4.72 -9.14 -46.11
N TYR A 997 4.95 -9.98 -47.12
CA TYR A 997 5.48 -11.33 -46.96
C TYR A 997 6.99 -11.32 -47.19
N GLU A 998 7.72 -11.98 -46.29
CA GLU A 998 9.18 -12.10 -46.33
C GLU A 998 9.59 -13.55 -46.52
N PHE A 999 10.29 -13.82 -47.62
CA PHE A 999 10.94 -15.10 -47.87
C PHE A 999 12.45 -14.85 -47.94
N LEU A 1000 13.15 -15.21 -46.87
CA LEU A 1000 14.55 -14.89 -46.61
C LEU A 1000 15.42 -16.13 -46.80
N ASN A 1001 16.69 -15.99 -47.16
CA ASN A 1001 17.63 -17.12 -47.27
C ASN A 1001 17.21 -18.24 -48.26
N ILE A 1002 16.80 -17.87 -49.48
CA ILE A 1002 16.51 -18.84 -50.55
C ILE A 1002 17.79 -19.12 -51.36
N PRO A 1003 18.26 -20.37 -51.45
CA PRO A 1003 19.51 -20.69 -52.13
C PRO A 1003 19.32 -20.67 -53.64
N PHE A 1004 20.13 -19.89 -54.35
CA PHE A 1004 20.13 -19.88 -55.81
C PHE A 1004 21.31 -20.68 -56.40
N ALA A 1005 22.35 -20.92 -55.62
CA ALA A 1005 23.54 -21.67 -56.03
C ALA A 1005 23.96 -22.69 -54.96
N LYS A 1006 24.64 -23.76 -55.38
CA LYS A 1006 25.32 -24.67 -54.46
C LYS A 1006 26.39 -23.92 -53.65
N PRO A 1007 26.65 -24.31 -52.39
CA PRO A 1007 27.69 -23.69 -51.58
C PRO A 1007 29.05 -23.74 -52.30
N PRO A 1008 29.74 -22.60 -52.51
CA PRO A 1008 31.02 -22.53 -53.22
C PRO A 1008 32.22 -23.03 -52.38
N ILE A 1009 32.04 -24.13 -51.65
CA ILE A 1009 33.04 -24.75 -50.76
C ILE A 1009 33.86 -25.82 -51.48
N GLY A 1010 35.06 -26.10 -50.96
CA GLY A 1010 35.92 -27.17 -51.46
C GLY A 1010 36.25 -27.03 -52.95
N SER A 1011 35.91 -28.05 -53.75
CA SER A 1011 36.19 -28.05 -55.19
C SER A 1011 35.44 -26.98 -55.99
N LEU A 1012 34.37 -26.39 -55.43
CA LEU A 1012 33.61 -25.31 -56.04
C LEU A 1012 34.20 -23.91 -55.75
N ARG A 1013 35.19 -23.82 -54.87
CA ARG A 1013 35.92 -22.58 -54.62
C ARG A 1013 36.72 -22.18 -55.86
N PHE A 1014 36.73 -20.88 -56.18
CA PHE A 1014 37.32 -20.35 -57.42
C PHE A 1014 36.78 -21.05 -58.68
N ARG A 1015 35.47 -21.27 -58.72
CA ARG A 1015 34.74 -21.74 -59.90
C ARG A 1015 33.44 -20.95 -60.05
N LYS A 1016 32.86 -21.01 -61.25
CA LYS A 1016 31.52 -20.48 -61.52
C LYS A 1016 30.50 -21.18 -60.59
N PRO A 1017 29.46 -20.45 -60.14
CA PRO A 1017 28.43 -21.03 -59.30
C PRO A 1017 27.64 -22.08 -60.10
N GLU A 1018 27.22 -23.14 -59.41
CA GLU A 1018 26.32 -24.14 -59.95
C GLU A 1018 24.91 -23.92 -59.39
N PRO A 1019 23.83 -24.10 -60.18
CA PRO A 1019 22.46 -24.02 -59.66
C PRO A 1019 22.24 -24.97 -58.49
N TYR A 1020 21.51 -24.51 -57.45
CA TYR A 1020 21.22 -25.33 -56.26
C TYR A 1020 20.36 -26.56 -56.59
N GLY A 1021 19.32 -26.38 -57.42
CA GLY A 1021 18.32 -27.41 -57.73
C GLY A 1021 17.09 -27.33 -56.81
N SER A 1022 16.20 -28.33 -56.91
CA SER A 1022 15.03 -28.46 -56.03
C SER A 1022 15.42 -29.03 -54.66
N TRP A 1023 14.74 -28.62 -53.59
CA TRP A 1023 14.89 -29.18 -52.24
C TRP A 1023 13.75 -30.13 -51.88
N GLN A 1024 13.99 -30.99 -50.89
CA GLN A 1024 12.97 -31.90 -50.34
C GLN A 1024 12.40 -31.30 -49.05
N GLY A 1025 11.07 -31.34 -48.91
CA GLY A 1025 10.37 -30.74 -47.78
C GLY A 1025 10.23 -29.22 -47.89
N THR A 1026 9.99 -28.56 -46.74
CA THR A 1026 9.79 -27.12 -46.66
C THR A 1026 11.08 -26.42 -46.27
N LEU A 1027 11.61 -25.57 -47.15
CA LEU A 1027 12.75 -24.70 -46.86
C LEU A 1027 12.32 -23.61 -45.88
N ASN A 1028 12.99 -23.51 -44.72
CA ASN A 1028 12.71 -22.45 -43.76
C ASN A 1028 13.36 -21.13 -44.20
N ALA A 1029 12.53 -20.23 -44.71
CA ALA A 1029 12.91 -18.93 -45.25
C ALA A 1029 12.43 -17.77 -44.35
N THR A 1030 12.41 -17.95 -43.02
CA THR A 1030 11.92 -16.94 -42.06
C THR A 1030 13.03 -16.04 -41.50
N GLN A 1031 14.29 -16.38 -41.74
CA GLN A 1031 15.48 -15.68 -41.22
C GLN A 1031 16.49 -15.41 -42.33
N TYR A 1032 17.31 -14.36 -42.17
CA TYR A 1032 18.38 -14.06 -43.13
C TYR A 1032 19.48 -15.11 -43.07
N GLY A 1033 20.05 -15.43 -44.24
CA GLY A 1033 21.22 -16.29 -44.36
C GLY A 1033 22.52 -15.60 -43.97
N PRO A 1034 23.61 -16.36 -43.83
CA PRO A 1034 24.92 -15.81 -43.51
C PRO A 1034 25.43 -14.89 -44.63
N SER A 1035 26.27 -13.94 -44.25
CA SER A 1035 26.98 -13.08 -45.19
C SER A 1035 28.15 -13.83 -45.83
N CYS A 1036 28.51 -13.47 -47.07
CA CYS A 1036 29.64 -14.09 -47.74
C CYS A 1036 30.96 -13.77 -47.06
N MET A 1037 31.92 -14.71 -47.08
CA MET A 1037 33.27 -14.53 -46.54
C MET A 1037 33.90 -13.21 -46.98
N GLN A 1038 34.26 -12.38 -45.99
CA GLN A 1038 34.72 -11.00 -46.16
C GLN A 1038 35.44 -10.51 -44.89
N ALA A 1039 36.29 -9.48 -45.02
CA ALA A 1039 37.08 -8.97 -43.89
C ALA A 1039 36.20 -8.23 -42.88
N LYS A 1040 36.40 -8.49 -41.58
CA LYS A 1040 35.69 -7.80 -40.49
C LYS A 1040 36.13 -6.33 -40.33
N ALA A 1041 37.37 -6.01 -40.65
CA ALA A 1041 37.95 -4.67 -40.55
C ALA A 1041 37.82 -3.89 -41.87
N GLY A 1042 36.90 -2.93 -41.94
CA GLY A 1042 36.72 -2.05 -43.11
C GLY A 1042 35.32 -1.48 -43.33
N LEU A 1043 34.34 -1.85 -42.49
CA LEU A 1043 32.96 -1.39 -42.62
C LEU A 1043 32.63 -0.23 -41.66
N PRO A 1044 31.78 0.74 -42.07
CA PRO A 1044 31.27 1.76 -41.16
C PRO A 1044 30.51 1.12 -39.98
N PRO A 1045 30.55 1.71 -38.78
CA PRO A 1045 29.85 1.17 -37.61
C PRO A 1045 28.33 1.04 -37.86
N GLY A 1046 27.78 -0.15 -37.58
CA GLY A 1046 26.34 -0.44 -37.65
C GLY A 1046 25.89 -1.41 -38.74
N LEU A 1047 26.79 -2.18 -39.35
CA LEU A 1047 26.43 -3.31 -40.21
C LEU A 1047 26.64 -4.61 -39.42
N PRO A 1048 25.57 -5.39 -39.12
CA PRO A 1048 25.70 -6.65 -38.39
C PRO A 1048 26.40 -7.66 -39.29
N ASN A 1049 27.64 -7.99 -38.97
CA ASN A 1049 28.41 -9.03 -39.66
C ASN A 1049 28.64 -10.17 -38.67
N GLU A 1050 27.53 -10.76 -38.20
CA GLU A 1050 27.54 -11.71 -37.07
C GLU A 1050 27.87 -13.13 -37.52
N ASP A 1051 27.38 -13.57 -38.70
CA ASP A 1051 27.68 -14.89 -39.29
C ASP A 1051 28.26 -14.77 -40.72
N LEU A 1052 29.52 -15.20 -40.87
CA LEU A 1052 30.22 -15.30 -42.15
C LEU A 1052 30.29 -16.77 -42.59
N SER A 1053 29.93 -17.05 -43.84
CA SER A 1053 30.00 -18.38 -44.41
C SER A 1053 30.39 -18.34 -45.88
N GLU A 1054 31.03 -19.40 -46.37
CA GLU A 1054 31.14 -19.66 -47.80
C GLU A 1054 29.78 -20.09 -48.39
N ASP A 1055 28.93 -20.75 -47.59
CA ASP A 1055 27.54 -21.07 -47.95
C ASP A 1055 26.63 -19.84 -47.80
N CYS A 1056 26.84 -18.86 -48.67
CA CYS A 1056 26.22 -17.55 -48.59
C CYS A 1056 25.42 -17.14 -49.83
N LEU A 1057 25.41 -17.97 -50.89
CA LEU A 1057 24.81 -17.64 -52.19
C LEU A 1057 23.28 -17.82 -52.16
N GLN A 1058 22.67 -16.86 -51.48
CA GLN A 1058 21.27 -16.84 -51.08
C GLN A 1058 20.64 -15.52 -51.53
N LEU A 1059 19.32 -15.51 -51.74
CA LEU A 1059 18.54 -14.31 -52.02
C LEU A 1059 17.35 -14.18 -51.07
N ASN A 1060 16.85 -12.95 -50.95
CA ASN A 1060 15.67 -12.63 -50.16
C ASN A 1060 14.62 -11.97 -51.05
N ILE A 1061 13.35 -12.30 -50.83
CA ILE A 1061 12.22 -11.80 -51.60
C ILE A 1061 11.23 -11.14 -50.64
N LEU A 1062 10.92 -9.87 -50.93
CA LEU A 1062 9.93 -9.07 -50.24
C LEU A 1062 8.73 -8.87 -51.16
N VAL A 1063 7.57 -9.40 -50.75
CA VAL A 1063 6.34 -9.43 -51.57
C VAL A 1063 5.24 -8.63 -50.86
N PRO A 1064 4.71 -7.54 -51.46
CA PRO A 1064 3.56 -6.81 -50.90
C PRO A 1064 2.37 -7.74 -50.62
N PHE A 1065 1.63 -7.50 -49.54
CA PHE A 1065 0.50 -8.35 -49.17
C PHE A 1065 -0.59 -8.39 -50.25
N ASN A 1066 -1.28 -9.54 -50.34
CA ASN A 1066 -2.33 -9.83 -51.32
C ASN A 1066 -1.83 -9.96 -52.78
N VAL A 1067 -0.57 -10.34 -52.96
CA VAL A 1067 0.00 -10.73 -54.26
C VAL A 1067 -0.07 -12.26 -54.39
N SER A 1068 -0.73 -12.72 -55.43
CA SER A 1068 -0.81 -14.10 -55.90
C SER A 1068 0.13 -14.33 -57.09
N SER A 1069 0.38 -15.60 -57.44
CA SER A 1069 1.19 -15.99 -58.61
C SER A 1069 0.68 -15.41 -59.93
N ASP A 1070 -0.61 -15.05 -60.01
CA ASP A 1070 -1.24 -14.51 -61.21
C ASP A 1070 -1.08 -12.99 -61.37
N ASP A 1071 -0.67 -12.26 -60.34
CA ASP A 1071 -0.65 -10.80 -60.33
C ASP A 1071 0.45 -10.16 -61.19
N ARG A 1072 1.50 -10.93 -61.56
CA ARG A 1072 2.60 -10.50 -62.46
C ARG A 1072 3.15 -9.11 -62.12
N ARG A 1073 3.60 -8.92 -60.88
CA ARG A 1073 4.14 -7.65 -60.37
C ARG A 1073 5.54 -7.36 -60.89
N SER A 1074 5.86 -6.09 -61.13
CA SER A 1074 7.23 -5.70 -61.50
C SER A 1074 8.22 -6.05 -60.39
N VAL A 1075 9.41 -6.50 -60.79
CA VAL A 1075 10.44 -7.03 -59.90
C VAL A 1075 11.65 -6.08 -59.89
N MET A 1076 12.18 -5.79 -58.72
CA MET A 1076 13.41 -5.01 -58.55
C MET A 1076 14.49 -5.84 -57.84
N VAL A 1077 15.61 -6.09 -58.50
CA VAL A 1077 16.73 -6.90 -57.97
C VAL A 1077 17.86 -5.97 -57.52
N TRP A 1078 18.14 -5.97 -56.21
CA TRP A 1078 19.21 -5.18 -55.61
C TRP A 1078 20.53 -5.94 -55.53
N ILE A 1079 21.58 -5.34 -56.08
CA ILE A 1079 22.97 -5.77 -55.93
C ILE A 1079 23.69 -4.82 -54.97
N HIS A 1080 24.17 -5.34 -53.84
CA HIS A 1080 24.81 -4.50 -52.82
C HIS A 1080 26.19 -3.99 -53.27
N GLY A 1081 26.59 -2.84 -52.70
CA GLY A 1081 27.93 -2.26 -52.91
C GLY A 1081 28.97 -2.78 -51.90
N GLY A 1082 29.95 -1.94 -51.58
CA GLY A 1082 31.03 -2.21 -50.63
C GLY A 1082 32.37 -2.64 -51.27
N GLY A 1083 32.66 -2.06 -52.44
CA GLY A 1083 33.99 -2.10 -53.04
C GLY A 1083 34.46 -3.48 -53.49
N TYR A 1084 33.54 -4.43 -53.67
CA TYR A 1084 33.79 -5.85 -53.96
C TYR A 1084 34.42 -6.64 -52.82
N ILE A 1085 34.75 -6.01 -51.70
CA ILE A 1085 35.47 -6.64 -50.58
C ILE A 1085 34.59 -6.85 -49.35
N ALA A 1086 33.49 -6.08 -49.23
CA ALA A 1086 32.54 -6.25 -48.14
C ALA A 1086 31.10 -5.89 -48.57
N GLY A 1087 30.07 -6.38 -47.87
CA GLY A 1087 28.66 -6.15 -48.13
C GLY A 1087 27.77 -7.38 -47.84
N GLN A 1088 26.46 -7.17 -47.79
CA GLN A 1088 25.46 -8.23 -47.63
C GLN A 1088 24.08 -7.80 -48.16
N SER A 1089 23.25 -8.78 -48.48
CA SER A 1089 21.92 -8.62 -49.10
C SER A 1089 20.90 -7.88 -48.22
N PHE A 1090 21.09 -7.83 -46.91
CA PHE A 1090 20.15 -7.24 -45.94
C PHE A 1090 20.63 -5.92 -45.30
N ASN A 1091 21.70 -5.30 -45.83
CA ASN A 1091 22.28 -4.07 -45.27
C ASN A 1091 21.42 -2.79 -45.31
N ASN A 1092 20.18 -2.84 -45.79
CA ASN A 1092 19.19 -1.77 -45.75
C ASN A 1092 17.79 -2.39 -45.86
N ASP A 1093 16.83 -1.94 -45.04
CA ASP A 1093 15.44 -2.39 -45.15
C ASP A 1093 14.81 -1.81 -46.43
N ARG A 1094 14.37 -2.69 -47.34
CA ARG A 1094 13.77 -2.32 -48.63
C ARG A 1094 12.25 -2.48 -48.64
N THR A 1095 11.65 -2.70 -47.47
CA THR A 1095 10.20 -2.89 -47.33
C THR A 1095 9.41 -1.67 -47.77
N SER A 1096 9.93 -0.46 -47.53
CA SER A 1096 9.30 0.77 -48.02
C SER A 1096 9.29 0.85 -49.55
N LEU A 1097 10.35 0.38 -50.21
CA LEU A 1097 10.40 0.31 -51.67
C LEU A 1097 9.35 -0.69 -52.21
N ALA A 1098 9.25 -1.86 -51.58
CA ALA A 1098 8.27 -2.89 -51.96
C ALA A 1098 6.82 -2.40 -51.78
N LEU A 1099 6.48 -1.86 -50.60
CA LEU A 1099 5.11 -1.46 -50.26
C LEU A 1099 4.66 -0.18 -50.95
N ARG A 1100 5.50 0.87 -50.99
CA ARG A 1100 5.14 2.13 -51.65
C ARG A 1100 5.20 2.04 -53.17
N GLY A 1101 6.18 1.28 -53.68
CA GLY A 1101 6.31 1.04 -55.11
C GLY A 1101 5.32 0.00 -55.63
N ASN A 1102 4.71 -0.79 -54.73
CA ASN A 1102 3.91 -1.96 -55.07
C ASN A 1102 4.66 -2.90 -56.05
N VAL A 1103 5.92 -3.19 -55.71
CA VAL A 1103 6.85 -4.02 -56.50
C VAL A 1103 7.41 -5.14 -55.63
N ILE A 1104 7.79 -6.26 -56.25
CA ILE A 1104 8.53 -7.32 -55.56
C ILE A 1104 10.00 -6.92 -55.53
N VAL A 1105 10.61 -6.95 -54.35
CA VAL A 1105 12.03 -6.60 -54.20
C VAL A 1105 12.83 -7.85 -53.86
N VAL A 1106 13.83 -8.15 -54.69
CA VAL A 1106 14.79 -9.23 -54.47
C VAL A 1106 16.13 -8.64 -54.05
N SER A 1107 16.78 -9.17 -53.02
CA SER A 1107 18.17 -8.82 -52.70
C SER A 1107 19.05 -10.06 -52.67
N ILE A 1108 20.26 -9.97 -53.23
CA ILE A 1108 21.14 -11.12 -53.43
C ILE A 1108 22.45 -10.95 -52.68
N ASN A 1109 23.00 -12.04 -52.15
CA ASN A 1109 24.40 -12.15 -51.78
C ASN A 1109 25.22 -12.63 -52.99
N TYR A 1110 26.48 -12.22 -53.08
CA TYR A 1110 27.44 -12.71 -54.06
C TYR A 1110 28.84 -12.77 -53.44
N ARG A 1111 29.73 -13.64 -53.94
CA ARG A 1111 31.07 -13.78 -53.36
C ARG A 1111 31.88 -12.48 -53.49
N LEU A 1112 32.64 -12.17 -52.46
CA LEU A 1112 33.43 -10.95 -52.31
C LEU A 1112 34.92 -11.27 -52.19
N GLY A 1113 35.75 -10.23 -52.31
CA GLY A 1113 37.20 -10.28 -52.15
C GLY A 1113 37.83 -11.38 -53.02
N PRO A 1114 38.72 -12.21 -52.44
CA PRO A 1114 39.38 -13.28 -53.19
C PRO A 1114 38.39 -14.32 -53.70
N PHE A 1115 37.37 -14.68 -52.90
CA PHE A 1115 36.37 -15.69 -53.28
C PHE A 1115 35.57 -15.27 -54.51
N GLY A 1116 35.32 -13.97 -54.67
CA GLY A 1116 34.56 -13.42 -55.80
C GLY A 1116 35.40 -13.04 -57.00
N PHE A 1117 36.65 -12.59 -56.81
CA PHE A 1117 37.36 -11.84 -57.86
C PHE A 1117 38.85 -12.21 -58.01
N PHE A 1118 39.34 -13.27 -57.35
CA PHE A 1118 40.71 -13.73 -57.57
C PHE A 1118 40.91 -14.29 -58.98
N SER A 1119 41.85 -13.71 -59.73
CA SER A 1119 42.18 -14.11 -61.10
C SER A 1119 43.68 -14.33 -61.27
N THR A 1120 44.06 -15.46 -61.86
CA THR A 1120 45.41 -15.72 -62.38
C THR A 1120 45.57 -15.25 -63.83
N ASN A 1121 44.49 -14.74 -64.43
CA ASN A 1121 44.42 -14.31 -65.83
C ASN A 1121 44.81 -15.41 -66.84
N ASP A 1122 44.47 -16.65 -66.49
CA ASP A 1122 44.56 -17.86 -67.31
C ASP A 1122 43.43 -18.82 -66.90
N SER A 1123 43.42 -20.03 -67.45
CA SER A 1123 42.38 -21.02 -67.17
C SER A 1123 42.41 -21.60 -65.75
N ALA A 1124 43.45 -21.34 -64.94
CA ALA A 1124 43.53 -21.89 -63.58
C ALA A 1124 42.55 -21.20 -62.62
N SER A 1125 42.41 -19.88 -62.75
CA SER A 1125 41.38 -19.07 -62.10
C SER A 1125 41.08 -17.85 -62.97
N PRO A 1126 40.07 -17.92 -63.87
CA PRO A 1126 39.71 -16.79 -64.73
C PRO A 1126 39.26 -15.53 -63.96
N GLY A 1127 38.69 -15.71 -62.76
CA GLY A 1127 38.18 -14.64 -61.91
C GLY A 1127 36.70 -14.33 -62.12
N ASN A 1128 36.25 -13.17 -61.63
CA ASN A 1128 34.87 -12.67 -61.77
C ASN A 1128 33.75 -13.60 -61.27
N TYR A 1129 34.04 -14.54 -60.39
CA TYR A 1129 33.06 -15.46 -59.80
C TYR A 1129 31.88 -14.73 -59.13
N GLY A 1130 32.12 -13.57 -58.50
CA GLY A 1130 31.06 -12.73 -57.93
C GLY A 1130 30.11 -12.13 -58.98
N LEU A 1131 30.57 -11.89 -60.22
CA LEU A 1131 29.69 -11.50 -61.33
C LEU A 1131 28.90 -12.69 -61.87
N TRP A 1132 29.51 -13.88 -61.89
CA TRP A 1132 28.81 -15.11 -62.23
C TRP A 1132 27.75 -15.50 -61.21
N ASP A 1133 27.99 -15.25 -59.91
CA ASP A 1133 27.00 -15.41 -58.84
C ASP A 1133 25.77 -14.55 -59.09
N GLN A 1134 25.99 -13.27 -59.44
CA GLN A 1134 24.91 -12.35 -59.79
C GLN A 1134 24.17 -12.78 -61.06
N HIS A 1135 24.86 -13.24 -62.11
CA HIS A 1135 24.23 -13.78 -63.32
C HIS A 1135 23.32 -14.96 -62.99
N LEU A 1136 23.80 -15.92 -62.20
CA LEU A 1136 23.00 -17.07 -61.80
C LEU A 1136 21.80 -16.66 -60.92
N ALA A 1137 21.96 -15.68 -60.04
CA ALA A 1137 20.85 -15.14 -59.26
C ALA A 1137 19.80 -14.44 -60.14
N LEU A 1138 20.22 -13.67 -61.15
CA LEU A 1138 19.30 -13.05 -62.11
C LEU A 1138 18.56 -14.09 -62.94
N LYS A 1139 19.25 -15.15 -63.36
CA LYS A 1139 18.62 -16.29 -64.03
C LYS A 1139 17.62 -17.00 -63.11
N TRP A 1140 17.97 -17.20 -61.84
CA TRP A 1140 17.06 -17.75 -60.85
C TRP A 1140 15.80 -16.88 -60.69
N VAL A 1141 15.95 -15.56 -60.62
CA VAL A 1141 14.82 -14.63 -60.53
C VAL A 1141 13.95 -14.75 -61.78
N HIS A 1142 14.53 -14.75 -62.98
CA HIS A 1142 13.79 -14.94 -64.21
C HIS A 1142 12.99 -16.26 -64.22
N ASP A 1143 13.61 -17.35 -63.77
CA ASP A 1143 13.02 -18.69 -63.87
C ASP A 1143 11.96 -18.97 -62.77
N ASN A 1144 12.03 -18.29 -61.61
CA ASN A 1144 11.25 -18.69 -60.41
C ASN A 1144 10.40 -17.57 -59.80
N ILE A 1145 10.60 -16.28 -60.13
CA ILE A 1145 9.91 -15.19 -59.42
C ILE A 1145 8.39 -15.17 -59.67
N ALA A 1146 7.91 -15.84 -60.72
CA ALA A 1146 6.49 -15.99 -61.01
C ALA A 1146 5.73 -16.72 -59.89
N ASP A 1147 6.36 -17.69 -59.22
CA ASP A 1147 5.76 -18.40 -58.09
C ASP A 1147 5.50 -17.47 -56.90
N PHE A 1148 6.25 -16.36 -56.81
CA PHE A 1148 6.09 -15.31 -55.80
C PHE A 1148 5.19 -14.15 -56.28
N GLY A 1149 4.57 -14.29 -57.46
CA GLY A 1149 3.71 -13.27 -58.07
C GLY A 1149 4.45 -12.20 -58.88
N GLY A 1150 5.72 -12.42 -59.22
CA GLY A 1150 6.52 -11.52 -60.04
C GLY A 1150 6.35 -11.74 -61.54
N ASP A 1151 6.58 -10.68 -62.32
CA ASP A 1151 6.68 -10.73 -63.77
C ASP A 1151 8.15 -10.87 -64.22
N PRO A 1152 8.57 -12.04 -64.72
CA PRO A 1152 9.92 -12.21 -65.26
C PRO A 1152 10.18 -11.35 -66.53
N GLY A 1153 9.12 -10.84 -67.17
CA GLY A 1153 9.22 -9.88 -68.27
C GLY A 1153 9.38 -8.41 -67.83
N SER A 1154 9.32 -8.11 -66.53
CA SER A 1154 9.47 -6.75 -65.98
C SER A 1154 10.39 -6.74 -64.76
N VAL A 1155 11.66 -7.05 -64.99
CA VAL A 1155 12.74 -7.06 -63.99
C VAL A 1155 13.63 -5.82 -64.16
N THR A 1156 13.84 -5.11 -63.06
CA THR A 1156 14.74 -3.95 -62.94
C THR A 1156 15.92 -4.29 -62.03
N VAL A 1157 17.15 -4.22 -62.51
CA VAL A 1157 18.35 -4.45 -61.70
C VAL A 1157 18.92 -3.12 -61.21
N PHE A 1158 19.19 -2.99 -59.92
CA PHE A 1158 19.71 -1.75 -59.36
C PHE A 1158 20.78 -1.96 -58.28
N GLY A 1159 21.65 -0.97 -58.12
CA GLY A 1159 22.80 -1.08 -57.22
C GLY A 1159 23.51 0.24 -56.97
N GLY A 1160 24.10 0.37 -55.78
CA GLY A 1160 24.89 1.53 -55.34
C GLY A 1160 26.40 1.24 -55.27
N SER A 1161 27.24 2.21 -55.65
CA SER A 1161 28.72 2.09 -55.60
C SER A 1161 29.22 0.90 -56.44
N ALA A 1162 29.98 -0.04 -55.85
CA ALA A 1162 30.37 -1.29 -56.50
C ALA A 1162 29.17 -2.09 -57.04
N GLY A 1163 28.01 -2.05 -56.37
CA GLY A 1163 26.78 -2.69 -56.85
C GLY A 1163 26.24 -2.01 -58.12
N GLY A 1164 26.38 -0.69 -58.25
CA GLY A 1164 26.05 0.03 -59.48
C GLY A 1164 26.98 -0.35 -60.64
N ARG A 1165 28.27 -0.56 -60.35
CA ARG A 1165 29.23 -1.11 -61.34
C ARG A 1165 28.88 -2.55 -61.73
N CYS A 1166 28.50 -3.39 -60.77
CA CYS A 1166 27.98 -4.73 -61.03
C CYS A 1166 26.79 -4.69 -62.00
N VAL A 1167 25.81 -3.80 -61.78
CA VAL A 1167 24.69 -3.61 -62.72
C VAL A 1167 25.19 -3.29 -64.14
N SER A 1168 26.21 -2.43 -64.29
CA SER A 1168 26.80 -2.17 -65.61
C SER A 1168 27.50 -3.39 -66.22
N PHE A 1169 28.21 -4.21 -65.44
CA PHE A 1169 28.81 -5.46 -65.96
C PHE A 1169 27.75 -6.48 -66.38
N GLN A 1170 26.67 -6.62 -65.59
CA GLN A 1170 25.56 -7.48 -65.96
C GLN A 1170 24.90 -7.01 -67.26
N MET A 1171 24.81 -5.70 -67.50
CA MET A 1171 24.28 -5.15 -68.75
C MET A 1171 25.15 -5.48 -69.97
N PHE A 1172 26.47 -5.53 -69.83
CA PHE A 1172 27.39 -5.80 -70.95
C PHE A 1172 27.59 -7.27 -71.26
N TYR A 1173 27.20 -8.18 -70.37
CA TYR A 1173 27.33 -9.62 -70.60
C TYR A 1173 26.16 -10.13 -71.46
N PRO A 1174 26.40 -10.62 -72.71
CA PRO A 1174 25.32 -11.04 -73.60
C PRO A 1174 24.48 -12.20 -73.06
N GLY A 1175 25.05 -13.03 -72.18
CA GLY A 1175 24.32 -14.13 -71.54
C GLY A 1175 23.20 -13.68 -70.60
N ASN A 1176 23.08 -12.38 -70.31
CA ASN A 1176 21.96 -11.81 -69.57
C ASN A 1176 20.79 -11.34 -70.46
N GLN A 1177 20.88 -11.50 -71.78
CA GLN A 1177 19.82 -11.09 -72.68
C GLN A 1177 18.49 -11.76 -72.30
N GLY A 1178 17.48 -10.93 -72.02
CA GLY A 1178 16.15 -11.38 -71.61
C GLY A 1178 15.96 -11.61 -70.11
N LEU A 1179 17.02 -11.64 -69.30
CA LEU A 1179 16.91 -11.86 -67.84
C LEU A 1179 16.42 -10.61 -67.07
N PHE A 1180 16.65 -9.41 -67.62
CA PHE A 1180 16.11 -8.16 -67.11
C PHE A 1180 15.94 -7.12 -68.21
N GLN A 1181 15.03 -6.17 -68.00
CA GLN A 1181 14.64 -5.19 -69.03
C GLN A 1181 15.02 -3.76 -68.66
N LYS A 1182 15.29 -3.49 -67.38
CA LYS A 1182 15.55 -2.14 -66.86
C LYS A 1182 16.75 -2.16 -65.91
N VAL A 1183 17.52 -1.07 -65.87
CA VAL A 1183 18.66 -0.93 -64.95
C VAL A 1183 18.69 0.43 -64.28
N ILE A 1184 19.15 0.48 -63.02
CA ILE A 1184 19.39 1.73 -62.28
C ILE A 1184 20.77 1.66 -61.61
N THR A 1185 21.71 2.48 -62.07
CA THR A 1185 23.08 2.54 -61.53
C THR A 1185 23.24 3.77 -60.63
N GLN A 1186 23.55 3.58 -59.35
CA GLN A 1186 23.74 4.66 -58.39
C GLN A 1186 25.23 4.77 -58.00
N SER A 1187 25.89 5.88 -58.33
CA SER A 1187 27.30 6.15 -57.97
C SER A 1187 28.33 5.11 -58.44
N GLY A 1188 28.05 4.36 -59.52
CA GLY A 1188 29.01 3.42 -60.11
C GLY A 1188 28.63 2.98 -61.53
N VAL A 1189 29.60 3.00 -62.45
CA VAL A 1189 29.51 2.49 -63.84
C VAL A 1189 30.78 1.75 -64.23
N ALA A 1190 30.71 0.85 -65.22
CA ALA A 1190 31.81 -0.04 -65.62
C ALA A 1190 33.02 0.66 -66.28
N PHE A 1191 32.92 1.93 -66.69
CA PHE A 1191 34.02 2.71 -67.29
C PHE A 1191 35.23 2.98 -66.38
N PHE A 1192 35.13 2.71 -65.08
CA PHE A 1192 36.21 2.96 -64.13
C PHE A 1192 37.19 1.79 -63.95
N LEU A 1193 37.07 0.72 -64.75
CA LEU A 1193 38.08 -0.35 -64.80
C LEU A 1193 39.25 0.06 -65.72
N ARG A 1194 40.33 0.62 -65.16
CA ARG A 1194 41.63 0.72 -65.84
C ARG A 1194 42.67 -0.18 -65.17
N GLY A 1195 42.29 -1.42 -64.93
CA GLY A 1195 43.18 -2.43 -64.34
C GLY A 1195 44.14 -2.97 -65.40
N ASP A 1196 45.43 -2.68 -65.25
CA ASP A 1196 46.47 -3.31 -66.06
C ASP A 1196 46.53 -4.82 -65.77
N GLN A 1197 46.31 -5.63 -66.80
CA GLN A 1197 46.34 -7.09 -66.75
C GLN A 1197 47.68 -7.66 -66.24
N SER A 1198 48.77 -6.90 -66.39
CA SER A 1198 50.06 -7.24 -65.80
C SER A 1198 50.04 -7.15 -64.27
N ARG A 1199 49.32 -6.17 -63.70
CA ARG A 1199 49.14 -6.00 -62.26
C ARG A 1199 48.26 -7.08 -61.65
N VAL A 1200 47.25 -7.56 -62.37
CA VAL A 1200 46.42 -8.71 -61.95
C VAL A 1200 47.30 -9.95 -61.76
N ARG A 1201 48.16 -10.27 -62.74
CA ARG A 1201 49.09 -11.41 -62.65
C ARG A 1201 50.12 -11.25 -61.54
N GLN A 1202 50.70 -10.05 -61.38
CA GLN A 1202 51.65 -9.77 -60.29
C GLN A 1202 50.99 -9.90 -58.91
N PHE A 1203 49.78 -9.36 -58.76
CA PHE A 1203 49.02 -9.47 -57.53
C PHE A 1203 48.61 -10.91 -57.22
N ALA A 1204 48.21 -11.69 -58.24
CA ALA A 1204 47.92 -13.11 -58.08
C ALA A 1204 49.15 -13.89 -57.59
N GLY A 1205 50.33 -13.64 -58.16
CA GLY A 1205 51.59 -14.22 -57.70
C GLY A 1205 51.95 -13.84 -56.26
N PHE A 1206 51.74 -12.56 -55.88
CA PHE A 1206 51.92 -12.11 -54.50
C PHE A 1206 50.96 -12.82 -53.54
N TYR A 1207 49.68 -12.89 -53.87
CA TYR A 1207 48.64 -13.49 -53.03
C TYR A 1207 48.87 -15.01 -52.87
N ILE A 1208 49.22 -15.71 -53.96
CA ILE A 1208 49.64 -17.13 -53.92
C ILE A 1208 50.86 -17.32 -53.00
N SER A 1209 51.87 -16.45 -53.12
CA SER A 1209 53.07 -16.51 -52.28
C SER A 1209 52.77 -16.18 -50.81
N TYR A 1210 51.89 -15.22 -50.55
CA TYR A 1210 51.50 -14.79 -49.21
C TYR A 1210 50.87 -15.94 -48.41
N HIS A 1211 50.08 -16.79 -49.07
CA HIS A 1211 49.48 -17.98 -48.48
C HIS A 1211 50.34 -19.26 -48.61
N ASN A 1212 51.62 -19.14 -48.95
CA ASN A 1212 52.54 -20.28 -49.13
C ASN A 1212 52.05 -21.33 -50.17
N CYS A 1213 51.31 -20.88 -51.17
CA CYS A 1213 50.72 -21.72 -52.21
C CYS A 1213 51.45 -21.68 -53.56
N SER A 1214 52.67 -21.14 -53.64
CA SER A 1214 53.47 -21.17 -54.87
C SER A 1214 53.79 -22.61 -55.27
N ARG A 1215 53.35 -23.02 -56.47
CA ARG A 1215 53.59 -24.36 -57.06
C ARG A 1215 54.18 -24.25 -58.47
N SER A 1216 54.36 -25.39 -59.14
CA SER A 1216 55.01 -25.46 -60.47
C SER A 1216 54.20 -24.75 -61.56
N ASN A 1217 52.88 -24.63 -61.37
CA ASN A 1217 51.96 -23.93 -62.26
C ASN A 1217 50.78 -23.33 -61.46
N ASN A 1218 49.99 -22.47 -62.12
CA ASN A 1218 48.86 -21.78 -61.50
C ASN A 1218 47.72 -22.74 -61.09
N SER A 1219 47.52 -23.86 -61.80
CA SER A 1219 46.45 -24.81 -61.46
C SER A 1219 46.72 -25.51 -60.12
N GLU A 1220 47.96 -25.96 -59.89
CA GLU A 1220 48.39 -26.51 -58.59
C GLU A 1220 48.37 -25.45 -57.48
N SER A 1221 48.68 -24.20 -57.82
CA SER A 1221 48.67 -23.09 -56.86
C SER A 1221 47.25 -22.75 -56.41
N VAL A 1222 46.29 -22.73 -57.33
CA VAL A 1222 44.85 -22.56 -57.04
C VAL A 1222 44.31 -23.74 -56.23
N GLU A 1223 44.73 -24.97 -56.54
CA GLU A 1223 44.33 -26.15 -55.78
C GLU A 1223 44.84 -26.10 -54.32
N CYS A 1224 46.06 -25.59 -54.10
CA CYS A 1224 46.55 -25.30 -52.76
C CYS A 1224 45.65 -24.30 -52.01
N LEU A 1225 45.25 -23.20 -52.66
CA LEU A 1225 44.35 -22.20 -52.06
C LEU A 1225 42.97 -22.79 -51.74
N ARG A 1226 42.47 -23.76 -52.52
CA ARG A 1226 41.21 -24.48 -52.20
C ARG A 1226 41.31 -25.29 -50.90
N GLY A 1227 42.50 -25.76 -50.53
CA GLY A 1227 42.74 -26.53 -49.31
C GLY A 1227 42.85 -25.70 -48.02
N LEU A 1228 42.92 -24.37 -48.12
CA LEU A 1228 43.07 -23.50 -46.95
C LEU A 1228 41.72 -23.20 -46.27
N PRO A 1229 41.70 -22.92 -44.95
CA PRO A 1229 40.51 -22.40 -44.27
C PRO A 1229 40.03 -21.10 -44.90
N ALA A 1230 38.72 -20.89 -44.94
CA ALA A 1230 38.13 -19.74 -45.62
C ALA A 1230 38.56 -18.42 -44.99
N GLU A 1231 38.64 -18.38 -43.65
CA GLU A 1231 39.04 -17.23 -42.85
C GLU A 1231 40.46 -16.78 -43.19
N ALA A 1232 41.36 -17.73 -43.47
CA ALA A 1232 42.75 -17.44 -43.81
C ALA A 1232 42.88 -16.75 -45.17
N LEU A 1233 41.92 -16.93 -46.08
CA LEU A 1233 41.94 -16.34 -47.42
C LEU A 1233 41.34 -14.93 -47.44
N VAL A 1234 40.58 -14.52 -46.43
CA VAL A 1234 39.86 -13.23 -46.45
C VAL A 1234 40.82 -12.02 -46.48
N GLU A 1235 42.02 -12.16 -45.90
CA GLU A 1235 43.03 -11.11 -45.85
C GLU A 1235 43.99 -11.20 -47.07
N GLY A 1236 44.50 -10.06 -47.57
CA GLY A 1236 45.57 -10.09 -48.58
C GLY A 1236 45.46 -9.15 -49.79
N GLY A 1237 44.50 -8.21 -49.83
CA GLY A 1237 44.54 -7.06 -50.75
C GLY A 1237 43.19 -6.68 -51.38
N TYR A 1238 43.21 -5.75 -52.33
CA TYR A 1238 42.01 -5.22 -53.00
C TYR A 1238 41.70 -6.02 -54.27
N PHE A 1239 40.57 -6.70 -54.27
CA PHE A 1239 40.08 -7.46 -55.42
C PHE A 1239 38.97 -6.70 -56.15
N SER A 1240 39.00 -6.75 -57.48
CA SER A 1240 38.00 -6.10 -58.32
C SER A 1240 37.78 -6.93 -59.59
N PRO A 1241 36.67 -6.71 -60.34
CA PRO A 1241 36.48 -7.35 -61.63
C PRO A 1241 37.69 -7.16 -62.57
N THR A 1242 38.02 -8.20 -63.33
CA THR A 1242 39.16 -8.24 -64.27
C THR A 1242 38.67 -8.57 -65.68
N ILE A 1243 39.36 -8.14 -66.74
CA ILE A 1243 39.05 -8.64 -68.10
C ILE A 1243 39.48 -10.10 -68.14
N ASP A 1244 38.53 -11.02 -68.30
CA ASP A 1244 38.72 -12.48 -68.35
C ASP A 1244 38.46 -13.05 -69.75
N GLY A 1245 37.98 -12.22 -70.69
CA GLY A 1245 37.65 -12.63 -72.05
C GLY A 1245 36.33 -13.40 -72.16
N GLU A 1246 35.60 -13.58 -71.05
CA GLU A 1246 34.36 -14.35 -71.01
C GLU A 1246 33.19 -13.56 -70.45
N PHE A 1247 33.26 -13.14 -69.18
CA PHE A 1247 32.22 -12.29 -68.58
C PHE A 1247 32.51 -10.82 -68.85
N VAL A 1248 33.78 -10.43 -68.68
CA VAL A 1248 34.29 -9.10 -69.00
C VAL A 1248 35.25 -9.27 -70.18
N ILE A 1249 34.72 -9.07 -71.39
CA ILE A 1249 35.42 -9.38 -72.65
C ILE A 1249 36.45 -8.32 -73.08
N GLY A 1250 36.41 -7.12 -72.49
CA GLY A 1250 37.31 -6.00 -72.80
C GLY A 1250 37.01 -4.78 -71.95
N TYR A 1251 37.70 -3.67 -72.21
CA TYR A 1251 37.35 -2.39 -71.58
C TYR A 1251 35.98 -1.92 -72.06
N ALA A 1252 35.19 -1.31 -71.17
CA ALA A 1252 33.83 -0.87 -71.51
C ALA A 1252 33.80 0.11 -72.70
N GLU A 1253 34.81 0.99 -72.84
CA GLU A 1253 34.92 1.87 -74.01
C GLU A 1253 35.14 1.10 -75.33
N GLU A 1254 35.93 0.03 -75.30
CA GLU A 1254 36.25 -0.77 -76.48
C GLU A 1254 35.05 -1.59 -76.93
N VAL A 1255 34.36 -2.26 -75.99
CA VAL A 1255 33.17 -3.06 -76.25
C VAL A 1255 32.07 -2.21 -76.91
N LEU A 1256 31.83 -1.00 -76.37
CA LEU A 1256 30.85 -0.06 -76.91
C LEU A 1256 31.26 0.50 -78.29
N GLN A 1257 32.55 0.73 -78.55
CA GLN A 1257 33.03 1.15 -79.87
C GLN A 1257 32.85 0.05 -80.93
N THR A 1258 33.13 -1.21 -80.59
CA THR A 1258 32.89 -2.35 -81.48
C THR A 1258 31.40 -2.54 -81.78
N GLU A 1259 30.50 -2.39 -80.81
CA GLU A 1259 29.05 -2.49 -81.06
C GLU A 1259 28.51 -1.30 -81.85
N ILE A 1260 28.98 -0.08 -81.62
CA ILE A 1260 28.60 1.10 -82.44
C ILE A 1260 29.04 0.92 -83.91
N LEU A 1261 30.22 0.37 -84.16
CA LEU A 1261 30.67 0.04 -85.52
C LEU A 1261 29.83 -1.09 -86.15
N THR A 1262 29.44 -2.09 -85.36
CA THR A 1262 28.58 -3.21 -85.83
C THR A 1262 27.15 -2.73 -86.10
N PHE A 1263 26.63 -1.78 -85.33
CA PHE A 1263 25.31 -1.16 -85.50
C PHE A 1263 25.26 -0.24 -86.73
N ILE A 1264 26.32 0.55 -86.98
CA ILE A 1264 26.48 1.36 -88.21
C ILE A 1264 26.63 0.46 -89.45
N SER A 1265 27.30 -0.68 -89.35
CA SER A 1265 27.37 -1.67 -90.45
C SER A 1265 26.05 -2.38 -90.73
N PHE A 1266 25.18 -2.57 -89.73
CA PHE A 1266 23.84 -3.15 -89.92
C PHE A 1266 22.79 -2.15 -90.44
N THR A 1267 23.02 -0.84 -90.33
CA THR A 1267 22.14 0.20 -90.92
C THR A 1267 22.54 0.61 -92.34
N LEU A 1268 23.68 0.13 -92.84
CA LEU A 1268 24.20 0.38 -94.18
C LEU A 1268 24.31 -0.88 -95.06
N ALA A 1269 23.69 -2.00 -94.64
CA ALA A 1269 23.62 -3.26 -95.41
C ALA A 1269 22.17 -3.62 -95.76
#